data_AF-A0AB36ZT62-F1
#
_entry.id   AF-A0AB36ZT62-F1
#
_cell.length_a   1.000
_cell.length_b   1.000
_cell.length_c   1.000
_cell.angle_alpha   90.00
_cell.angle_beta   90.00
_cell.angle_gamma   90.00
#
_symmetry.space_group_name_H-M   'P 1'
#
loop_
_entity.id
_entity.type
_entity.pdbx_description
1 polymer ?
#
loop_
_entity_poly.entity_id
_entity_poly.type
_entity_poly.pdbx_seq_one_letter_code
_entity_poly.pdbx_strand_id
1 'polypeptide(L)'
;MKRLIDFSSRFRILKGGKISLVVSALLGTTTLTFAAPSGGVVTSGSANISQVGNTTNITQNTGKVSINWNKFNIASNETVNFKQPNVNSIALNRVIGNEKSIINGALNANGQVWILNSNGVLFGKNAKINTAGLLATTKNLSDEDFNAGNYNFKGSSTQSVINLGEIDISDSGYATLLANSVSNEGTIKAIKGSVRLIGANEVSINLNGNSIVDLTVNKGVLDSLVENKGAVYADGGEIYLTTNAVDELLKGVVNNTGIIEANSLDGITGHVELFAHGGEAKIGGTITALDGFVETSGKEFTFNDATIKAGEWLIDPVNVTIDEGLATAIEGQLENGRATITTDGGNTPDTSSTESGSDGNIFVNSAISWDSGNDLTFRAHDSIYINAPITATQDRLVLIFGFASADGGTSDYYINAKVNLSAGNNFSTQKGTHGDETLWTVITHDNLASAITTGGLDYNYVLGSDLDLSGINWTPIGDYSTRFKGNFDGLGHVVDKLTINNSSGEYQGLFGYAEYATIRNIGLTNANVTGGSNVGSLVGMNVASTIHNSYSVDGDVTGIEKVGGLVGYNYSATIQNVYSSGGTVSGDSDVGGLVGSNFASSNIKNSYTSNTVSTVSATTSDNVGGLVGDNSHATITNSWYDNEANTDTSMNDSSTYGKTKAEILTALSSLDAWTAGGGANVEGYSTATPLALPELITFYTSNGEVLFAGGFGRSDDPYEITNWTQLQNINNSNILNQNYYFSLQNNLDSSISGYTNLASNTANSEAGWTPIGNFSTKFTGNFDGLGHSVSNLSINQVSSDYMGLFGSSYNAKIQNLDLLNIDIIGKNNVGGLIGYANNTEIKNATVTGSIKGTNQYTGGLLGEAEGTNIYDTTVSGSIVGHDQYTGGLIGRAINTHIENTTTAGTVSGYQQVGGLVGEMMDSAATVLNSSSSARVSGSDNVGGLIGKLLYSKIENSYATGKVESVNSSIGNIGGLVGYATSSLIDQSYASGNVNGTDSTGGLVGKTFRTDIKNSYAKGDVSGSFHVGGIVGDLSSDSTISNSYALTQNLSGSMMIGGLVGMNGDNTFSNVTNSYWDTDISEEESSKGGLGKTSAELKELVTFSDTGWDIQEDDTLDSSTPFLAWEKDGNSYTKVWVIGTKVASKGGGTTTPTNPTNPTTQKEIDKVVTTIVNKEAVKVPNIPKVTKTPNNAGKNVNVAFNIGENKQIVSKPIEGQATKRVTLSEAKQMQQDATGQTVGEVRVPLSRSSIIQLVDGGVSLPNGVEQEFYVADNK
;
A
#
# COMPACT_ATOMS: atom_id res chain seq x y z
N MET A 1 54.15 -33.70 -13.69
CA MET A 1 54.36 -34.97 -14.43
C MET A 1 53.28 -35.08 -15.51
N LYS A 2 53.60 -35.63 -16.70
CA LYS A 2 52.77 -36.49 -17.60
C LYS A 2 51.24 -36.57 -17.35
N ARG A 3 50.32 -36.59 -18.33
CA ARG A 3 50.29 -36.73 -19.82
C ARG A 3 48.84 -36.31 -20.26
N LEU A 4 48.56 -35.69 -21.41
CA LEU A 4 48.36 -36.29 -22.77
C LEU A 4 47.44 -37.54 -22.77
N ILE A 5 46.27 -37.53 -23.43
CA ILE A 5 45.97 -37.87 -24.85
C ILE A 5 44.45 -37.56 -25.01
N ASP A 6 43.93 -36.71 -25.91
CA ASP A 6 43.86 -36.71 -27.40
C ASP A 6 42.92 -37.76 -28.02
N PHE A 7 42.00 -37.33 -28.91
CA PHE A 7 41.74 -38.03 -30.18
C PHE A 7 41.09 -37.11 -31.26
N SER A 8 41.95 -36.35 -31.94
CA SER A 8 41.94 -35.95 -33.37
C SER A 8 40.64 -36.01 -34.22
N SER A 9 40.38 -34.93 -34.99
CA SER A 9 40.49 -34.87 -36.48
C SER A 9 39.70 -33.68 -37.06
N ARG A 10 39.99 -33.08 -38.24
CA ARG A 10 41.17 -32.99 -39.14
C ARG A 10 40.85 -31.86 -40.14
N PHE A 11 41.76 -30.93 -40.42
CA PHE A 11 41.94 -30.39 -41.78
C PHE A 11 43.38 -29.89 -41.97
N ARG A 12 43.95 -30.12 -43.17
CA ARG A 12 45.34 -29.82 -43.54
C ARG A 12 45.39 -28.57 -44.42
N ILE A 13 46.43 -27.74 -44.26
CA ILE A 13 47.07 -27.03 -45.38
C ILE A 13 48.60 -27.22 -45.29
N LEU A 14 49.26 -27.32 -46.44
CA LEU A 14 50.71 -27.59 -46.61
C LEU A 14 51.52 -26.29 -46.39
N LYS A 15 52.65 -26.26 -45.67
CA LYS A 15 54.00 -26.84 -45.93
C LYS A 15 54.85 -26.08 -46.98
N GLY A 16 55.74 -25.20 -46.48
CA GLY A 16 56.93 -24.66 -47.20
C GLY A 16 57.01 -23.12 -47.23
N GLY A 17 58.10 -22.44 -46.84
CA GLY A 17 59.29 -22.92 -46.11
C GLY A 17 60.45 -21.89 -46.04
N LYS A 18 61.31 -22.07 -45.00
CA LYS A 18 62.71 -21.59 -44.84
C LYS A 18 63.04 -20.11 -44.50
N ILE A 19 63.71 -19.94 -43.34
CA ILE A 19 64.99 -19.19 -43.10
C ILE A 19 64.92 -17.64 -43.25
N SER A 20 65.46 -16.75 -42.41
CA SER A 20 66.48 -16.76 -41.32
C SER A 20 66.16 -15.61 -40.31
N LEU A 21 66.34 -15.75 -38.99
CA LEU A 21 67.54 -15.44 -38.18
C LEU A 21 67.64 -13.99 -37.60
N VAL A 22 67.23 -13.91 -36.33
CA VAL A 22 67.72 -13.11 -35.17
C VAL A 22 68.87 -12.08 -35.39
N VAL A 23 68.72 -10.85 -34.84
CA VAL A 23 69.53 -10.25 -33.74
C VAL A 23 69.37 -8.71 -33.65
N SER A 24 69.10 -8.22 -32.42
CA SER A 24 69.27 -6.84 -31.90
C SER A 24 68.45 -5.69 -32.49
N ALA A 25 68.28 -4.54 -31.81
CA ALA A 25 68.17 -4.22 -30.37
C ALA A 25 67.91 -2.70 -30.26
N LEU A 26 67.12 -2.27 -29.27
CA LEU A 26 66.94 -0.86 -28.85
C LEU A 26 66.73 0.19 -29.96
N LEU A 27 65.47 0.59 -30.14
CA LEU A 27 65.10 2.02 -30.17
C LEU A 27 63.70 2.14 -29.58
N GLY A 28 63.53 3.00 -28.57
CA GLY A 28 62.24 3.20 -27.94
C GLY A 28 61.29 3.93 -28.88
N THR A 29 60.23 3.26 -29.32
CA THR A 29 59.09 3.90 -29.97
C THR A 29 57.86 3.76 -29.07
N THR A 30 57.19 4.89 -28.86
CA THR A 30 55.95 5.00 -28.08
C THR A 30 54.95 3.92 -28.44
N THR A 31 54.43 3.20 -27.45
CA THR A 31 53.17 2.47 -27.59
C THR A 31 52.07 3.49 -27.88
N LEU A 32 51.65 3.59 -29.13
CA LEU A 32 50.47 4.37 -29.51
C LEU A 32 49.24 3.71 -28.88
N THR A 33 48.80 4.26 -27.76
CA THR A 33 47.49 3.99 -27.18
C THR A 33 46.44 4.58 -28.12
N PHE A 34 45.92 3.77 -29.04
CA PHE A 34 44.85 4.17 -29.94
C PHE A 34 43.54 4.33 -29.17
N ALA A 35 43.27 5.57 -28.77
CA ALA A 35 42.01 6.04 -28.23
C ALA A 35 41.44 7.05 -29.24
N ALA A 36 40.43 6.58 -29.99
CA ALA A 36 39.64 7.22 -31.04
C ALA A 36 38.77 6.15 -31.74
N PRO A 37 37.79 6.51 -32.60
CA PRO A 37 37.23 5.57 -33.57
C PRO A 37 38.32 4.94 -34.43
N SER A 38 38.27 3.62 -34.65
CA SER A 38 39.37 2.87 -35.25
C SER A 38 38.92 1.83 -36.28
N GLY A 39 39.79 1.58 -37.27
CA GLY A 39 39.50 0.70 -38.40
C GLY A 39 38.47 1.26 -39.38
N GLY A 40 38.36 2.59 -39.52
CA GLY A 40 37.43 3.24 -40.44
C GLY A 40 37.81 3.00 -41.91
N VAL A 41 36.88 2.43 -42.68
CA VAL A 41 37.01 2.15 -44.12
C VAL A 41 35.79 2.70 -44.84
N VAL A 42 35.99 3.62 -45.77
CA VAL A 42 34.91 4.16 -46.63
C VAL A 42 34.46 3.07 -47.60
N THR A 43 33.18 2.71 -47.59
CA THR A 43 32.58 1.69 -48.46
C THR A 43 31.68 2.27 -49.55
N SER A 44 31.11 3.47 -49.33
CA SER A 44 30.37 4.24 -50.34
C SER A 44 30.69 5.73 -50.22
N GLY A 45 30.72 6.45 -51.34
CA GLY A 45 31.05 7.88 -51.40
C GLY A 45 32.55 8.16 -51.24
N SER A 46 32.90 9.35 -50.73
CA SER A 46 34.28 9.76 -50.47
C SER A 46 34.39 10.58 -49.19
N ALA A 47 35.27 10.16 -48.28
CA ALA A 47 35.73 10.95 -47.15
C ALA A 47 37.21 10.66 -46.84
N ASN A 48 37.89 11.62 -46.23
CA ASN A 48 39.23 11.47 -45.67
C ASN A 48 39.14 11.43 -44.14
N ILE A 49 39.65 10.37 -43.52
CA ILE A 49 39.71 10.21 -42.06
C ILE A 49 41.13 10.56 -41.61
N SER A 50 41.26 11.46 -40.64
CA SER A 50 42.55 11.90 -40.09
C SER A 50 42.46 12.06 -38.58
N GLN A 51 43.48 11.61 -37.84
CA GLN A 51 43.55 11.77 -36.39
C GLN A 51 44.74 12.66 -36.01
N VAL A 52 44.50 13.65 -35.15
CA VAL A 52 45.50 14.57 -34.61
C VAL A 52 45.30 14.63 -33.09
N GLY A 53 46.17 13.92 -32.35
CA GLY A 53 45.99 13.73 -30.91
C GLY A 53 44.66 13.06 -30.60
N ASN A 54 43.89 13.64 -29.70
CA ASN A 54 42.57 13.15 -29.30
C ASN A 54 41.43 13.58 -30.26
N THR A 55 41.74 14.26 -31.37
CA THR A 55 40.74 14.74 -32.32
C THR A 55 40.79 13.95 -33.62
N THR A 56 39.66 13.35 -34.00
CA THR A 56 39.47 12.69 -35.30
C THR A 56 38.65 13.59 -36.22
N ASN A 57 39.22 14.01 -37.35
CA ASN A 57 38.56 14.84 -38.36
C ASN A 57 38.24 14.00 -39.59
N ILE A 58 36.96 13.95 -39.95
CA ILE A 58 36.41 13.22 -41.08
C ILE A 58 35.91 14.27 -42.09
N THR A 59 36.65 14.45 -43.19
CA THR A 59 36.28 15.40 -44.25
C THR A 59 35.57 14.65 -45.37
N GLN A 60 34.26 14.79 -45.45
CA GLN A 60 33.38 14.19 -46.45
C GLN A 60 33.33 15.06 -47.71
N ASN A 61 33.50 14.44 -48.87
CA ASN A 61 33.56 15.12 -50.17
C ASN A 61 32.28 14.93 -51.01
N THR A 62 31.50 13.88 -50.74
CA THR A 62 30.24 13.54 -51.43
C THR A 62 29.02 13.82 -50.56
N GLY A 63 27.83 14.04 -51.15
CA GLY A 63 26.60 14.31 -50.37
C GLY A 63 26.18 13.15 -49.43
N LYS A 64 26.48 11.90 -49.80
CA LYS A 64 26.38 10.72 -48.93
C LYS A 64 27.76 10.06 -48.79
N VAL A 65 28.08 9.52 -47.63
CA VAL A 65 29.23 8.63 -47.41
C VAL A 65 28.84 7.51 -46.44
N SER A 66 29.35 6.30 -46.68
CA SER A 66 29.23 5.16 -45.77
C SER A 66 30.61 4.71 -45.34
N ILE A 67 30.80 4.53 -44.03
CA ILE A 67 32.07 4.20 -43.40
C ILE A 67 31.85 3.01 -42.45
N ASN A 68 32.49 1.88 -42.75
CA ASN A 68 32.54 0.75 -41.84
C ASN A 68 33.67 0.96 -40.80
N TRP A 69 33.40 0.66 -39.54
CA TRP A 69 34.34 0.80 -38.42
C TRP A 69 34.48 -0.51 -37.65
N ASN A 70 35.70 -0.85 -37.23
CA ASN A 70 35.88 -1.94 -36.26
C ASN A 70 35.37 -1.52 -34.87
N LYS A 71 35.57 -0.24 -34.50
CA LYS A 71 35.14 0.35 -33.24
C LYS A 71 34.84 1.83 -33.43
N PHE A 72 33.66 2.27 -33.03
CA PHE A 72 33.25 3.69 -33.06
C PHE A 72 32.89 4.13 -31.64
N ASN A 73 33.94 4.49 -30.88
CA ASN A 73 33.85 5.01 -29.51
C ASN A 73 34.59 6.36 -29.46
N ILE A 74 34.18 7.22 -28.53
CA ILE A 74 34.79 8.54 -28.28
C ILE A 74 34.99 8.66 -26.77
N ALA A 75 36.23 8.71 -26.28
CA ALA A 75 36.49 8.91 -24.85
C ALA A 75 36.15 10.34 -24.39
N SER A 76 36.04 10.58 -23.07
CA SER A 76 35.61 11.89 -22.52
C SER A 76 36.55 13.06 -22.82
N ASN A 77 37.79 12.79 -23.20
CA ASN A 77 38.79 13.77 -23.63
C ASN A 77 39.05 13.74 -25.14
N GLU A 78 38.18 13.09 -25.92
CA GLU A 78 38.26 12.97 -27.38
C GLU A 78 37.19 13.81 -28.09
N THR A 79 37.41 14.05 -29.38
CA THR A 79 36.47 14.77 -30.25
C THR A 79 36.48 14.18 -31.65
N VAL A 80 35.29 13.99 -32.22
CA VAL A 80 35.12 13.61 -33.63
C VAL A 80 34.41 14.74 -34.36
N ASN A 81 35.02 15.25 -35.44
CA ASN A 81 34.47 16.32 -36.27
C ASN A 81 34.18 15.79 -37.68
N PHE A 82 32.93 15.88 -38.12
CA PHE A 82 32.52 15.67 -39.50
C PHE A 82 32.43 17.02 -40.22
N LYS A 83 33.29 17.22 -41.22
CA LYS A 83 33.21 18.34 -42.16
C LYS A 83 32.56 17.85 -43.44
N GLN A 84 31.32 18.26 -43.68
CA GLN A 84 30.45 17.73 -44.74
C GLN A 84 30.08 18.84 -45.75
N PRO A 85 29.70 18.52 -47.00
CA PRO A 85 29.45 19.53 -48.03
C PRO A 85 28.36 20.56 -47.69
N ASN A 86 27.30 20.17 -46.99
CA ASN A 86 26.21 21.03 -46.52
C ASN A 86 25.35 20.31 -45.46
N VAL A 87 24.31 21.00 -44.95
CA VAL A 87 23.37 20.52 -43.91
C VAL A 87 22.63 19.22 -44.30
N ASN A 88 22.35 18.99 -45.59
CA ASN A 88 21.66 17.82 -46.11
C ASN A 88 22.60 16.62 -46.38
N SER A 89 23.90 16.75 -46.06
CA SER A 89 24.89 15.70 -46.31
C SER A 89 24.89 14.67 -45.19
N ILE A 90 24.96 13.38 -45.53
CA ILE A 90 24.82 12.28 -44.58
C ILE A 90 26.12 11.47 -44.48
N ALA A 91 26.59 11.23 -43.26
CA ALA A 91 27.67 10.30 -42.94
C ALA A 91 27.15 9.09 -42.16
N LEU A 92 27.02 7.94 -42.84
CA LEU A 92 26.63 6.67 -42.23
C LEU A 92 27.87 5.97 -41.66
N ASN A 93 27.91 5.78 -40.34
CA ASN A 93 28.97 5.08 -39.61
C ASN A 93 28.44 3.74 -39.13
N ARG A 94 28.86 2.65 -39.79
CA ARG A 94 28.44 1.27 -39.48
C ARG A 94 29.53 0.56 -38.68
N VAL A 95 29.23 0.08 -37.48
CA VAL A 95 30.18 -0.75 -36.72
C VAL A 95 30.04 -2.20 -37.14
N ILE A 96 31.13 -2.77 -37.65
CA ILE A 96 31.23 -4.18 -38.07
C ILE A 96 31.99 -5.05 -37.07
N GLY A 97 32.55 -4.45 -36.01
CA GLY A 97 33.13 -5.17 -34.88
C GLY A 97 32.10 -5.66 -33.87
N ASN A 98 32.57 -6.22 -32.76
CA ASN A 98 31.78 -6.81 -31.69
C ASN A 98 31.65 -5.93 -30.43
N GLU A 99 32.04 -4.66 -30.50
CA GLU A 99 31.95 -3.72 -29.38
C GLU A 99 30.76 -2.75 -29.51
N LYS A 100 30.19 -2.38 -28.35
CA LYS A 100 29.20 -1.29 -28.25
C LYS A 100 29.85 0.05 -28.57
N SER A 101 29.10 0.93 -29.23
CA SER A 101 29.52 2.32 -29.44
C SER A 101 29.33 3.10 -28.15
N ILE A 102 30.43 3.44 -27.48
CA ILE A 102 30.44 4.26 -26.26
C ILE A 102 30.97 5.64 -26.60
N ILE A 103 30.10 6.64 -26.53
CA ILE A 103 30.36 8.03 -26.84
C ILE A 103 30.34 8.81 -25.53
N ASN A 104 31.51 9.21 -25.03
CA ASN A 104 31.69 9.98 -23.79
C ASN A 104 32.25 11.39 -24.03
N GLY A 105 32.76 11.68 -25.22
CA GLY A 105 33.33 12.97 -25.62
C GLY A 105 32.46 13.73 -26.62
N ALA A 106 33.08 14.61 -27.39
CA ALA A 106 32.37 15.47 -28.34
C ALA A 106 32.24 14.85 -29.75
N LEU A 107 31.07 15.02 -30.37
CA LEU A 107 30.79 14.67 -31.77
C LEU A 107 30.17 15.88 -32.45
N ASN A 108 30.87 16.50 -33.39
CA ASN A 108 30.43 17.72 -34.07
C ASN A 108 30.26 17.47 -35.58
N ALA A 109 29.19 17.99 -36.18
CA ALA A 109 28.95 17.91 -37.62
C ALA A 109 28.16 19.12 -38.15
N ASN A 110 28.50 19.59 -39.35
CA ASN A 110 27.72 20.61 -40.05
C ASN A 110 26.61 20.04 -40.96
N GLY A 111 26.39 18.72 -40.88
CA GLY A 111 25.39 17.94 -41.59
C GLY A 111 24.91 16.78 -40.70
N GLN A 112 24.44 15.71 -41.33
CA GLN A 112 23.85 14.56 -40.64
C GLN A 112 24.88 13.46 -40.35
N VAL A 113 24.80 12.87 -39.15
CA VAL A 113 25.62 11.74 -38.71
C VAL A 113 24.72 10.59 -38.30
N TRP A 114 24.87 9.43 -38.95
CA TRP A 114 24.17 8.21 -38.59
C TRP A 114 25.15 7.21 -37.97
N ILE A 115 24.73 6.51 -36.92
CA ILE A 115 25.49 5.50 -36.18
C ILE A 115 24.68 4.21 -36.15
N LEU A 116 25.14 3.20 -36.90
CA LEU A 116 24.53 1.88 -36.97
C LEU A 116 25.45 0.88 -36.25
N ASN A 117 25.04 0.39 -35.08
CA ASN A 117 25.80 -0.62 -34.33
C ASN A 117 24.87 -1.63 -33.68
N SER A 118 24.79 -2.85 -34.24
CA SER A 118 23.96 -3.92 -33.69
C SER A 118 24.35 -4.39 -32.28
N ASN A 119 25.53 -4.01 -31.77
CA ASN A 119 25.96 -4.28 -30.40
C ASN A 119 25.41 -3.27 -29.38
N GLY A 120 24.80 -2.16 -29.81
CA GLY A 120 24.28 -1.09 -28.95
C GLY A 120 25.04 0.22 -29.06
N VAL A 121 24.35 1.32 -28.71
CA VAL A 121 24.91 2.68 -28.68
C VAL A 121 24.62 3.31 -27.31
N LEU A 122 25.65 3.91 -26.70
CA LEU A 122 25.56 4.62 -25.43
C LEU A 122 26.22 5.99 -25.58
N PHE A 123 25.44 7.06 -25.43
CA PHE A 123 25.95 8.40 -25.15
C PHE A 123 26.05 8.54 -23.62
N GLY A 124 27.26 8.60 -23.07
CA GLY A 124 27.48 8.73 -21.63
C GLY A 124 27.33 10.16 -21.12
N LYS A 125 27.37 10.34 -19.79
CA LYS A 125 27.06 11.62 -19.11
C LYS A 125 27.90 12.85 -19.51
N ASN A 126 29.04 12.63 -20.16
CA ASN A 126 29.93 13.71 -20.64
C ASN A 126 29.83 13.94 -22.16
N ALA A 127 28.99 13.17 -22.86
CA ALA A 127 28.82 13.28 -24.30
C ALA A 127 28.20 14.61 -24.69
N LYS A 128 28.74 15.23 -25.74
CA LYS A 128 28.19 16.44 -26.37
C LYS A 128 28.10 16.24 -27.86
N ILE A 129 26.89 16.09 -28.37
CA ILE A 129 26.62 15.80 -29.78
C ILE A 129 26.02 17.06 -30.41
N ASN A 130 26.74 17.70 -31.32
CA ASN A 130 26.31 18.94 -32.00
C ASN A 130 26.24 18.67 -33.50
N THR A 131 25.05 18.44 -34.05
CA THR A 131 24.89 18.03 -35.46
C THR A 131 23.72 18.74 -36.15
N ALA A 132 23.62 18.65 -37.47
CA ALA A 132 22.38 19.08 -38.15
C ALA A 132 21.29 18.00 -38.11
N GLY A 133 21.67 16.73 -37.97
CA GLY A 133 20.74 15.64 -37.72
C GLY A 133 21.45 14.38 -37.25
N LEU A 134 20.82 13.63 -36.35
CA LEU A 134 21.39 12.43 -35.73
C LEU A 134 20.45 11.25 -35.90
N LEU A 135 20.99 10.10 -36.33
CA LEU A 135 20.29 8.82 -36.26
C LEU A 135 21.21 7.81 -35.56
N ALA A 136 20.80 7.28 -34.40
CA ALA A 136 21.53 6.23 -33.70
C ALA A 136 20.66 4.98 -33.59
N THR A 137 21.17 3.84 -34.08
CA THR A 137 20.37 2.62 -34.15
C THR A 137 21.16 1.32 -34.00
N THR A 138 20.48 0.29 -33.49
CA THR A 138 20.96 -1.11 -33.50
C THR A 138 20.49 -1.90 -34.73
N LYS A 139 19.74 -1.26 -35.63
CA LYS A 139 19.26 -1.83 -36.90
C LYS A 139 20.28 -1.64 -38.01
N ASN A 140 20.10 -2.40 -39.09
CA ASN A 140 20.97 -2.37 -40.27
C ASN A 140 20.28 -1.69 -41.46
N LEU A 141 21.10 -1.01 -42.25
CA LEU A 141 20.77 -0.49 -43.58
C LEU A 141 21.93 -0.86 -44.52
N SER A 142 21.65 -1.30 -45.74
CA SER A 142 22.69 -1.63 -46.72
C SER A 142 23.25 -0.37 -47.39
N ASP A 143 24.45 -0.44 -47.96
CA ASP A 143 25.01 0.69 -48.74
C ASP A 143 24.21 0.94 -50.02
N GLU A 144 23.58 -0.09 -50.60
CA GLU A 144 22.71 0.00 -51.77
C GLU A 144 21.43 0.78 -51.44
N ASP A 145 20.71 0.34 -50.40
CA ASP A 145 19.51 1.01 -49.88
C ASP A 145 19.80 2.47 -49.49
N PHE A 146 20.89 2.70 -48.74
CA PHE A 146 21.33 4.03 -48.33
C PHE A 146 21.62 4.95 -49.51
N ASN A 147 22.32 4.45 -50.54
CA ASN A 147 22.60 5.23 -51.75
C ASN A 147 21.30 5.53 -52.51
N ALA A 148 20.43 4.54 -52.70
CA ALA A 148 19.14 4.65 -53.38
C ALA A 148 18.15 5.60 -52.67
N GLY A 149 18.33 5.86 -51.38
CA GLY A 149 17.39 6.64 -50.58
C GLY A 149 16.26 5.80 -49.96
N ASN A 150 16.37 4.47 -50.01
CA ASN A 150 15.44 3.53 -49.42
C ASN A 150 15.79 3.28 -47.95
N TYR A 151 15.44 4.19 -47.04
CA TYR A 151 15.87 4.10 -45.63
C TYR A 151 14.99 3.16 -44.80
N ASN A 152 14.92 1.89 -45.20
CA ASN A 152 14.29 0.82 -44.42
C ASN A 152 15.32 0.14 -43.49
N PHE A 153 15.28 0.51 -42.20
CA PHE A 153 16.14 0.01 -41.15
C PHE A 153 15.57 -1.27 -40.54
N LYS A 154 16.32 -2.37 -40.61
CA LYS A 154 15.88 -3.70 -40.17
C LYS A 154 16.93 -4.47 -39.38
N GLY A 155 16.50 -5.20 -38.36
CA GLY A 155 17.39 -6.13 -37.64
C GLY A 155 16.86 -6.59 -36.29
N SER A 156 17.18 -7.82 -35.93
CA SER A 156 16.76 -8.48 -34.68
C SER A 156 17.69 -8.20 -33.49
N SER A 157 18.39 -7.06 -33.45
CA SER A 157 19.23 -6.73 -32.30
C SER A 157 18.39 -6.38 -31.08
N THR A 158 18.65 -7.08 -29.98
CA THR A 158 18.06 -6.83 -28.65
C THR A 158 18.86 -5.81 -27.83
N GLN A 159 19.89 -5.18 -28.42
CA GLN A 159 20.68 -4.17 -27.73
C GLN A 159 20.00 -2.80 -27.79
N SER A 160 20.25 -1.98 -26.77
CA SER A 160 19.62 -0.68 -26.60
C SER A 160 20.39 0.48 -27.27
N VAL A 161 19.68 1.59 -27.47
CA VAL A 161 20.26 2.93 -27.67
C VAL A 161 19.94 3.76 -26.44
N ILE A 162 20.96 4.26 -25.75
CA ILE A 162 20.82 4.99 -24.48
C ILE A 162 21.50 6.35 -24.58
N ASN A 163 20.79 7.42 -24.22
CA ASN A 163 21.36 8.75 -24.02
C ASN A 163 21.38 9.10 -22.53
N LEU A 164 22.57 9.41 -22.01
CA LEU A 164 22.80 9.98 -20.68
C LEU A 164 23.44 11.39 -20.75
N GLY A 165 23.72 11.88 -21.95
CA GLY A 165 24.46 13.12 -22.21
C GLY A 165 23.63 14.17 -22.95
N GLU A 166 24.30 15.07 -23.65
CA GLU A 166 23.69 16.21 -24.34
C GLU A 166 23.71 16.00 -25.86
N ILE A 167 22.52 15.99 -26.47
CA ILE A 167 22.32 15.94 -27.92
C ILE A 167 21.64 17.25 -28.35
N ASP A 168 22.39 18.13 -29.00
CA ASP A 168 21.91 19.41 -29.53
C ASP A 168 21.90 19.34 -31.07
N ILE A 169 20.71 19.49 -31.65
CA ILE A 169 20.47 19.46 -33.09
C ILE A 169 20.19 20.88 -33.57
N SER A 170 20.83 21.24 -34.69
CA SER A 170 20.61 22.54 -35.35
C SER A 170 19.13 22.73 -35.72
N ASP A 171 18.64 23.97 -35.65
CA ASP A 171 17.26 24.36 -35.98
C ASP A 171 16.72 23.65 -37.24
N SER A 172 15.50 23.12 -37.14
CA SER A 172 14.83 22.32 -38.18
C SER A 172 15.55 21.04 -38.63
N GLY A 173 16.43 20.50 -37.79
CA GLY A 173 16.97 19.16 -37.91
C GLY A 173 16.18 18.08 -37.17
N TYR A 174 16.78 16.91 -36.99
CA TYR A 174 16.16 15.81 -36.25
C TYR A 174 17.13 15.00 -35.38
N ALA A 175 16.61 14.40 -34.31
CA ALA A 175 17.26 13.33 -33.56
C ALA A 175 16.39 12.07 -33.58
N THR A 176 16.94 10.93 -34.00
CA THR A 176 16.25 9.64 -34.00
C THR A 176 17.07 8.58 -33.27
N LEU A 177 16.51 8.02 -32.21
CA LEU A 177 17.06 6.87 -31.49
C LEU A 177 16.15 5.65 -31.75
N LEU A 178 16.69 4.61 -32.39
CA LEU A 178 15.91 3.46 -32.89
C LEU A 178 16.52 2.12 -32.46
N ALA A 179 15.82 1.35 -31.65
CA ALA A 179 16.25 0.02 -31.18
C ALA A 179 15.03 -0.85 -30.82
N ASN A 180 15.24 -1.97 -30.12
CA ASN A 180 14.15 -2.59 -29.36
C ASN A 180 13.91 -1.84 -28.04
N SER A 181 14.99 -1.35 -27.43
CA SER A 181 14.99 -0.63 -26.16
C SER A 181 15.71 0.71 -26.36
N VAL A 182 15.00 1.81 -26.13
CA VAL A 182 15.51 3.18 -26.23
C VAL A 182 15.30 3.85 -24.88
N SER A 183 16.31 4.56 -24.38
CA SER A 183 16.20 5.32 -23.14
C SER A 183 16.91 6.67 -23.24
N ASN A 184 16.23 7.74 -22.85
CA ASN A 184 16.79 9.06 -22.64
C ASN A 184 16.79 9.42 -21.15
N GLU A 185 17.95 9.46 -20.53
CA GLU A 185 18.19 10.01 -19.18
C GLU A 185 19.02 11.31 -19.23
N GLY A 186 19.38 11.77 -20.44
CA GLY A 186 20.08 13.02 -20.70
C GLY A 186 19.17 14.08 -21.33
N THR A 187 19.75 14.98 -22.11
CA THR A 187 19.01 16.04 -22.82
C THR A 187 19.08 15.81 -24.34
N ILE A 188 17.94 15.94 -25.01
CA ILE A 188 17.85 16.01 -26.47
C ILE A 188 17.14 17.31 -26.87
N LYS A 189 17.69 18.07 -27.80
CA LYS A 189 17.14 19.34 -28.28
C LYS A 189 17.13 19.41 -29.80
N ALA A 190 15.99 19.77 -30.39
CA ALA A 190 15.79 19.96 -31.84
C ALA A 190 14.72 21.02 -32.12
N ILE A 191 15.03 22.29 -31.90
CA ILE A 191 14.10 23.42 -32.08
C ILE A 191 13.63 23.50 -33.55
N LYS A 192 12.33 23.68 -33.75
CA LYS A 192 11.63 23.62 -35.06
C LYS A 192 11.88 22.34 -35.86
N GLY A 193 12.32 21.29 -35.18
CA GLY A 193 12.74 20.01 -35.73
C GLY A 193 11.92 18.86 -35.16
N SER A 194 12.47 17.64 -35.20
CA SER A 194 11.79 16.46 -34.64
C SER A 194 12.69 15.58 -33.78
N VAL A 195 12.21 15.16 -32.60
CA VAL A 195 12.85 14.09 -31.80
C VAL A 195 11.99 12.83 -31.86
N ARG A 196 12.59 11.70 -32.24
CA ARG A 196 11.88 10.41 -32.38
C ARG A 196 12.59 9.29 -31.63
N LEU A 197 11.94 8.69 -30.63
CA LEU A 197 12.42 7.57 -29.81
C LEU A 197 11.56 6.33 -30.12
N ILE A 198 12.14 5.28 -30.69
CA ILE A 198 11.37 4.20 -31.33
C ILE A 198 11.83 2.81 -30.90
N GLY A 199 10.88 2.02 -30.37
CA GLY A 199 11.02 0.60 -30.04
C GLY A 199 10.40 -0.30 -31.12
N ALA A 200 11.20 -0.84 -32.04
CA ALA A 200 10.72 -1.61 -33.18
C ALA A 200 11.77 -2.60 -33.75
N ASN A 201 11.35 -3.52 -34.64
CA ASN A 201 12.25 -4.39 -35.42
C ASN A 201 12.58 -3.83 -36.82
N GLU A 202 11.60 -3.22 -37.47
CA GLU A 202 11.71 -2.68 -38.83
C GLU A 202 11.00 -1.33 -38.91
N VAL A 203 11.70 -0.31 -39.41
CA VAL A 203 11.21 1.07 -39.55
C VAL A 203 11.66 1.65 -40.87
N SER A 204 10.75 2.23 -41.63
CA SER A 204 11.07 3.04 -42.82
C SER A 204 11.00 4.52 -42.50
N ILE A 205 11.98 5.28 -42.99
CA ILE A 205 12.07 6.73 -42.79
C ILE A 205 12.12 7.43 -44.14
N ASN A 206 11.24 8.40 -44.36
CA ASN A 206 11.24 9.26 -45.54
C ASN A 206 11.83 10.63 -45.17
N LEU A 207 12.90 11.03 -45.87
CA LEU A 207 13.61 12.30 -45.62
C LEU A 207 13.49 13.27 -46.78
N ASN A 208 13.24 14.55 -46.46
CA ASN A 208 13.39 15.67 -47.39
C ASN A 208 14.52 16.58 -46.90
N GLY A 209 15.73 16.37 -47.43
CA GLY A 209 16.93 17.08 -46.99
C GLY A 209 17.33 16.71 -45.56
N ASN A 210 17.06 17.61 -44.61
CA ASN A 210 17.40 17.47 -43.19
C ASN A 210 16.16 17.33 -42.28
N SER A 211 14.99 17.04 -42.86
CA SER A 211 13.73 16.86 -42.15
C SER A 211 13.14 15.47 -42.45
N ILE A 212 12.54 14.84 -41.43
CA ILE A 212 11.72 13.64 -41.57
C ILE A 212 10.33 14.08 -42.04
N VAL A 213 9.88 13.52 -43.17
CA VAL A 213 8.54 13.75 -43.72
C VAL A 213 7.55 12.72 -43.22
N ASP A 214 8.01 11.47 -43.06
CA ASP A 214 7.20 10.33 -42.66
C ASP A 214 8.10 9.25 -42.05
N LEU A 215 7.55 8.49 -41.11
CA LEU A 215 8.19 7.38 -40.43
C LEU A 215 7.16 6.29 -40.14
N THR A 216 7.36 5.12 -40.73
CA THR A 216 6.45 3.98 -40.58
C THR A 216 7.13 2.86 -39.79
N VAL A 217 6.49 2.40 -38.71
CA VAL A 217 6.93 1.20 -37.98
C VAL A 217 6.36 -0.05 -38.67
N ASN A 218 7.13 -0.62 -39.59
CA ASN A 218 6.72 -1.76 -40.42
C ASN A 218 6.60 -3.08 -39.65
N LYS A 219 7.38 -3.24 -38.57
CA LYS A 219 7.36 -4.45 -37.75
C LYS A 219 7.72 -4.16 -36.31
N GLY A 220 6.79 -4.48 -35.42
CA GLY A 220 6.97 -4.43 -33.98
C GLY A 220 7.97 -5.43 -33.41
N VAL A 221 8.21 -5.36 -32.10
CA VAL A 221 9.13 -6.26 -31.40
C VAL A 221 8.70 -6.60 -29.97
N LEU A 222 8.93 -7.87 -29.62
CA LEU A 222 8.82 -8.43 -28.26
C LEU A 222 9.54 -7.52 -27.26
N ASP A 223 8.83 -7.19 -26.17
CA ASP A 223 9.30 -6.37 -25.05
C ASP A 223 9.96 -5.05 -25.49
N SER A 224 9.34 -4.38 -26.47
CA SER A 224 9.76 -3.05 -26.91
C SER A 224 9.62 -2.04 -25.78
N LEU A 225 10.65 -1.22 -25.55
CA LEU A 225 10.67 -0.23 -24.48
C LEU A 225 11.20 1.10 -24.99
N VAL A 226 10.44 2.17 -24.79
CA VAL A 226 10.89 3.55 -24.98
C VAL A 226 10.71 4.29 -23.66
N GLU A 227 11.81 4.80 -23.08
CA GLU A 227 11.78 5.58 -21.85
C GLU A 227 12.33 6.99 -22.03
N ASN A 228 11.66 7.99 -21.46
CA ASN A 228 12.22 9.31 -21.20
C ASN A 228 12.19 9.62 -19.69
N LYS A 229 13.38 9.68 -19.11
CA LYS A 229 13.67 10.06 -17.71
C LYS A 229 14.42 11.40 -17.62
N GLY A 230 14.98 11.85 -18.74
CA GLY A 230 15.69 13.11 -18.90
C GLY A 230 14.79 14.20 -19.46
N ALA A 231 15.32 15.00 -20.39
CA ALA A 231 14.59 16.11 -21.02
C ALA A 231 14.64 16.02 -22.55
N VAL A 232 13.52 16.35 -23.20
CA VAL A 232 13.39 16.45 -24.67
C VAL A 232 12.74 17.78 -25.04
N TYR A 233 13.40 18.57 -25.88
CA TYR A 233 12.98 19.92 -26.28
C TYR A 233 12.86 20.05 -27.81
N ALA A 234 11.71 20.48 -28.32
CA ALA A 234 11.47 20.71 -29.74
C ALA A 234 10.42 21.80 -30.01
N ASP A 235 10.55 22.99 -29.41
CA ASP A 235 9.62 24.11 -29.65
C ASP A 235 9.49 24.44 -31.15
N GLY A 236 8.25 24.59 -31.62
CA GLY A 236 7.88 24.72 -33.03
C GLY A 236 8.06 23.45 -33.84
N GLY A 237 8.07 22.29 -33.19
CA GLY A 237 8.41 21.00 -33.80
C GLY A 237 7.69 19.81 -33.15
N GLU A 238 8.24 18.61 -33.38
CA GLU A 238 7.59 17.33 -33.06
C GLU A 238 8.41 16.50 -32.06
N ILE A 239 7.74 15.88 -31.10
CA ILE A 239 8.32 14.84 -30.22
C ILE A 239 7.48 13.57 -30.34
N TYR A 240 8.12 12.47 -30.73
CA TYR A 240 7.46 11.18 -30.92
C TYR A 240 8.15 10.06 -30.13
N LEU A 241 7.44 9.47 -29.18
CA LEU A 241 7.87 8.29 -28.42
C LEU A 241 6.92 7.15 -28.75
N THR A 242 7.41 6.11 -29.43
CA THR A 242 6.54 5.02 -29.89
C THR A 242 7.13 3.62 -29.78
N THR A 243 6.26 2.68 -29.44
CA THR A 243 6.48 1.24 -29.60
C THR A 243 5.38 0.64 -30.47
N ASN A 244 5.69 -0.45 -31.15
CA ASN A 244 4.71 -1.23 -31.90
C ASN A 244 4.83 -2.70 -31.46
N ALA A 245 3.74 -3.27 -30.97
CA ALA A 245 3.60 -4.69 -30.65
C ALA A 245 2.85 -5.41 -31.80
N VAL A 246 3.26 -6.64 -32.11
CA VAL A 246 2.71 -7.40 -33.26
C VAL A 246 1.55 -8.31 -32.88
N ASP A 247 1.45 -8.72 -31.60
CA ASP A 247 0.48 -9.68 -31.10
C ASP A 247 0.05 -9.28 -29.67
N GLU A 248 -1.22 -9.47 -29.31
CA GLU A 248 -1.78 -9.06 -28.01
C GLU A 248 -1.13 -9.74 -26.78
N LEU A 249 -0.45 -10.86 -26.98
CA LEU A 249 0.19 -11.62 -25.91
C LEU A 249 1.44 -10.93 -25.32
N LEU A 250 1.91 -9.83 -25.92
CA LEU A 250 3.23 -9.22 -25.69
C LEU A 250 3.17 -7.68 -25.72
N LYS A 251 3.33 -7.02 -24.57
CA LYS A 251 3.15 -5.56 -24.44
C LYS A 251 4.43 -4.78 -24.75
N GLY A 252 4.35 -3.85 -25.71
CA GLY A 252 5.33 -2.75 -25.81
C GLY A 252 5.07 -1.71 -24.72
N VAL A 253 6.08 -0.93 -24.32
CA VAL A 253 5.95 0.08 -23.26
C VAL A 253 6.54 1.40 -23.70
N VAL A 254 5.75 2.48 -23.59
CA VAL A 254 6.23 3.87 -23.64
C VAL A 254 6.13 4.44 -22.22
N ASN A 255 7.23 4.95 -21.67
CA ASN A 255 7.32 5.43 -20.29
C ASN A 255 7.94 6.83 -20.24
N ASN A 256 7.21 7.82 -19.74
CA ASN A 256 7.74 9.14 -19.43
C ASN A 256 7.72 9.39 -17.92
N THR A 257 8.88 9.71 -17.35
CA THR A 257 9.00 10.31 -16.01
C THR A 257 9.80 11.62 -16.04
N GLY A 258 10.21 12.05 -17.23
CA GLY A 258 11.04 13.23 -17.47
C GLY A 258 10.25 14.42 -18.00
N ILE A 259 10.96 15.34 -18.64
CA ILE A 259 10.42 16.54 -19.26
C ILE A 259 10.30 16.32 -20.78
N ILE A 260 9.16 16.70 -21.35
CA ILE A 260 8.91 16.78 -22.79
C ILE A 260 8.30 18.16 -23.08
N GLU A 261 8.94 18.93 -23.95
CA GLU A 261 8.55 20.32 -24.24
C GLU A 261 8.63 20.60 -25.73
N ALA A 262 7.49 20.89 -26.35
CA ALA A 262 7.36 21.30 -27.74
C ALA A 262 6.28 22.38 -27.85
N ASN A 263 6.56 23.58 -27.35
CA ASN A 263 5.62 24.71 -27.43
C ASN A 263 5.47 25.19 -28.87
N SER A 264 4.33 25.78 -29.22
CA SER A 264 4.18 26.43 -30.54
C SER A 264 5.12 27.64 -30.67
N LEU A 265 5.81 27.76 -31.81
CA LEU A 265 6.84 28.78 -32.03
C LEU A 265 6.86 29.28 -33.48
N ASP A 266 6.95 30.60 -33.68
CA ASP A 266 6.98 31.27 -34.99
C ASP A 266 5.83 30.87 -35.94
N GLY A 267 4.66 30.54 -35.39
CA GLY A 267 3.48 30.10 -36.14
C GLY A 267 3.51 28.63 -36.58
N ILE A 268 4.47 27.85 -36.09
CA ILE A 268 4.48 26.38 -36.20
C ILE A 268 3.92 25.82 -34.90
N THR A 269 2.83 25.05 -35.01
CA THR A 269 2.19 24.35 -33.88
C THR A 269 3.10 23.23 -33.36
N GLY A 270 3.26 23.14 -32.04
CA GLY A 270 3.99 22.05 -31.41
C GLY A 270 3.17 20.76 -31.32
N HIS A 271 3.83 19.60 -31.46
CA HIS A 271 3.17 18.29 -31.46
C HIS A 271 3.95 17.28 -30.61
N VAL A 272 3.26 16.60 -29.69
CA VAL A 272 3.81 15.54 -28.85
C VAL A 272 2.93 14.31 -28.96
N GLU A 273 3.51 13.13 -29.24
CA GLU A 273 2.78 11.86 -29.31
C GLU A 273 3.58 10.79 -28.54
N LEU A 274 2.97 10.23 -27.49
CA LEU A 274 3.47 9.11 -26.69
C LEU A 274 2.53 7.93 -26.93
N PHE A 275 2.84 7.07 -27.90
CA PHE A 275 1.93 6.01 -28.35
C PHE A 275 2.57 4.61 -28.29
N ALA A 276 2.09 3.78 -27.36
CA ALA A 276 2.39 2.35 -27.29
C ALA A 276 1.36 1.54 -28.10
N HIS A 277 1.54 1.39 -29.42
CA HIS A 277 0.63 0.63 -30.29
C HIS A 277 0.54 -0.83 -29.83
N GLY A 278 -0.64 -1.26 -29.38
CA GLY A 278 -0.87 -2.59 -28.78
C GLY A 278 -0.20 -2.81 -27.41
N GLY A 279 0.32 -1.76 -26.78
CA GLY A 279 1.13 -1.80 -25.57
C GLY A 279 0.58 -0.95 -24.42
N GLU A 280 1.47 -0.57 -23.49
CA GLU A 280 1.15 0.19 -22.28
C GLU A 280 1.85 1.55 -22.30
N ALA A 281 1.08 2.62 -22.10
CA ALA A 281 1.59 3.99 -21.96
C ALA A 281 1.64 4.40 -20.48
N LYS A 282 2.83 4.71 -19.97
CA LYS A 282 3.10 5.15 -18.59
C LYS A 282 3.45 6.62 -18.58
N ILE A 283 2.55 7.44 -18.04
CA ILE A 283 2.58 8.89 -18.18
C ILE A 283 2.80 9.51 -16.79
N GLY A 284 4.02 9.93 -16.51
CA GLY A 284 4.41 10.77 -15.38
C GLY A 284 5.26 11.97 -15.86
N GLY A 285 5.81 12.73 -14.91
CA GLY A 285 6.70 13.86 -15.23
C GLY A 285 5.96 15.09 -15.76
N THR A 286 6.52 15.76 -16.78
CA THR A 286 5.91 16.97 -17.37
C THR A 286 5.92 16.92 -18.89
N ILE A 287 4.77 17.18 -19.50
CA ILE A 287 4.59 17.28 -20.95
C ILE A 287 3.95 18.63 -21.26
N THR A 288 4.57 19.43 -22.14
CA THR A 288 4.09 20.77 -22.47
C THR A 288 4.19 21.05 -23.97
N ALA A 289 3.07 21.45 -24.57
CA ALA A 289 2.96 21.90 -25.94
C ALA A 289 1.93 23.04 -26.02
N LEU A 290 2.27 24.22 -25.48
CA LEU A 290 1.35 25.37 -25.45
C LEU A 290 0.88 25.74 -26.87
N ASP A 291 -0.44 26.01 -26.99
CA ASP A 291 -1.17 26.19 -28.25
C ASP A 291 -1.06 25.01 -29.25
N GLY A 292 -0.54 23.86 -28.80
CA GLY A 292 -0.25 22.67 -29.60
C GLY A 292 -1.00 21.43 -29.12
N PHE A 293 -0.58 20.27 -29.64
CA PHE A 293 -1.24 18.98 -29.43
C PHE A 293 -0.38 18.02 -28.61
N VAL A 294 -0.99 17.32 -27.66
CA VAL A 294 -0.40 16.20 -26.91
C VAL A 294 -1.29 14.97 -27.05
N GLU A 295 -0.72 13.84 -27.43
CA GLU A 295 -1.36 12.53 -27.35
C GLU A 295 -0.61 11.61 -26.40
N THR A 296 -1.36 10.90 -25.54
CA THR A 296 -0.85 9.87 -24.63
C THR A 296 -1.73 8.62 -24.70
N SER A 297 -1.36 7.69 -25.57
CA SER A 297 -2.23 6.57 -25.99
C SER A 297 -1.52 5.21 -25.96
N GLY A 298 -2.29 4.14 -25.84
CA GLY A 298 -1.82 2.76 -25.80
C GLY A 298 -2.94 1.82 -25.40
N LYS A 299 -2.85 0.52 -25.72
CA LYS A 299 -3.90 -0.46 -25.35
C LYS A 299 -4.23 -0.39 -23.86
N GLU A 300 -3.19 -0.27 -23.04
CA GLU A 300 -3.26 0.06 -21.61
C GLU A 300 -2.75 1.49 -21.38
N PHE A 301 -3.34 2.20 -20.43
CA PHE A 301 -2.90 3.52 -19.98
C PHE A 301 -2.68 3.50 -18.47
N THR A 302 -1.56 4.05 -18.01
CA THR A 302 -1.24 4.20 -16.57
C THR A 302 -0.76 5.62 -16.32
N PHE A 303 -1.53 6.34 -15.52
CA PHE A 303 -1.20 7.67 -15.05
C PHE A 303 -0.32 7.62 -13.80
N ASN A 304 0.70 8.49 -13.71
CA ASN A 304 1.64 8.58 -12.59
C ASN A 304 1.91 10.07 -12.28
N ASP A 305 0.86 10.80 -11.91
CA ASP A 305 0.89 12.21 -11.49
C ASP A 305 1.60 13.16 -12.48
N ALA A 306 1.36 12.98 -13.79
CA ALA A 306 1.95 13.85 -14.80
C ALA A 306 1.33 15.25 -14.79
N THR A 307 2.13 16.26 -15.13
CA THR A 307 1.60 17.58 -15.51
C THR A 307 1.53 17.70 -17.02
N ILE A 308 0.33 17.84 -17.58
CA ILE A 308 0.10 18.05 -19.02
C ILE A 308 -0.37 19.48 -19.24
N LYS A 309 0.15 20.14 -20.28
CA LYS A 309 -0.28 21.48 -20.73
C LYS A 309 -0.22 21.60 -22.24
N ALA A 310 -1.37 21.63 -22.89
CA ALA A 310 -1.52 21.67 -24.34
C ALA A 310 -2.69 22.57 -24.77
N GLY A 311 -2.75 22.95 -26.05
CA GLY A 311 -3.99 23.48 -26.63
C GLY A 311 -5.07 22.40 -26.75
N GLU A 312 -4.65 21.15 -27.00
CA GLU A 312 -5.50 19.95 -26.98
C GLU A 312 -4.71 18.75 -26.43
N TRP A 313 -5.30 18.01 -25.48
CA TRP A 313 -4.79 16.73 -24.99
C TRP A 313 -5.72 15.59 -25.38
N LEU A 314 -5.17 14.56 -26.04
CA LEU A 314 -5.84 13.32 -26.40
C LEU A 314 -5.36 12.14 -25.54
N ILE A 315 -6.31 11.36 -25.02
CA ILE A 315 -6.06 10.09 -24.32
C ILE A 315 -6.91 9.01 -25.00
N ASP A 316 -6.31 8.03 -25.69
CA ASP A 316 -7.03 6.96 -26.42
C ASP A 316 -6.57 5.52 -26.04
N PRO A 317 -6.98 5.01 -24.86
CA PRO A 317 -6.81 3.61 -24.49
C PRO A 317 -8.02 2.75 -24.82
N VAL A 318 -7.94 1.45 -24.56
CA VAL A 318 -9.11 0.57 -24.75
C VAL A 318 -10.15 0.75 -23.63
N ASN A 319 -9.73 1.00 -22.39
CA ASN A 319 -10.62 1.48 -21.32
C ASN A 319 -9.90 2.57 -20.52
N VAL A 320 -10.66 3.43 -19.84
CA VAL A 320 -10.09 4.44 -18.93
C VAL A 320 -10.95 4.62 -17.68
N THR A 321 -10.27 4.65 -16.53
CA THR A 321 -10.83 5.08 -15.25
C THR A 321 -10.17 6.40 -14.86
N ILE A 322 -10.97 7.39 -14.54
CA ILE A 322 -10.52 8.69 -14.05
C ILE A 322 -10.55 8.64 -12.52
N ASP A 323 -9.36 8.46 -11.94
CA ASP A 323 -9.07 8.56 -10.51
C ASP A 323 -8.67 9.99 -10.12
N GLU A 324 -8.31 10.21 -8.85
CA GLU A 324 -7.96 11.53 -8.31
C GLU A 324 -6.77 12.17 -9.04
N GLY A 325 -5.76 11.35 -9.39
CA GLY A 325 -4.57 11.80 -10.11
C GLY A 325 -4.88 12.24 -11.54
N LEU A 326 -5.64 11.42 -12.28
CA LEU A 326 -6.04 11.75 -13.65
C LEU A 326 -7.05 12.90 -13.69
N ALA A 327 -7.99 12.99 -12.75
CA ALA A 327 -8.92 14.10 -12.62
C ALA A 327 -8.18 15.43 -12.43
N THR A 328 -7.27 15.49 -11.46
CA THR A 328 -6.42 16.68 -11.19
C THR A 328 -5.64 17.12 -12.43
N ALA A 329 -5.15 16.16 -13.24
CA ALA A 329 -4.44 16.46 -14.47
C ALA A 329 -5.35 16.96 -15.60
N ILE A 330 -6.59 16.45 -15.69
CA ILE A 330 -7.61 16.95 -16.62
C ILE A 330 -7.99 18.39 -16.27
N GLU A 331 -8.25 18.70 -14.99
CA GLU A 331 -8.49 20.08 -14.53
C GLU A 331 -7.31 21.00 -14.87
N GLY A 332 -6.07 20.58 -14.56
CA GLY A 332 -4.86 21.33 -14.91
C GLY A 332 -4.66 21.54 -16.41
N GLN A 333 -5.10 20.59 -17.25
CA GLN A 333 -5.12 20.77 -18.71
C GLN A 333 -6.22 21.73 -19.15
N LEU A 334 -7.42 21.68 -18.54
CA LEU A 334 -8.54 22.54 -18.88
C LEU A 334 -8.28 24.02 -18.60
N GLU A 335 -7.36 24.36 -17.70
CA GLU A 335 -6.81 25.71 -17.53
C GLU A 335 -5.95 26.21 -18.72
N ASN A 336 -5.50 25.32 -19.61
CA ASN A 336 -4.57 25.61 -20.70
C ASN A 336 -5.15 25.34 -22.10
N GLY A 337 -6.10 24.42 -22.23
CA GLY A 337 -6.73 24.05 -23.50
C GLY A 337 -7.81 22.98 -23.33
N ARG A 338 -8.17 22.29 -24.41
CA ARG A 338 -9.25 21.28 -24.42
C ARG A 338 -8.70 19.90 -24.02
N ALA A 339 -9.58 19.03 -23.52
CA ALA A 339 -9.25 17.64 -23.21
C ALA A 339 -10.26 16.69 -23.88
N THR A 340 -9.74 15.70 -24.60
CA THR A 340 -10.50 14.65 -25.27
C THR A 340 -10.06 13.29 -24.74
N ILE A 341 -10.95 12.61 -24.04
CA ILE A 341 -10.74 11.26 -23.54
C ILE A 341 -11.61 10.34 -24.37
N THR A 342 -10.99 9.39 -25.04
CA THR A 342 -11.61 8.48 -26.00
C THR A 342 -11.28 7.04 -25.65
N THR A 343 -12.12 6.11 -26.07
CA THR A 343 -11.79 4.68 -26.05
C THR A 343 -12.03 4.03 -27.40
N ASP A 344 -11.25 2.98 -27.70
CA ASP A 344 -11.41 2.14 -28.90
C ASP A 344 -11.90 0.73 -28.53
N GLY A 345 -12.57 0.07 -29.48
CA GLY A 345 -13.04 -1.32 -29.39
C GLY A 345 -11.98 -2.39 -29.60
N GLY A 346 -10.70 -2.01 -29.64
CA GLY A 346 -9.57 -2.93 -29.83
C GLY A 346 -9.33 -3.34 -31.29
N ASN A 347 -9.68 -2.51 -32.28
CA ASN A 347 -9.64 -2.89 -33.70
C ASN A 347 -8.24 -2.81 -34.35
N THR A 348 -7.18 -3.08 -33.56
CA THR A 348 -5.97 -3.71 -34.11
C THR A 348 -6.26 -5.18 -34.43
N PRO A 349 -5.72 -5.79 -35.50
CA PRO A 349 -6.32 -7.01 -36.06
C PRO A 349 -6.18 -8.29 -35.20
N ASP A 350 -7.11 -8.51 -34.26
CA ASP A 350 -7.28 -9.84 -33.64
C ASP A 350 -7.94 -10.82 -34.62
N THR A 351 -7.37 -12.03 -34.68
CA THR A 351 -7.97 -13.18 -35.35
C THR A 351 -7.84 -14.47 -34.53
N SER A 352 -7.43 -14.39 -33.26
CA SER A 352 -7.19 -15.56 -32.41
C SER A 352 -7.13 -15.31 -30.90
N SER A 353 -8.20 -14.83 -30.27
CA SER A 353 -8.54 -15.31 -28.92
C SER A 353 -10.04 -15.36 -28.64
N THR A 354 -10.43 -16.11 -27.61
CA THR A 354 -11.81 -16.16 -27.09
C THR A 354 -11.92 -15.39 -25.78
N GLU A 355 -11.19 -14.29 -25.65
CA GLU A 355 -11.44 -13.31 -24.59
C GLU A 355 -12.56 -12.37 -25.05
N SER A 356 -13.57 -12.18 -24.21
CA SER A 356 -14.60 -11.17 -24.44
C SER A 356 -13.92 -9.80 -24.39
N GLY A 357 -13.80 -9.16 -25.55
CA GLY A 357 -13.17 -7.85 -25.68
C GLY A 357 -13.73 -6.86 -24.67
N SER A 358 -12.82 -6.18 -23.99
CA SER A 358 -13.09 -5.00 -23.17
C SER A 358 -14.06 -4.04 -23.85
N ASP A 359 -15.17 -3.73 -23.19
CA ASP A 359 -16.33 -3.07 -23.80
C ASP A 359 -16.01 -1.70 -24.45
N GLY A 360 -14.99 -1.00 -23.95
CA GLY A 360 -14.62 0.33 -24.43
C GLY A 360 -15.26 1.44 -23.60
N ASN A 361 -15.21 1.30 -22.28
CA ASN A 361 -15.93 2.15 -21.33
C ASN A 361 -15.07 3.27 -20.73
N ILE A 362 -15.72 4.39 -20.41
CA ILE A 362 -15.14 5.51 -19.66
C ILE A 362 -15.79 5.54 -18.26
N PHE A 363 -14.98 5.48 -17.20
CA PHE A 363 -15.44 5.56 -15.81
C PHE A 363 -14.90 6.83 -15.13
N VAL A 364 -15.79 7.75 -14.74
CA VAL A 364 -15.44 8.96 -13.99
C VAL A 364 -15.62 8.68 -12.50
N ASN A 365 -14.55 8.26 -11.82
CA ASN A 365 -14.58 7.83 -10.41
C ASN A 365 -14.05 8.88 -9.43
N SER A 366 -13.59 10.02 -9.91
CA SER A 366 -13.17 11.17 -9.10
C SER A 366 -13.73 12.46 -9.67
N ALA A 367 -13.94 13.46 -8.81
CA ALA A 367 -14.62 14.68 -9.20
C ALA A 367 -13.78 15.50 -10.19
N ILE A 368 -14.44 16.20 -11.12
CA ILE A 368 -13.78 17.09 -12.09
C ILE A 368 -14.52 18.43 -12.09
N SER A 369 -13.80 19.54 -11.87
CA SER A 369 -14.35 20.90 -11.80
C SER A 369 -13.49 21.90 -12.60
N TRP A 370 -14.12 22.68 -13.48
CA TRP A 370 -13.45 23.76 -14.21
C TRP A 370 -14.38 24.94 -14.55
N ASP A 371 -13.78 26.10 -14.86
CA ASP A 371 -14.49 27.34 -15.23
C ASP A 371 -13.80 28.18 -16.33
N SER A 372 -12.89 27.58 -17.09
CA SER A 372 -11.93 28.26 -17.98
C SER A 372 -12.46 28.68 -19.36
N GLY A 373 -13.63 28.17 -19.75
CA GLY A 373 -14.22 28.27 -21.10
C GLY A 373 -13.78 27.17 -22.08
N ASN A 374 -13.13 26.10 -21.61
CA ASN A 374 -12.62 25.00 -22.45
C ASN A 374 -13.51 23.75 -22.40
N ASP A 375 -13.67 23.07 -23.54
CA ASP A 375 -14.50 21.86 -23.63
C ASP A 375 -13.79 20.63 -23.06
N LEU A 376 -14.54 19.82 -22.30
CA LEU A 376 -14.20 18.44 -21.95
C LEU A 376 -15.05 17.47 -22.78
N THR A 377 -14.39 16.57 -23.52
CA THR A 377 -15.07 15.58 -24.37
C THR A 377 -14.76 14.16 -23.91
N PHE A 378 -15.81 13.41 -23.59
CA PHE A 378 -15.76 11.96 -23.41
C PHE A 378 -16.29 11.27 -24.68
N ARG A 379 -15.51 10.35 -25.26
CA ARG A 379 -15.88 9.57 -26.46
C ARG A 379 -15.70 8.08 -26.22
N ALA A 380 -16.69 7.45 -25.59
CA ALA A 380 -16.69 6.02 -25.34
C ALA A 380 -17.02 5.20 -26.60
N HIS A 381 -16.27 4.14 -26.82
CA HIS A 381 -16.62 3.10 -27.79
C HIS A 381 -17.92 2.38 -27.40
N ASP A 382 -18.12 2.05 -26.12
CA ASP A 382 -19.42 1.65 -25.58
C ASP A 382 -19.99 2.74 -24.65
N SER A 383 -19.93 2.60 -23.34
CA SER A 383 -20.70 3.40 -22.39
C SER A 383 -19.85 4.34 -21.53
N ILE A 384 -20.50 5.40 -21.01
CA ILE A 384 -19.89 6.37 -20.08
C ILE A 384 -20.56 6.21 -18.70
N TYR A 385 -19.76 6.11 -17.63
CA TYR A 385 -20.24 6.00 -16.26
C TYR A 385 -19.74 7.18 -15.43
N ILE A 386 -20.64 8.06 -15.00
CA ILE A 386 -20.32 9.24 -14.18
C ILE A 386 -20.58 8.90 -12.72
N ASN A 387 -19.57 8.36 -12.03
CA ASN A 387 -19.64 7.88 -10.64
C ASN A 387 -19.23 8.93 -9.60
N ALA A 388 -18.59 10.02 -10.03
CA ALA A 388 -18.22 11.16 -9.20
C ALA A 388 -18.67 12.49 -9.83
N PRO A 389 -18.84 13.57 -9.02
CA PRO A 389 -19.42 14.81 -9.52
C PRO A 389 -18.60 15.51 -10.61
N ILE A 390 -19.28 16.03 -11.62
CA ILE A 390 -18.71 16.88 -12.67
C ILE A 390 -19.26 18.30 -12.48
N THR A 391 -18.43 19.34 -12.62
CA THR A 391 -18.83 20.74 -12.47
C THR A 391 -18.20 21.61 -13.56
N ALA A 392 -19.05 22.22 -14.39
CA ALA A 392 -18.63 23.10 -15.49
C ALA A 392 -19.50 24.37 -15.53
N THR A 393 -18.89 25.54 -15.28
CA THR A 393 -19.64 26.78 -15.02
C THR A 393 -19.58 27.82 -16.13
N GLN A 394 -18.59 27.77 -17.02
CA GLN A 394 -18.51 28.59 -18.24
C GLN A 394 -18.32 27.73 -19.50
N ASP A 395 -18.41 26.40 -19.35
CA ASP A 395 -17.74 25.43 -20.21
C ASP A 395 -18.70 24.39 -20.75
N ARG A 396 -18.30 23.72 -21.83
CA ARG A 396 -19.08 22.66 -22.47
C ARG A 396 -18.60 21.27 -22.06
N LEU A 397 -19.54 20.44 -21.61
CA LEU A 397 -19.36 19.00 -21.48
C LEU A 397 -19.97 18.29 -22.70
N VAL A 398 -19.20 17.39 -23.32
CA VAL A 398 -19.62 16.63 -24.51
C VAL A 398 -19.51 15.13 -24.23
N LEU A 399 -20.62 14.40 -24.34
CA LEU A 399 -20.68 12.94 -24.14
C LEU A 399 -21.01 12.19 -25.44
N ILE A 400 -20.02 11.53 -26.03
CA ILE A 400 -20.16 10.68 -27.21
C ILE A 400 -20.04 9.22 -26.77
N PHE A 401 -21.00 8.37 -27.10
CA PHE A 401 -21.06 6.98 -26.63
C PHE A 401 -21.65 6.05 -27.70
N GLY A 402 -21.39 4.74 -27.56
CA GLY A 402 -21.76 3.71 -28.54
C GLY A 402 -21.00 3.82 -29.86
N PHE A 403 -19.81 4.45 -29.86
CA PHE A 403 -19.00 4.66 -31.06
C PHE A 403 -18.55 3.36 -31.77
N ALA A 404 -18.80 2.20 -31.16
CA ALA A 404 -18.74 0.86 -31.76
C ALA A 404 -19.60 0.67 -33.02
N SER A 405 -20.67 1.45 -33.18
CA SER A 405 -21.71 1.21 -34.19
C SER A 405 -22.27 2.50 -34.80
N ALA A 406 -23.10 2.37 -35.83
CA ALA A 406 -23.73 3.52 -36.49
C ALA A 406 -24.79 4.19 -35.60
N ASP A 407 -25.61 3.38 -34.94
CA ASP A 407 -26.77 3.75 -34.12
C ASP A 407 -26.49 3.71 -32.60
N GLY A 408 -25.29 3.30 -32.20
CA GLY A 408 -24.86 3.20 -30.81
C GLY A 408 -25.48 2.06 -30.02
N GLY A 409 -26.18 1.12 -30.68
CA GLY A 409 -26.71 -0.10 -30.06
C GLY A 409 -27.40 0.11 -28.69
N THR A 410 -26.96 -0.64 -27.68
CA THR A 410 -27.47 -0.57 -26.30
C THR A 410 -26.74 0.42 -25.41
N SER A 411 -25.65 1.04 -25.87
CA SER A 411 -24.78 1.92 -25.08
C SER A 411 -25.50 3.21 -24.65
N ASP A 412 -25.15 3.75 -23.49
CA ASP A 412 -25.71 4.97 -22.92
C ASP A 412 -24.67 5.71 -22.05
N TYR A 413 -25.05 6.86 -21.50
CA TYR A 413 -24.36 7.44 -20.35
C TYR A 413 -25.16 7.18 -19.06
N TYR A 414 -24.47 6.68 -18.05
CA TYR A 414 -25.02 6.34 -16.74
C TYR A 414 -24.61 7.41 -15.73
N ILE A 415 -25.61 8.07 -15.15
CA ILE A 415 -25.41 9.09 -14.11
C ILE A 415 -25.52 8.41 -12.74
N ASN A 416 -24.42 8.40 -12.00
CA ASN A 416 -24.31 7.88 -10.63
C ASN A 416 -23.88 8.97 -9.63
N ALA A 417 -23.54 10.17 -10.12
CA ALA A 417 -23.27 11.39 -9.35
C ALA A 417 -23.69 12.64 -10.14
N LYS A 418 -23.86 13.79 -9.46
CA LYS A 418 -24.39 15.03 -10.04
C LYS A 418 -23.47 15.65 -11.12
N VAL A 419 -24.06 16.13 -12.20
CA VAL A 419 -23.38 16.90 -13.26
C VAL A 419 -23.85 18.36 -13.21
N ASN A 420 -23.12 19.19 -12.47
CA ASN A 420 -23.45 20.59 -12.23
C ASN A 420 -23.06 21.44 -13.45
N LEU A 421 -24.02 22.18 -14.00
CA LEU A 421 -23.88 22.94 -15.24
C LEU A 421 -24.59 24.29 -15.14
N SER A 422 -23.96 25.35 -15.66
CA SER A 422 -24.62 26.65 -15.84
C SER A 422 -25.75 26.59 -16.87
N ALA A 423 -26.78 27.44 -16.70
CA ALA A 423 -27.90 27.54 -17.64
C ALA A 423 -27.46 27.96 -19.05
N GLY A 424 -27.79 27.18 -20.08
CA GLY A 424 -27.35 27.44 -21.44
C GLY A 424 -27.45 26.23 -22.38
N ASN A 425 -26.63 26.26 -23.43
CA ASN A 425 -26.49 25.20 -24.43
C ASN A 425 -25.08 24.59 -24.36
N ASN A 426 -24.62 24.30 -23.14
CA ASN A 426 -23.27 23.88 -22.79
C ASN A 426 -23.20 22.37 -22.43
N PHE A 427 -24.21 21.60 -22.83
CA PHE A 427 -24.20 20.15 -22.77
C PHE A 427 -24.65 19.57 -24.11
N SER A 428 -23.88 18.64 -24.66
CA SER A 428 -24.29 17.89 -25.85
C SER A 428 -23.95 16.42 -25.75
N THR A 429 -24.77 15.60 -26.40
CA THR A 429 -24.59 14.16 -26.46
C THR A 429 -24.62 13.65 -27.90
N GLN A 430 -23.93 12.56 -28.19
CA GLN A 430 -24.01 11.87 -29.48
C GLN A 430 -23.98 10.36 -29.26
N LYS A 431 -24.97 9.66 -29.82
CA LYS A 431 -25.06 8.19 -29.76
C LYS A 431 -24.69 7.59 -31.12
N GLY A 432 -23.60 6.81 -31.14
CA GLY A 432 -23.10 6.15 -32.34
C GLY A 432 -22.39 7.07 -33.34
N THR A 433 -21.69 6.45 -34.28
CA THR A 433 -20.88 7.14 -35.32
C THR A 433 -21.71 7.88 -36.36
N HIS A 434 -23.00 7.58 -36.50
CA HIS A 434 -23.93 8.22 -37.44
C HIS A 434 -25.08 8.95 -36.73
N GLY A 435 -25.09 9.00 -35.40
CA GLY A 435 -26.01 9.85 -34.66
C GLY A 435 -25.65 11.33 -34.82
N ASP A 436 -26.66 12.17 -35.02
CA ASP A 436 -26.48 13.62 -34.98
C ASP A 436 -26.17 14.10 -33.54
N GLU A 437 -25.42 15.20 -33.41
CA GLU A 437 -25.20 15.83 -32.11
C GLU A 437 -26.53 16.35 -31.54
N THR A 438 -26.90 15.81 -30.38
CA THR A 438 -28.05 16.24 -29.59
C THR A 438 -27.61 17.34 -28.64
N LEU A 439 -27.96 18.58 -28.96
CA LEU A 439 -27.77 19.72 -28.08
C LEU A 439 -28.89 19.77 -27.03
N TRP A 440 -28.53 19.96 -25.77
CA TRP A 440 -29.47 20.05 -24.65
C TRP A 440 -29.54 21.47 -24.11
N THR A 441 -30.73 21.91 -23.72
CA THR A 441 -30.91 23.14 -22.95
C THR A 441 -30.78 22.82 -21.46
N VAL A 442 -29.72 23.33 -20.84
CA VAL A 442 -29.47 23.20 -19.41
C VAL A 442 -30.40 24.13 -18.64
N ILE A 443 -31.13 23.57 -17.68
CA ILE A 443 -32.09 24.24 -16.80
C ILE A 443 -31.48 24.42 -15.41
N THR A 444 -31.56 25.64 -14.91
CA THR A 444 -31.32 25.99 -13.49
C THR A 444 -32.48 26.86 -13.01
N HIS A 445 -32.44 27.32 -11.75
CA HIS A 445 -33.35 28.35 -11.26
C HIS A 445 -33.41 29.61 -12.15
N ASP A 446 -32.31 29.97 -12.82
CA ASP A 446 -32.16 31.25 -13.53
C ASP A 446 -33.01 31.31 -14.82
N ASN A 447 -33.22 30.18 -15.49
CA ASN A 447 -33.94 30.10 -16.77
C ASN A 447 -35.22 29.25 -16.75
N LEU A 448 -35.54 28.57 -15.64
CA LEU A 448 -36.70 27.68 -15.50
C LEU A 448 -38.01 28.27 -16.06
N ALA A 449 -38.30 29.54 -15.74
CA ALA A 449 -39.54 30.22 -16.15
C ALA A 449 -39.61 30.59 -17.65
N SER A 450 -38.52 30.48 -18.40
CA SER A 450 -38.41 30.88 -19.81
C SER A 450 -38.00 29.75 -20.75
N ALA A 451 -37.41 28.68 -20.25
CA ALA A 451 -36.90 27.58 -21.07
C ALA A 451 -38.00 26.63 -21.58
N ILE A 452 -38.85 26.11 -20.68
CA ILE A 452 -39.91 25.17 -21.04
C ILE A 452 -41.23 25.94 -21.24
N THR A 453 -41.39 26.51 -22.44
CA THR A 453 -42.63 27.21 -22.85
C THR A 453 -43.49 26.33 -23.76
N THR A 454 -44.73 26.75 -24.04
CA THR A 454 -45.68 26.03 -24.91
C THR A 454 -45.17 25.79 -26.34
N GLY A 455 -44.09 26.46 -26.76
CA GLY A 455 -43.43 26.26 -28.06
C GLY A 455 -42.15 25.42 -28.04
N GLY A 456 -41.76 24.85 -26.89
CA GLY A 456 -40.53 24.05 -26.74
C GLY A 456 -40.77 22.66 -26.13
N LEU A 457 -41.99 22.14 -26.22
CA LEU A 457 -42.39 20.89 -25.57
C LEU A 457 -41.83 19.62 -26.23
N ASP A 458 -41.13 19.75 -27.36
CA ASP A 458 -40.46 18.70 -28.14
C ASP A 458 -38.92 18.79 -28.12
N TYR A 459 -38.35 19.66 -27.28
CA TYR A 459 -36.89 19.86 -27.17
C TYR A 459 -36.23 18.96 -26.10
N ASN A 460 -34.89 18.97 -26.06
CA ASN A 460 -34.09 18.22 -25.09
C ASN A 460 -33.64 19.12 -23.93
N TYR A 461 -33.93 18.72 -22.70
CA TYR A 461 -33.65 19.47 -21.48
C TYR A 461 -32.84 18.65 -20.48
N VAL A 462 -31.88 19.29 -19.81
CA VAL A 462 -31.22 18.70 -18.64
C VAL A 462 -31.31 19.63 -17.44
N LEU A 463 -31.26 19.11 -16.21
CA LEU A 463 -30.99 19.94 -15.03
C LEU A 463 -29.48 20.14 -14.88
N GLY A 464 -29.04 21.38 -14.64
CA GLY A 464 -27.65 21.71 -14.26
C GLY A 464 -27.48 22.06 -12.79
N SER A 465 -28.58 22.14 -12.04
CA SER A 465 -28.60 22.33 -10.59
C SER A 465 -29.86 21.70 -9.99
N ASP A 466 -29.86 21.49 -8.67
CA ASP A 466 -31.11 21.21 -7.95
C ASP A 466 -32.06 22.43 -8.09
N LEU A 467 -33.36 22.16 -8.11
CA LEU A 467 -34.42 23.17 -8.16
C LEU A 467 -35.20 23.17 -6.85
N ASP A 468 -35.56 24.35 -6.34
CA ASP A 468 -36.45 24.57 -5.19
C ASP A 468 -37.62 25.42 -5.69
N LEU A 469 -38.81 24.84 -5.70
CA LEU A 469 -40.03 25.45 -6.23
C LEU A 469 -40.88 26.12 -5.15
N SER A 470 -40.33 26.39 -3.96
CA SER A 470 -41.07 27.04 -2.86
C SER A 470 -41.68 28.39 -3.29
N GLY A 471 -43.00 28.49 -3.13
CA GLY A 471 -43.76 29.68 -3.50
C GLY A 471 -43.97 29.90 -5.01
N ILE A 472 -43.45 29.01 -5.87
CA ILE A 472 -43.74 29.02 -7.31
C ILE A 472 -45.10 28.36 -7.55
N ASN A 473 -46.02 29.08 -8.18
CA ASN A 473 -47.30 28.52 -8.61
C ASN A 473 -47.08 27.70 -9.89
N TRP A 474 -46.86 26.39 -9.73
CA TRP A 474 -46.51 25.51 -10.84
C TRP A 474 -47.67 25.32 -11.83
N THR A 475 -47.34 25.39 -13.12
CA THR A 475 -48.22 24.93 -14.20
C THR A 475 -47.60 23.66 -14.78
N PRO A 476 -48.31 22.51 -14.80
CA PRO A 476 -47.75 21.25 -15.30
C PRO A 476 -47.16 21.38 -16.70
N ILE A 477 -45.99 20.76 -16.94
CA ILE A 477 -45.36 20.74 -18.25
C ILE A 477 -46.18 19.83 -19.17
N GLY A 478 -46.82 20.45 -20.14
CA GLY A 478 -47.69 19.80 -21.13
C GLY A 478 -49.09 19.47 -20.62
N ASP A 479 -50.08 19.60 -21.50
CA ASP A 479 -51.49 19.26 -21.28
C ASP A 479 -52.06 18.40 -22.43
N TYR A 480 -53.34 18.06 -22.36
CA TYR A 480 -54.03 17.25 -23.38
C TYR A 480 -53.88 17.79 -24.83
N SER A 481 -53.82 19.11 -24.99
CA SER A 481 -53.76 19.85 -26.26
C SER A 481 -52.34 20.11 -26.74
N THR A 482 -51.42 20.41 -25.82
CA THR A 482 -49.99 20.63 -26.07
C THR A 482 -49.19 19.74 -25.14
N ARG A 483 -48.89 18.52 -25.58
CA ARG A 483 -48.23 17.46 -24.79
C ARG A 483 -46.72 17.62 -24.79
N PHE A 484 -46.04 17.20 -23.72
CA PHE A 484 -44.59 17.07 -23.72
C PHE A 484 -44.17 15.85 -24.55
N LYS A 485 -43.28 16.05 -25.52
CA LYS A 485 -42.75 15.05 -26.46
C LYS A 485 -41.22 15.02 -26.52
N GLY A 486 -40.58 15.88 -25.73
CA GLY A 486 -39.14 16.03 -25.69
C GLY A 486 -38.45 14.98 -24.82
N ASN A 487 -37.17 15.22 -24.57
CA ASN A 487 -36.38 14.44 -23.62
C ASN A 487 -36.03 15.32 -22.41
N PHE A 488 -36.09 14.74 -21.21
CA PHE A 488 -35.73 15.40 -19.96
C PHE A 488 -34.82 14.49 -19.13
N ASP A 489 -33.62 14.96 -18.80
CA ASP A 489 -32.64 14.25 -17.99
C ASP A 489 -32.28 15.08 -16.75
N GLY A 490 -32.58 14.58 -15.55
CA GLY A 490 -32.26 15.30 -14.32
C GLY A 490 -30.77 15.31 -13.98
N LEU A 491 -29.90 14.55 -14.65
CA LEU A 491 -28.45 14.47 -14.37
C LEU A 491 -28.08 14.31 -12.87
N GLY A 492 -28.91 13.60 -12.11
CA GLY A 492 -28.72 13.36 -10.66
C GLY A 492 -29.25 14.48 -9.76
N HIS A 493 -29.86 15.52 -10.32
CA HIS A 493 -30.46 16.64 -9.60
C HIS A 493 -31.91 16.37 -9.17
N VAL A 494 -32.33 17.13 -8.16
CA VAL A 494 -33.67 17.04 -7.56
C VAL A 494 -34.51 18.29 -7.82
N VAL A 495 -35.83 18.11 -7.83
CA VAL A 495 -36.83 19.17 -7.81
C VAL A 495 -37.57 19.12 -6.47
N ASP A 496 -37.30 20.10 -5.63
CA ASP A 496 -37.77 20.20 -4.26
C ASP A 496 -38.99 21.11 -4.12
N LYS A 497 -39.89 20.78 -3.19
CA LYS A 497 -41.07 21.58 -2.77
C LYS A 497 -42.06 21.93 -3.89
N LEU A 498 -42.14 21.13 -4.95
CA LEU A 498 -43.19 21.24 -5.98
C LEU A 498 -44.58 21.30 -5.30
N THR A 499 -45.36 22.34 -5.61
CA THR A 499 -46.69 22.53 -5.00
C THR A 499 -47.75 22.78 -6.07
N ILE A 500 -48.74 21.89 -6.16
CA ILE A 500 -49.88 21.99 -7.08
C ILE A 500 -51.17 21.86 -6.28
N ASN A 501 -52.08 22.84 -6.38
CA ASN A 501 -53.33 22.88 -5.61
C ASN A 501 -54.55 23.11 -6.52
N ASN A 502 -54.95 22.09 -7.28
CA ASN A 502 -56.03 22.17 -8.26
C ASN A 502 -56.94 20.92 -8.20
N SER A 503 -57.79 20.84 -7.16
CA SER A 503 -58.67 19.69 -6.89
C SER A 503 -59.71 19.35 -7.97
N SER A 504 -59.83 20.16 -9.02
CA SER A 504 -60.66 19.89 -10.21
C SER A 504 -59.85 19.72 -11.51
N GLY A 505 -58.52 19.82 -11.43
CA GLY A 505 -57.64 19.76 -12.60
C GLY A 505 -57.34 18.34 -13.04
N GLU A 506 -57.47 18.07 -14.33
CA GLU A 506 -56.94 16.84 -14.93
C GLU A 506 -55.45 16.99 -15.25
N TYR A 507 -54.70 15.88 -15.29
CA TYR A 507 -53.28 15.84 -15.73
C TYR A 507 -52.37 16.69 -14.82
N GLN A 508 -52.27 16.33 -13.55
CA GLN A 508 -51.50 17.09 -12.55
C GLN A 508 -50.22 16.34 -12.15
N GLY A 509 -49.11 17.09 -12.09
CA GLY A 509 -47.75 16.63 -11.76
C GLY A 509 -46.71 17.65 -12.25
N LEU A 510 -45.41 17.36 -12.09
CA LEU A 510 -44.34 18.17 -12.70
C LEU A 510 -44.58 18.28 -14.21
N PHE A 511 -44.84 17.15 -14.85
CA PHE A 511 -45.40 17.02 -16.19
C PHE A 511 -46.90 16.71 -16.08
N GLY A 512 -47.74 17.41 -16.84
CA GLY A 512 -49.17 17.11 -16.89
C GLY A 512 -49.43 15.94 -17.82
N TYR A 513 -49.01 16.07 -19.08
CA TYR A 513 -49.23 15.09 -20.13
C TYR A 513 -47.95 14.87 -20.96
N ALA A 514 -47.39 13.66 -20.91
CA ALA A 514 -46.24 13.23 -21.71
C ALA A 514 -46.65 12.22 -22.80
N GLU A 515 -46.20 12.43 -24.04
CA GLU A 515 -46.48 11.57 -25.21
C GLU A 515 -45.24 11.39 -26.09
N TYR A 516 -44.76 10.16 -26.26
CA TYR A 516 -43.48 9.82 -26.92
C TYR A 516 -42.23 10.46 -26.30
N ALA A 517 -42.29 10.83 -25.02
CA ALA A 517 -41.20 11.48 -24.30
C ALA A 517 -40.27 10.48 -23.58
N THR A 518 -39.06 10.94 -23.26
CA THR A 518 -38.16 10.27 -22.31
C THR A 518 -37.96 11.17 -21.10
N ILE A 519 -38.21 10.67 -19.89
CA ILE A 519 -37.97 11.39 -18.63
C ILE A 519 -37.09 10.50 -17.76
N ARG A 520 -35.90 10.98 -17.39
CA ARG A 520 -34.93 10.18 -16.63
C ARG A 520 -34.08 10.94 -15.63
N ASN A 521 -33.43 10.21 -14.73
CA ASN A 521 -32.44 10.69 -13.77
C ASN A 521 -32.88 11.94 -12.97
N ILE A 522 -34.19 12.08 -12.70
CA ILE A 522 -34.78 13.16 -11.90
C ILE A 522 -35.34 12.65 -10.56
N GLY A 523 -34.99 13.34 -9.48
CA GLY A 523 -35.62 13.17 -8.17
C GLY A 523 -36.64 14.26 -7.86
N LEU A 524 -37.74 13.90 -7.19
CA LEU A 524 -38.65 14.87 -6.56
C LEU A 524 -38.57 14.72 -5.04
N THR A 525 -38.47 15.83 -4.32
CA THR A 525 -38.49 15.88 -2.85
C THR A 525 -39.57 16.85 -2.38
N ASN A 526 -40.28 16.52 -1.30
CA ASN A 526 -41.33 17.38 -0.72
C ASN A 526 -42.43 17.80 -1.74
N ALA A 527 -42.72 16.97 -2.75
CA ALA A 527 -43.64 17.29 -3.84
C ALA A 527 -45.10 17.06 -3.45
N ASN A 528 -45.86 18.14 -3.24
CA ASN A 528 -47.24 18.13 -2.78
C ASN A 528 -48.21 18.45 -3.94
N VAL A 529 -48.99 17.46 -4.38
CA VAL A 529 -49.83 17.56 -5.59
C VAL A 529 -51.29 17.21 -5.28
N THR A 530 -52.19 18.18 -5.40
CA THR A 530 -53.64 17.99 -5.33
C THR A 530 -54.27 18.20 -6.72
N GLY A 531 -54.95 17.18 -7.22
CA GLY A 531 -55.59 17.15 -8.54
C GLY A 531 -57.03 16.62 -8.54
N GLY A 532 -57.60 16.47 -9.74
CA GLY A 532 -58.88 15.81 -10.00
C GLY A 532 -58.69 14.39 -10.55
N SER A 533 -58.35 14.26 -11.84
CA SER A 533 -58.13 12.96 -12.50
C SER A 533 -56.76 12.90 -13.20
N ASN A 534 -56.10 11.73 -13.18
CA ASN A 534 -54.72 11.52 -13.66
C ASN A 534 -53.72 12.40 -12.89
N VAL A 535 -53.43 12.00 -11.65
CA VAL A 535 -52.64 12.76 -10.67
C VAL A 535 -51.43 11.95 -10.23
N GLY A 536 -50.23 12.51 -10.43
CA GLY A 536 -48.96 11.97 -9.92
C GLY A 536 -47.98 13.08 -9.58
N SER A 537 -46.95 12.81 -8.78
CA SER A 537 -45.96 13.85 -8.46
C SER A 537 -45.10 14.23 -9.69
N LEU A 538 -44.62 13.23 -10.44
CA LEU A 538 -43.78 13.43 -11.62
C LEU A 538 -44.62 13.59 -12.89
N VAL A 539 -45.58 12.68 -13.17
CA VAL A 539 -46.40 12.73 -14.40
C VAL A 539 -47.88 12.47 -14.11
N GLY A 540 -48.76 13.36 -14.57
CA GLY A 540 -50.21 13.13 -14.54
C GLY A 540 -50.63 11.98 -15.47
N MET A 541 -50.36 12.10 -16.76
CA MET A 541 -50.62 11.07 -17.78
C MET A 541 -49.41 10.79 -18.68
N ASN A 542 -49.02 9.52 -18.76
CA ASN A 542 -47.84 9.03 -19.47
C ASN A 542 -48.25 8.12 -20.64
N VAL A 543 -48.00 8.52 -21.89
CA VAL A 543 -48.50 7.84 -23.10
C VAL A 543 -47.35 7.49 -24.05
N ALA A 544 -47.19 6.21 -24.41
CA ALA A 544 -46.14 5.76 -25.34
C ALA A 544 -44.72 6.31 -25.05
N SER A 545 -44.45 6.60 -23.78
CA SER A 545 -43.27 7.31 -23.27
C SER A 545 -42.47 6.39 -22.32
N THR A 546 -41.24 6.78 -21.98
CA THR A 546 -40.40 6.06 -21.02
C THR A 546 -40.03 6.95 -19.84
N ILE A 547 -40.33 6.48 -18.63
CA ILE A 547 -39.84 7.07 -17.37
C ILE A 547 -38.85 6.09 -16.75
N HIS A 548 -37.62 6.52 -16.45
CA HIS A 548 -36.67 5.65 -15.76
C HIS A 548 -35.67 6.34 -14.83
N ASN A 549 -35.05 5.57 -13.93
CA ASN A 549 -34.05 6.05 -12.97
C ASN A 549 -34.52 7.34 -12.27
N SER A 550 -35.75 7.35 -11.73
CA SER A 550 -36.40 8.57 -11.21
C SER A 550 -37.21 8.26 -9.96
N TYR A 551 -37.42 9.25 -9.09
CA TYR A 551 -38.11 9.00 -7.82
C TYR A 551 -38.89 10.19 -7.26
N SER A 552 -39.70 9.95 -6.23
CA SER A 552 -40.43 10.99 -5.49
C SER A 552 -40.50 10.66 -4.00
N VAL A 553 -39.89 11.48 -3.13
CA VAL A 553 -39.94 11.30 -1.66
C VAL A 553 -40.62 12.44 -0.90
N ASP A 554 -41.16 12.10 0.27
CA ASP A 554 -41.62 13.01 1.33
C ASP A 554 -42.69 14.03 0.89
N GLY A 555 -43.53 13.66 -0.09
CA GLY A 555 -44.57 14.52 -0.64
C GLY A 555 -45.92 13.81 -0.81
N ASP A 556 -47.01 14.50 -0.49
CA ASP A 556 -48.36 13.95 -0.56
C ASP A 556 -49.00 14.14 -1.95
N VAL A 557 -49.67 13.09 -2.45
CA VAL A 557 -50.43 13.13 -3.71
C VAL A 557 -51.90 12.85 -3.43
N THR A 558 -52.78 13.81 -3.73
CA THR A 558 -54.23 13.72 -3.50
C THR A 558 -55.00 13.93 -4.80
N GLY A 559 -55.97 13.07 -5.11
CA GLY A 559 -56.84 13.23 -6.26
C GLY A 559 -58.22 12.61 -6.06
N ILE A 560 -58.99 12.48 -7.15
CA ILE A 560 -60.28 11.79 -7.18
C ILE A 560 -60.12 10.45 -7.89
N GLU A 561 -59.55 10.46 -9.11
CA GLU A 561 -59.48 9.29 -10.00
C GLU A 561 -58.06 9.13 -10.58
N LYS A 562 -57.55 7.89 -10.68
CA LYS A 562 -56.22 7.58 -11.24
C LYS A 562 -55.11 8.37 -10.53
N VAL A 563 -54.92 8.05 -9.26
CA VAL A 563 -54.00 8.73 -8.35
C VAL A 563 -52.82 7.81 -8.02
N GLY A 564 -51.61 8.21 -8.42
CA GLY A 564 -50.38 7.46 -8.18
C GLY A 564 -49.34 8.28 -7.45
N GLY A 565 -48.54 7.67 -6.58
CA GLY A 565 -47.47 8.37 -5.85
C GLY A 565 -46.39 8.97 -6.74
N LEU A 566 -46.21 8.47 -7.98
CA LEU A 566 -45.30 9.01 -8.99
C LEU A 566 -46.02 9.34 -10.30
N VAL A 567 -46.91 8.45 -10.77
CA VAL A 567 -47.61 8.57 -12.07
C VAL A 567 -49.11 8.33 -11.94
N GLY A 568 -49.96 9.24 -12.41
CA GLY A 568 -51.42 9.07 -12.37
C GLY A 568 -51.90 7.94 -13.28
N TYR A 569 -51.67 8.07 -14.59
CA TYR A 569 -52.11 7.10 -15.60
C TYR A 569 -51.00 6.74 -16.59
N ASN A 570 -50.75 5.43 -16.77
CA ASN A 570 -49.68 4.89 -17.62
C ASN A 570 -50.26 4.06 -18.78
N TYR A 571 -50.22 4.59 -20.02
CA TYR A 571 -50.89 4.01 -21.20
C TYR A 571 -49.91 3.65 -22.33
N SER A 572 -49.81 2.35 -22.64
CA SER A 572 -48.85 1.80 -23.61
C SER A 572 -47.41 2.31 -23.42
N ALA A 573 -47.01 2.53 -22.16
CA ALA A 573 -45.80 3.26 -21.77
C ALA A 573 -44.97 2.47 -20.73
N THR A 574 -43.68 2.79 -20.63
CA THR A 574 -42.73 2.07 -19.77
C THR A 574 -42.32 2.91 -18.57
N ILE A 575 -42.36 2.30 -17.39
CA ILE A 575 -41.83 2.83 -16.14
C ILE A 575 -40.81 1.81 -15.62
N GLN A 576 -39.54 2.18 -15.43
CA GLN A 576 -38.52 1.23 -14.96
C GLN A 576 -37.48 1.85 -14.03
N ASN A 577 -36.97 1.10 -13.04
CA ASN A 577 -36.00 1.62 -12.07
C ASN A 577 -36.49 2.92 -11.41
N VAL A 578 -37.67 2.89 -10.77
CA VAL A 578 -38.24 4.07 -10.08
C VAL A 578 -38.71 3.73 -8.67
N TYR A 579 -38.80 4.74 -7.80
CA TYR A 579 -39.49 4.57 -6.52
C TYR A 579 -40.26 5.80 -6.03
N SER A 580 -41.13 5.59 -5.05
CA SER A 580 -41.74 6.66 -4.28
C SER A 580 -41.87 6.29 -2.80
N SER A 581 -41.59 7.21 -1.87
CA SER A 581 -41.54 6.89 -0.44
C SER A 581 -41.80 8.08 0.49
N GLY A 582 -42.21 7.81 1.74
CA GLY A 582 -42.31 8.83 2.79
C GLY A 582 -43.55 9.73 2.74
N GLY A 583 -44.35 9.68 1.67
CA GLY A 583 -45.58 10.45 1.51
C GLY A 583 -46.87 9.62 1.62
N THR A 584 -48.01 10.31 1.45
CA THR A 584 -49.36 9.73 1.40
C THR A 584 -49.95 9.85 0.00
N VAL A 585 -50.55 8.77 -0.51
CA VAL A 585 -51.35 8.78 -1.76
C VAL A 585 -52.81 8.60 -1.41
N SER A 586 -53.66 9.57 -1.77
CA SER A 586 -55.08 9.60 -1.38
C SER A 586 -56.01 9.84 -2.57
N GLY A 587 -57.06 9.02 -2.72
CA GLY A 587 -58.10 9.26 -3.72
C GLY A 587 -59.40 8.47 -3.53
N ASP A 588 -60.31 8.59 -4.49
CA ASP A 588 -61.60 7.90 -4.51
C ASP A 588 -61.62 6.66 -5.43
N SER A 589 -60.87 6.62 -6.54
CA SER A 589 -60.82 5.46 -7.45
C SER A 589 -59.50 5.34 -8.21
N ASP A 590 -59.10 4.11 -8.55
CA ASP A 590 -57.83 3.74 -9.20
C ASP A 590 -56.63 4.38 -8.46
N VAL A 591 -56.48 4.05 -7.16
CA VAL A 591 -55.45 4.62 -6.27
C VAL A 591 -54.33 3.60 -6.04
N GLY A 592 -53.08 3.99 -6.31
CA GLY A 592 -51.90 3.13 -6.12
C GLY A 592 -50.69 3.86 -5.57
N GLY A 593 -49.90 3.19 -4.73
CA GLY A 593 -48.74 3.82 -4.07
C GLY A 593 -47.64 4.31 -5.01
N LEU A 594 -47.55 3.76 -6.23
CA LEU A 594 -46.63 4.22 -7.29
C LEU A 594 -47.40 4.74 -8.52
N VAL A 595 -48.39 3.97 -9.01
CA VAL A 595 -49.16 4.29 -10.22
C VAL A 595 -50.67 4.16 -9.97
N GLY A 596 -51.49 5.11 -10.43
CA GLY A 596 -52.95 5.03 -10.28
C GLY A 596 -53.56 3.91 -11.14
N SER A 597 -53.45 4.02 -12.46
CA SER A 597 -53.84 2.96 -13.41
C SER A 597 -52.74 2.67 -14.45
N ASN A 598 -52.52 1.39 -14.74
CA ASN A 598 -51.55 0.86 -15.69
C ASN A 598 -52.29 0.05 -16.77
N PHE A 599 -52.37 0.57 -18.00
CA PHE A 599 -53.34 0.11 -19.00
C PHE A 599 -52.74 -0.18 -20.38
N ALA A 600 -53.38 -1.10 -21.12
CA ALA A 600 -52.96 -1.57 -22.45
C ALA A 600 -51.54 -2.16 -22.39
N SER A 601 -50.70 -1.98 -23.42
CA SER A 601 -49.37 -2.61 -23.49
C SER A 601 -48.31 -1.93 -22.62
N SER A 602 -48.69 -1.34 -21.48
CA SER A 602 -47.79 -0.71 -20.53
C SER A 602 -46.94 -1.72 -19.75
N ASN A 603 -45.81 -1.26 -19.23
CA ASN A 603 -44.88 -2.06 -18.44
C ASN A 603 -44.35 -1.29 -17.22
N ILE A 604 -44.31 -1.92 -16.05
CA ILE A 604 -43.62 -1.43 -14.84
C ILE A 604 -42.55 -2.45 -14.46
N LYS A 605 -41.28 -2.02 -14.32
CA LYS A 605 -40.15 -2.94 -14.12
C LYS A 605 -39.14 -2.46 -13.07
N ASN A 606 -38.68 -3.34 -12.17
CA ASN A 606 -37.58 -3.07 -11.23
C ASN A 606 -37.86 -1.82 -10.36
N SER A 607 -39.01 -1.74 -9.69
CA SER A 607 -39.49 -0.49 -9.05
C SER A 607 -40.16 -0.76 -7.72
N TYR A 608 -40.20 0.21 -6.80
CA TYR A 608 -40.96 0.02 -5.56
C TYR A 608 -41.71 1.26 -5.08
N THR A 609 -42.57 1.09 -4.08
CA THR A 609 -43.10 2.21 -3.29
C THR A 609 -43.19 1.87 -1.81
N SER A 610 -42.94 2.85 -0.95
CA SER A 610 -43.24 2.80 0.49
C SER A 610 -44.08 3.99 0.97
N ASN A 611 -44.72 4.70 0.04
CA ASN A 611 -45.78 5.64 0.37
C ASN A 611 -46.95 4.92 1.05
N THR A 612 -47.63 5.59 1.96
CA THR A 612 -48.89 5.07 2.53
C THR A 612 -50.06 5.37 1.61
N VAL A 613 -50.92 4.39 1.35
CA VAL A 613 -52.10 4.55 0.48
C VAL A 613 -53.37 4.68 1.34
N SER A 614 -54.21 5.66 1.02
CA SER A 614 -55.45 5.97 1.73
C SER A 614 -56.62 6.21 0.77
N THR A 615 -57.84 5.93 1.23
CA THR A 615 -59.08 6.24 0.48
C THR A 615 -59.80 7.44 1.10
N VAL A 616 -60.31 8.34 0.25
CA VAL A 616 -61.02 9.55 0.70
C VAL A 616 -62.50 9.27 0.93
N SER A 617 -63.12 8.36 0.17
CA SER A 617 -64.51 7.90 0.33
C SER A 617 -64.63 6.41 0.68
N ALA A 618 -65.02 6.13 1.92
CA ALA A 618 -65.28 4.77 2.44
C ALA A 618 -66.55 4.07 1.86
N THR A 619 -67.13 4.57 0.76
CA THR A 619 -68.41 4.06 0.20
C THR A 619 -68.40 3.80 -1.30
N THR A 620 -67.34 4.17 -2.02
CA THR A 620 -67.29 4.16 -3.50
C THR A 620 -65.91 3.82 -4.07
N SER A 621 -65.00 3.24 -3.28
CA SER A 621 -63.61 3.01 -3.72
C SER A 621 -63.47 1.83 -4.67
N ASP A 622 -63.67 2.08 -5.97
CA ASP A 622 -63.33 1.13 -7.03
C ASP A 622 -61.81 1.19 -7.29
N ASN A 623 -61.14 0.06 -7.03
CA ASN A 623 -59.71 -0.23 -7.22
C ASN A 623 -58.72 0.56 -6.34
N VAL A 624 -58.17 -0.12 -5.34
CA VAL A 624 -57.09 0.38 -4.46
C VAL A 624 -56.00 -0.68 -4.37
N GLY A 625 -54.73 -0.29 -4.56
CA GLY A 625 -53.58 -1.17 -4.45
C GLY A 625 -52.38 -0.51 -3.78
N GLY A 626 -51.47 -1.31 -3.24
CA GLY A 626 -50.25 -0.82 -2.61
C GLY A 626 -49.22 -0.35 -3.64
N LEU A 627 -49.11 -1.03 -4.79
CA LEU A 627 -48.26 -0.61 -5.90
C LEU A 627 -49.06 0.10 -7.01
N VAL A 628 -50.15 -0.54 -7.47
CA VAL A 628 -51.00 -0.03 -8.56
C VAL A 628 -52.48 -0.19 -8.24
N GLY A 629 -53.30 0.84 -8.49
CA GLY A 629 -54.76 0.79 -8.30
C GLY A 629 -55.45 -0.18 -9.27
N ASP A 630 -55.40 0.13 -10.57
CA ASP A 630 -55.85 -0.76 -11.66
C ASP A 630 -54.68 -1.19 -12.57
N ASN A 631 -54.59 -2.49 -12.87
CA ASN A 631 -53.64 -3.02 -13.85
C ASN A 631 -54.37 -3.86 -14.90
N SER A 632 -54.72 -3.22 -16.02
CA SER A 632 -55.61 -3.78 -17.04
C SER A 632 -54.90 -3.98 -18.38
N HIS A 633 -54.62 -5.24 -18.71
CA HIS A 633 -53.87 -5.72 -19.89
C HIS A 633 -52.36 -5.37 -19.92
N ALA A 634 -51.84 -4.75 -18.86
CA ALA A 634 -50.46 -4.32 -18.72
C ALA A 634 -49.58 -5.29 -17.89
N THR A 635 -48.26 -5.15 -18.02
CA THR A 635 -47.24 -6.01 -17.36
C THR A 635 -46.60 -5.31 -16.17
N ILE A 636 -46.31 -6.07 -15.11
CA ILE A 636 -45.51 -5.64 -13.95
C ILE A 636 -44.45 -6.73 -13.71
N THR A 637 -43.19 -6.37 -13.51
CA THR A 637 -42.07 -7.31 -13.33
C THR A 637 -41.08 -6.77 -12.31
N ASN A 638 -40.65 -7.58 -11.34
CA ASN A 638 -39.70 -7.16 -10.30
C ASN A 638 -40.09 -5.83 -9.62
N SER A 639 -41.38 -5.66 -9.29
CA SER A 639 -41.86 -4.43 -8.66
C SER A 639 -42.79 -4.72 -7.49
N TRP A 640 -42.66 -3.93 -6.42
CA TRP A 640 -43.23 -4.25 -5.11
C TRP A 640 -43.62 -3.02 -4.31
N TYR A 641 -44.51 -3.18 -3.32
CA TYR A 641 -44.75 -2.14 -2.33
C TYR A 641 -44.40 -2.63 -0.92
N ASP A 642 -43.96 -1.70 -0.07
CA ASP A 642 -43.66 -1.96 1.34
C ASP A 642 -44.95 -2.25 2.13
N ASN A 643 -45.14 -3.52 2.49
CA ASN A 643 -46.28 -3.99 3.26
C ASN A 643 -46.13 -3.78 4.78
N GLU A 644 -44.97 -3.31 5.26
CA GLU A 644 -44.77 -2.84 6.63
C GLU A 644 -45.36 -1.43 6.80
N ALA A 645 -45.25 -0.58 5.77
CA ALA A 645 -45.91 0.71 5.68
C ALA A 645 -47.41 0.60 5.33
N ASN A 646 -47.77 -0.33 4.44
CA ASN A 646 -49.13 -0.53 3.93
C ASN A 646 -49.74 -1.83 4.45
N THR A 647 -50.28 -1.77 5.67
CA THR A 647 -50.81 -2.95 6.39
C THR A 647 -52.28 -3.30 6.08
N ASP A 648 -52.95 -2.54 5.20
CA ASP A 648 -54.35 -2.79 4.85
C ASP A 648 -54.48 -3.99 3.90
N THR A 649 -55.18 -5.04 4.35
CA THR A 649 -55.41 -6.26 3.59
C THR A 649 -56.50 -6.13 2.52
N SER A 650 -57.16 -4.99 2.41
CA SER A 650 -58.15 -4.69 1.36
C SER A 650 -57.54 -4.27 0.03
N MET A 651 -56.22 -4.04 -0.04
CA MET A 651 -55.51 -3.73 -1.27
C MET A 651 -55.56 -4.90 -2.27
N ASN A 652 -56.04 -4.62 -3.48
CA ASN A 652 -56.31 -5.61 -4.54
C ASN A 652 -55.05 -6.40 -4.97
N ASP A 653 -53.88 -5.78 -4.89
CA ASP A 653 -52.59 -6.32 -5.35
C ASP A 653 -51.72 -6.88 -4.20
N SER A 654 -52.22 -6.85 -2.96
CA SER A 654 -51.47 -7.19 -1.74
C SER A 654 -50.81 -8.57 -1.76
N SER A 655 -51.53 -9.57 -2.24
CA SER A 655 -51.03 -10.95 -2.38
C SER A 655 -50.03 -11.15 -3.52
N THR A 656 -49.84 -10.15 -4.39
CA THR A 656 -48.99 -10.24 -5.60
C THR A 656 -47.73 -9.39 -5.49
N TYR A 657 -47.84 -8.13 -5.03
CA TYR A 657 -46.72 -7.18 -5.01
C TYR A 657 -46.32 -6.68 -3.61
N GLY A 658 -47.05 -7.02 -2.54
CA GLY A 658 -46.69 -6.61 -1.18
C GLY A 658 -45.47 -7.37 -0.65
N LYS A 659 -44.44 -6.66 -0.18
CA LYS A 659 -43.17 -7.21 0.32
C LYS A 659 -42.65 -6.48 1.55
N THR A 660 -41.90 -7.18 2.38
CA THR A 660 -41.13 -6.58 3.48
C THR A 660 -39.92 -5.81 2.95
N LYS A 661 -39.37 -4.88 3.72
CA LYS A 661 -38.21 -4.06 3.27
C LYS A 661 -37.00 -4.91 2.92
N ALA A 662 -36.76 -5.97 3.69
CA ALA A 662 -35.67 -6.91 3.46
C ALA A 662 -35.83 -7.71 2.14
N GLU A 663 -37.06 -8.06 1.76
CA GLU A 663 -37.34 -8.73 0.49
C GLU A 663 -37.17 -7.76 -0.70
N ILE A 664 -37.64 -6.51 -0.58
CA ILE A 664 -37.46 -5.48 -1.64
C ILE A 664 -35.96 -5.20 -1.83
N LEU A 665 -35.22 -5.03 -0.73
CA LEU A 665 -33.76 -4.85 -0.75
C LEU A 665 -33.07 -6.02 -1.45
N THR A 666 -33.39 -7.26 -1.08
CA THR A 666 -32.79 -8.47 -1.69
C THR A 666 -33.09 -8.58 -3.17
N ALA A 667 -34.27 -8.14 -3.61
CA ALA A 667 -34.74 -8.33 -4.98
C ALA A 667 -34.28 -7.24 -5.96
N LEU A 668 -33.88 -6.06 -5.47
CA LEU A 668 -33.37 -4.96 -6.30
C LEU A 668 -31.84 -4.76 -6.20
N SER A 669 -31.18 -5.10 -5.07
CA SER A 669 -29.75 -4.81 -4.83
C SER A 669 -28.74 -5.52 -5.74
N SER A 670 -29.20 -6.45 -6.59
CA SER A 670 -28.39 -7.16 -7.59
C SER A 670 -28.56 -6.60 -9.01
N LEU A 671 -29.26 -5.47 -9.16
CA LEU A 671 -29.54 -4.83 -10.44
C LEU A 671 -28.74 -3.53 -10.57
N ASP A 672 -28.09 -3.31 -11.70
CA ASP A 672 -27.11 -2.24 -11.94
C ASP A 672 -27.62 -0.80 -11.68
N ALA A 673 -28.93 -0.57 -11.58
CA ALA A 673 -29.53 0.73 -11.29
C ALA A 673 -29.69 1.03 -9.79
N TRP A 674 -29.45 0.06 -8.91
CA TRP A 674 -29.78 0.11 -7.49
C TRP A 674 -28.57 -0.16 -6.60
N THR A 675 -28.39 0.64 -5.55
CA THR A 675 -27.44 0.39 -4.47
C THR A 675 -28.18 0.03 -3.18
N ALA A 676 -27.57 -0.82 -2.35
CA ALA A 676 -28.12 -1.13 -1.03
C ALA A 676 -27.94 0.06 -0.08
N GLY A 677 -29.05 0.62 0.40
CA GLY A 677 -29.03 1.76 1.31
C GLY A 677 -28.51 1.39 2.71
N GLY A 678 -27.52 2.14 3.20
CA GLY A 678 -27.03 2.05 4.58
C GLY A 678 -25.53 1.74 4.72
N GLY A 679 -24.68 2.69 4.35
CA GLY A 679 -23.35 2.94 4.97
C GLY A 679 -22.31 1.83 4.98
N ALA A 680 -22.50 0.71 4.27
CA ALA A 680 -21.56 -0.41 4.13
C ALA A 680 -20.92 -0.54 2.73
N ASN A 681 -21.31 0.36 1.80
CA ASN A 681 -20.91 0.36 0.39
C ASN A 681 -19.98 1.52 0.01
N VAL A 682 -19.51 2.31 0.98
CA VAL A 682 -18.57 3.40 0.75
C VAL A 682 -17.37 3.19 1.64
N GLU A 683 -16.20 3.31 1.03
CA GLU A 683 -14.91 3.13 1.68
C GLU A 683 -14.67 4.20 2.77
N GLY A 684 -14.11 3.82 3.92
CA GLY A 684 -13.87 4.74 5.04
C GLY A 684 -15.09 5.10 5.91
N TYR A 685 -16.25 4.47 5.66
CA TYR A 685 -17.50 4.72 6.38
C TYR A 685 -17.94 3.55 7.27
N SER A 686 -18.72 3.88 8.31
CA SER A 686 -19.63 2.92 8.95
C SER A 686 -20.82 3.65 9.58
N THR A 687 -21.97 3.60 8.91
CA THR A 687 -23.28 3.73 9.56
C THR A 687 -24.25 2.67 9.05
N ALA A 688 -24.42 1.61 9.82
CA ALA A 688 -25.64 0.82 9.76
C ALA A 688 -26.81 1.68 10.29
N THR A 689 -27.38 2.52 9.43
CA THR A 689 -28.79 2.89 9.56
C THR A 689 -29.64 1.62 9.39
N PRO A 690 -30.77 1.46 10.11
CA PRO A 690 -31.62 0.28 9.96
C PRO A 690 -32.08 0.14 8.50
N LEU A 691 -32.08 -1.09 7.96
CA LEU A 691 -32.25 -1.41 6.53
C LEU A 691 -33.05 -0.35 5.78
N ALA A 692 -32.33 0.53 5.08
CA ALA A 692 -32.97 1.40 4.11
C ALA A 692 -33.40 0.54 2.92
N LEU A 693 -34.52 0.89 2.31
CA LEU A 693 -34.85 0.36 0.99
C LEU A 693 -33.73 0.76 0.00
N PRO A 694 -33.46 -0.06 -1.02
CA PRO A 694 -32.39 0.22 -1.96
C PRO A 694 -32.67 1.54 -2.67
N GLU A 695 -31.67 2.38 -2.84
CA GLU A 695 -31.79 3.66 -3.53
C GLU A 695 -31.21 3.55 -4.94
N LEU A 696 -31.69 4.40 -5.85
CA LEU A 696 -31.12 4.49 -7.19
C LEU A 696 -29.72 5.11 -7.10
N ILE A 697 -28.73 4.49 -7.75
CA ILE A 697 -27.30 4.92 -7.63
C ILE A 697 -27.15 6.41 -7.97
N THR A 698 -27.83 6.86 -9.03
CA THR A 698 -27.96 8.25 -9.49
C THR A 698 -28.23 9.32 -8.43
N PHE A 699 -28.86 8.94 -7.31
CA PHE A 699 -29.23 9.87 -6.24
C PHE A 699 -28.83 9.38 -4.85
N TYR A 700 -27.98 8.37 -4.79
CA TYR A 700 -27.38 7.92 -3.54
C TYR A 700 -26.43 8.99 -3.01
N THR A 701 -26.98 9.96 -2.28
CA THR A 701 -26.18 10.89 -1.50
C THR A 701 -25.61 10.14 -0.31
N SER A 702 -24.29 9.98 -0.26
CA SER A 702 -23.56 9.39 0.87
C SER A 702 -23.65 10.29 2.11
N ASN A 703 -24.81 10.29 2.78
CA ASN A 703 -25.18 11.16 3.89
C ASN A 703 -24.50 10.82 5.23
N GLY A 704 -23.30 10.22 5.19
CA GLY A 704 -22.45 10.01 6.36
C GLY A 704 -21.30 11.03 6.41
N GLU A 705 -20.62 11.08 7.55
CA GLU A 705 -19.26 11.63 7.65
C GLU A 705 -18.25 10.52 7.36
N VAL A 706 -17.21 10.81 6.57
CA VAL A 706 -16.06 9.90 6.38
C VAL A 706 -15.34 9.74 7.72
N LEU A 707 -15.27 8.52 8.25
CA LEU A 707 -14.69 8.26 9.58
C LEU A 707 -13.25 7.78 9.52
N PHE A 708 -12.83 7.16 8.42
CA PHE A 708 -11.51 6.59 8.16
C PHE A 708 -11.04 6.99 6.76
N ALA A 709 -9.75 6.92 6.46
CA ALA A 709 -9.23 7.33 5.15
C ALA A 709 -9.68 6.38 4.02
N GLY A 710 -9.92 5.12 4.37
CA GLY A 710 -10.24 4.04 3.45
C GLY A 710 -10.66 2.77 4.20
N GLY A 711 -10.80 1.70 3.42
CA GLY A 711 -11.25 0.36 3.75
C GLY A 711 -12.68 0.16 4.31
N PHE A 712 -13.07 -1.11 4.44
CA PHE A 712 -14.39 -1.56 4.93
C PHE A 712 -14.38 -2.20 6.33
N GLY A 713 -13.26 -2.14 7.05
CA GLY A 713 -13.13 -2.72 8.40
C GLY A 713 -13.07 -4.25 8.45
N ARG A 714 -12.77 -4.92 7.35
CA ARG A 714 -12.70 -6.38 7.20
C ARG A 714 -11.25 -6.88 7.28
N SER A 715 -11.05 -8.20 7.43
CA SER A 715 -9.70 -8.78 7.56
C SER A 715 -8.83 -8.67 6.31
N ASP A 716 -9.48 -8.61 5.15
CA ASP A 716 -8.92 -8.42 3.81
C ASP A 716 -8.89 -6.94 3.39
N ASP A 717 -9.62 -6.09 4.12
CA ASP A 717 -9.87 -4.70 3.76
C ASP A 717 -10.13 -3.85 5.05
N PRO A 718 -9.08 -3.57 5.85
CA PRO A 718 -9.20 -2.93 7.16
C PRO A 718 -9.42 -1.41 7.05
N TYR A 719 -10.11 -0.79 8.01
CA TYR A 719 -10.24 0.67 8.04
C TYR A 719 -8.86 1.35 8.14
N GLU A 720 -8.61 2.31 7.25
CA GLU A 720 -7.33 2.99 7.16
C GLU A 720 -7.26 4.25 8.04
N ILE A 721 -6.19 4.36 8.82
CA ILE A 721 -5.96 5.46 9.75
C ILE A 721 -4.72 6.24 9.30
N THR A 722 -4.91 7.52 9.00
CA THR A 722 -3.87 8.47 8.53
C THR A 722 -3.70 9.68 9.46
N ASN A 723 -4.58 9.85 10.45
CA ASN A 723 -4.55 10.99 11.36
C ASN A 723 -5.21 10.72 12.73
N TRP A 724 -5.00 11.65 13.67
CA TRP A 724 -5.47 11.51 15.05
C TRP A 724 -6.99 11.50 15.19
N THR A 725 -7.73 12.19 14.30
CA THR A 725 -9.20 12.18 14.31
C THR A 725 -9.72 10.80 13.94
N GLN A 726 -9.18 10.18 12.89
CA GLN A 726 -9.53 8.82 12.46
C GLN A 726 -9.19 7.78 13.55
N LEU A 727 -8.05 7.92 14.24
CA LEU A 727 -7.73 7.07 15.40
C LEU A 727 -8.74 7.24 16.54
N GLN A 728 -9.17 8.47 16.83
CA GLN A 728 -10.19 8.76 17.85
C GLN A 728 -11.59 8.25 17.44
N ASN A 729 -11.91 8.19 16.14
CA ASN A 729 -13.20 7.72 15.62
C ASN A 729 -13.51 6.25 15.97
N ILE A 730 -12.51 5.45 16.35
CA ILE A 730 -12.72 4.09 16.90
C ILE A 730 -13.60 4.13 18.16
N ASN A 731 -13.61 5.23 18.94
CA ASN A 731 -14.48 5.39 20.11
C ASN A 731 -15.97 5.57 19.79
N ASN A 732 -16.38 5.63 18.51
CA ASN A 732 -17.78 5.65 18.11
C ASN A 732 -18.48 4.35 18.57
N SER A 733 -19.67 4.47 19.17
CA SER A 733 -20.42 3.34 19.72
C SER A 733 -20.81 2.28 18.68
N ASN A 734 -20.85 2.65 17.41
CA ASN A 734 -21.18 1.77 16.29
C ASN A 734 -19.94 1.06 15.69
N ILE A 735 -18.74 1.34 16.22
CA ILE A 735 -17.46 0.81 15.73
C ILE A 735 -16.72 0.05 16.84
N LEU A 736 -16.58 0.68 18.01
CA LEU A 736 -15.72 0.27 19.12
C LEU A 736 -15.81 -1.21 19.52
N ASN A 737 -17.02 -1.79 19.47
CA ASN A 737 -17.33 -3.13 19.95
C ASN A 737 -17.78 -4.12 18.85
N GLN A 738 -17.62 -3.77 17.57
CA GLN A 738 -18.10 -4.58 16.42
C GLN A 738 -17.06 -5.57 15.85
N ASN A 739 -15.88 -5.71 16.47
CA ASN A 739 -14.80 -6.60 15.99
C ASN A 739 -14.29 -6.27 14.56
N TYR A 740 -14.29 -4.99 14.19
CA TYR A 740 -13.68 -4.52 12.95
C TYR A 740 -12.14 -4.59 12.97
N TYR A 741 -11.55 -4.52 11.77
CA TYR A 741 -10.12 -4.45 11.53
C TYR A 741 -9.68 -3.03 11.19
N PHE A 742 -8.54 -2.62 11.73
CA PHE A 742 -7.95 -1.28 11.57
C PHE A 742 -6.49 -1.40 11.18
N SER A 743 -6.05 -0.55 10.26
CA SER A 743 -4.66 -0.44 9.82
C SER A 743 -4.16 0.99 9.99
N LEU A 744 -2.94 1.14 10.50
CA LEU A 744 -2.27 2.43 10.55
C LEU A 744 -1.42 2.60 9.28
N GLN A 745 -1.65 3.68 8.52
CA GLN A 745 -1.01 3.93 7.21
C GLN A 745 0.15 4.94 7.28
N ASN A 746 0.34 5.61 8.42
CA ASN A 746 1.45 6.52 8.64
C ASN A 746 1.80 6.65 10.14
N ASN A 747 2.97 7.24 10.42
CA ASN A 747 3.34 7.56 11.80
C ASN A 747 2.50 8.75 12.29
N LEU A 748 1.82 8.58 13.42
CA LEU A 748 1.08 9.66 14.09
C LEU A 748 1.98 10.36 15.09
N ASP A 749 2.38 11.59 14.80
CA ASP A 749 3.16 12.44 15.69
C ASP A 749 2.54 13.83 15.85
N SER A 750 3.31 14.77 16.42
CA SER A 750 2.83 16.13 16.69
C SER A 750 2.65 17.02 15.45
N SER A 751 3.07 16.56 14.27
CA SER A 751 2.86 17.24 12.98
C SER A 751 1.58 16.80 12.27
N ILE A 752 1.01 15.66 12.64
CA ILE A 752 -0.19 15.10 11.99
C ILE A 752 -1.46 15.80 12.49
N SER A 753 -2.42 15.97 11.59
CA SER A 753 -3.70 16.64 11.86
C SER A 753 -4.46 15.99 13.02
N GLY A 754 -5.10 16.83 13.83
CA GLY A 754 -5.81 16.45 15.06
C GLY A 754 -4.96 16.41 16.33
N TYR A 755 -3.62 16.30 16.27
CA TYR A 755 -2.75 16.14 17.44
C TYR A 755 -3.02 17.14 18.57
N THR A 756 -3.00 18.44 18.24
CA THR A 756 -3.15 19.53 19.23
C THR A 756 -4.46 19.40 20.02
N ASN A 757 -5.54 19.01 19.36
CA ASN A 757 -6.88 18.96 19.94
C ASN A 757 -7.18 17.64 20.66
N LEU A 758 -6.50 16.55 20.28
CA LEU A 758 -6.83 15.19 20.74
C LEU A 758 -5.76 14.54 21.63
N ALA A 759 -4.47 14.72 21.34
CA ALA A 759 -3.38 13.94 21.95
C ALA A 759 -2.27 14.76 22.62
N SER A 760 -2.22 16.08 22.41
CA SER A 760 -1.27 16.97 23.08
C SER A 760 -1.56 17.09 24.59
N ASN A 761 -0.57 17.52 25.38
CA ASN A 761 -0.76 17.81 26.81
C ASN A 761 -1.70 19.01 27.09
N THR A 762 -2.09 19.77 26.06
CA THR A 762 -3.11 20.83 26.13
C THR A 762 -4.50 20.39 25.62
N ALA A 763 -4.60 19.19 25.02
CA ALA A 763 -5.86 18.64 24.53
C ALA A 763 -6.87 18.41 25.66
N ASN A 764 -8.17 18.43 25.31
CA ASN A 764 -9.27 18.09 26.20
C ASN A 764 -9.23 18.79 27.58
N SER A 765 -8.93 20.09 27.61
CA SER A 765 -8.75 20.89 28.84
C SER A 765 -7.61 20.39 29.74
N GLU A 766 -6.42 20.20 29.15
CA GLU A 766 -5.21 19.69 29.81
C GLU A 766 -5.29 18.22 30.30
N ALA A 767 -6.35 17.49 29.92
CA ALA A 767 -6.51 16.06 30.21
C ALA A 767 -5.76 15.14 29.23
N GLY A 768 -5.42 15.64 28.03
CA GLY A 768 -4.76 14.88 26.98
C GLY A 768 -5.71 13.93 26.23
N TRP A 769 -5.17 12.79 25.77
CA TRP A 769 -5.88 11.75 25.03
C TRP A 769 -7.06 11.16 25.82
N THR A 770 -8.14 10.86 25.10
CA THR A 770 -9.29 10.13 25.63
C THR A 770 -9.17 8.67 25.19
N PRO A 771 -8.86 7.71 26.09
CA PRO A 771 -8.54 6.33 25.74
C PRO A 771 -9.58 5.65 24.85
N ILE A 772 -9.14 4.75 23.97
CA ILE A 772 -10.02 3.95 23.12
C ILE A 772 -10.66 2.85 23.98
N GLY A 773 -11.98 2.93 24.15
CA GLY A 773 -12.74 2.08 25.03
C GLY A 773 -12.50 2.34 26.52
N ASN A 774 -13.39 1.79 27.35
CA ASN A 774 -13.37 1.87 28.81
C ASN A 774 -13.94 0.57 29.39
N PHE A 775 -13.95 0.44 30.71
CA PHE A 775 -14.41 -0.80 31.37
C PHE A 775 -15.86 -1.20 31.04
N SER A 776 -16.75 -0.25 30.73
CA SER A 776 -18.14 -0.56 30.33
C SER A 776 -18.27 -0.89 28.85
N THR A 777 -17.51 -0.21 28.00
CA THR A 777 -17.52 -0.33 26.54
C THR A 777 -16.10 -0.60 26.06
N LYS A 778 -15.73 -1.87 25.98
CA LYS A 778 -14.37 -2.31 25.67
C LYS A 778 -14.13 -2.36 24.16
N PHE A 779 -12.89 -2.12 23.74
CA PHE A 779 -12.45 -2.36 22.37
C PHE A 779 -12.42 -3.87 22.08
N THR A 780 -13.03 -4.30 20.98
CA THR A 780 -13.07 -5.71 20.57
C THR A 780 -12.46 -5.97 19.18
N GLY A 781 -11.84 -4.97 18.56
CA GLY A 781 -11.32 -5.04 17.20
C GLY A 781 -9.93 -5.66 17.07
N ASN A 782 -9.46 -5.64 15.82
CA ASN A 782 -8.13 -6.07 15.40
C ASN A 782 -7.38 -4.82 14.91
N PHE A 783 -6.31 -4.41 15.60
CA PHE A 783 -5.54 -3.22 15.27
C PHE A 783 -4.13 -3.62 14.82
N ASP A 784 -3.78 -3.33 13.57
CA ASP A 784 -2.44 -3.53 13.03
C ASP A 784 -1.76 -2.17 12.80
N GLY A 785 -0.66 -1.92 13.50
CA GLY A 785 0.15 -0.74 13.27
C GLY A 785 0.97 -0.79 11.97
N LEU A 786 1.09 -1.95 11.33
CA LEU A 786 1.91 -2.19 10.12
C LEU A 786 3.39 -1.75 10.25
N GLY A 787 3.90 -1.57 11.48
CA GLY A 787 5.22 -1.03 11.77
C GLY A 787 5.29 0.50 11.90
N HIS A 788 4.13 1.18 11.86
CA HIS A 788 4.02 2.61 12.13
C HIS A 788 3.89 2.91 13.63
N SER A 789 4.32 4.12 14.00
CA SER A 789 4.38 4.57 15.39
C SER A 789 3.30 5.61 15.73
N VAL A 790 2.78 5.56 16.96
CA VAL A 790 2.02 6.64 17.60
C VAL A 790 2.92 7.32 18.63
N SER A 791 3.19 8.61 18.45
CA SER A 791 4.26 9.34 19.15
C SER A 791 3.76 10.59 19.88
N ASN A 792 4.39 10.90 21.03
CA ASN A 792 4.13 12.11 21.82
C ASN A 792 2.70 12.22 22.39
N LEU A 793 2.02 11.09 22.57
CA LEU A 793 0.69 10.99 23.19
C LEU A 793 0.79 11.35 24.67
N SER A 794 -0.04 12.28 25.14
CA SER A 794 -0.12 12.67 26.55
C SER A 794 -1.47 12.33 27.15
N ILE A 795 -1.50 11.82 28.38
CA ILE A 795 -2.72 11.64 29.20
C ILE A 795 -2.40 12.19 30.60
N ASN A 796 -3.24 13.08 31.11
CA ASN A 796 -3.06 13.69 32.42
C ASN A 796 -4.36 13.62 33.23
N GLN A 797 -4.74 12.41 33.65
CA GLN A 797 -5.99 12.13 34.34
C GLN A 797 -5.73 11.47 35.71
N VAL A 798 -5.10 12.21 36.61
CA VAL A 798 -4.64 11.78 37.96
C VAL A 798 -5.68 11.05 38.83
N SER A 799 -6.97 11.21 38.55
CA SER A 799 -8.11 10.63 39.28
C SER A 799 -8.92 9.61 38.48
N SER A 800 -8.59 9.37 37.21
CA SER A 800 -9.30 8.44 36.32
C SER A 800 -8.64 7.07 36.28
N ASP A 801 -9.45 6.02 36.21
CA ASP A 801 -9.01 4.63 36.10
C ASP A 801 -9.02 4.19 34.62
N TYR A 802 -8.23 3.16 34.26
CA TYR A 802 -8.16 2.57 32.90
C TYR A 802 -7.50 3.50 31.86
N MET A 803 -6.27 3.94 32.13
CA MET A 803 -5.52 4.86 31.26
C MET A 803 -4.51 4.12 30.38
N GLY A 804 -4.42 4.54 29.12
CA GLY A 804 -3.56 4.01 28.05
C GLY A 804 -4.01 4.56 26.69
N LEU A 805 -3.35 4.19 25.59
CA LEU A 805 -3.91 4.44 24.24
C LEU A 805 -5.33 3.84 24.14
N PHE A 806 -5.48 2.61 24.61
CA PHE A 806 -6.75 1.93 24.86
C PHE A 806 -7.05 1.95 26.37
N GLY A 807 -8.29 2.22 26.77
CA GLY A 807 -8.67 2.15 28.18
C GLY A 807 -8.90 0.70 28.61
N SER A 808 -9.68 -0.05 27.81
CA SER A 808 -9.88 -1.47 28.04
C SER A 808 -10.23 -2.24 26.76
N SER A 809 -9.69 -3.46 26.66
CA SER A 809 -9.90 -4.40 25.55
C SER A 809 -10.56 -5.71 26.00
N TYR A 810 -11.26 -6.38 25.08
CA TYR A 810 -11.83 -7.71 25.26
C TYR A 810 -11.85 -8.51 23.95
N ASN A 811 -11.27 -9.71 23.92
CA ASN A 811 -11.13 -10.54 22.72
C ASN A 811 -10.41 -9.83 21.54
N ALA A 812 -9.65 -8.78 21.82
CA ALA A 812 -9.02 -7.93 20.82
C ALA A 812 -7.65 -8.46 20.39
N LYS A 813 -7.17 -7.97 19.23
CA LYS A 813 -5.80 -8.19 18.76
C LYS A 813 -5.12 -6.86 18.48
N ILE A 814 -3.89 -6.68 18.94
CA ILE A 814 -3.08 -5.48 18.66
C ILE A 814 -1.67 -5.93 18.26
N GLN A 815 -1.21 -5.53 17.08
CA GLN A 815 0.09 -5.94 16.58
C GLN A 815 0.85 -4.85 15.82
N ASN A 816 2.18 -4.99 15.73
CA ASN A 816 3.09 -4.18 14.91
C ASN A 816 3.00 -2.66 15.19
N LEU A 817 2.89 -2.27 16.47
CA LEU A 817 2.59 -0.89 16.89
C LEU A 817 3.62 -0.36 17.90
N ASP A 818 4.25 0.75 17.56
CA ASP A 818 5.21 1.44 18.43
C ASP A 818 4.59 2.68 19.09
N LEU A 819 4.54 2.72 20.42
CA LEU A 819 4.16 3.90 21.20
C LEU A 819 5.42 4.64 21.67
N LEU A 820 5.72 5.80 21.09
CA LEU A 820 7.00 6.48 21.31
C LEU A 820 6.87 7.81 22.07
N ASN A 821 7.73 8.02 23.07
CA ASN A 821 7.76 9.23 23.89
C ASN A 821 6.38 9.62 24.48
N ILE A 822 5.64 8.65 25.03
CA ILE A 822 4.33 8.90 25.66
C ILE A 822 4.50 9.44 27.09
N ASP A 823 3.54 10.23 27.57
CA ASP A 823 3.49 10.70 28.97
C ASP A 823 2.09 10.51 29.55
N ILE A 824 1.93 9.49 30.40
CA ILE A 824 0.63 9.02 30.88
C ILE A 824 0.57 9.08 32.41
N ILE A 825 -0.41 9.79 32.94
CA ILE A 825 -0.71 9.87 34.36
C ILE A 825 -2.17 9.44 34.60
N GLY A 826 -2.37 8.41 35.42
CA GLY A 826 -3.67 7.86 35.78
C GLY A 826 -3.76 7.45 37.25
N LYS A 827 -4.91 6.90 37.65
CA LYS A 827 -5.16 6.43 39.02
C LYS A 827 -4.95 4.92 39.19
N ASN A 828 -5.90 4.10 38.76
CA ASN A 828 -5.76 2.64 38.70
C ASN A 828 -5.71 2.15 37.24
N ASN A 829 -5.12 0.97 37.02
CA ASN A 829 -5.07 0.32 35.70
C ASN A 829 -4.46 1.27 34.65
N VAL A 830 -3.19 1.60 34.85
CA VAL A 830 -2.43 2.53 34.02
C VAL A 830 -1.38 1.75 33.24
N GLY A 831 -1.55 1.72 31.91
CA GLY A 831 -0.63 1.12 30.95
C GLY A 831 -0.25 2.11 29.87
N GLY A 832 0.86 1.86 29.16
CA GLY A 832 1.18 2.60 27.93
C GLY A 832 0.18 2.31 26.81
N LEU A 833 -0.05 1.02 26.55
CA LEU A 833 -0.93 0.56 25.47
C LEU A 833 -2.36 0.34 25.95
N ILE A 834 -2.59 -0.40 27.04
CA ILE A 834 -3.94 -0.69 27.55
C ILE A 834 -4.02 -0.54 29.07
N GLY A 835 -5.06 0.11 29.59
CA GLY A 835 -5.33 0.14 31.03
C GLY A 835 -5.64 -1.24 31.62
N TYR A 836 -6.70 -1.90 31.13
CA TYR A 836 -7.09 -3.28 31.50
C TYR A 836 -7.39 -4.15 30.27
N ALA A 837 -6.61 -5.22 30.09
CA ALA A 837 -6.69 -6.12 28.94
C ALA A 837 -7.21 -7.52 29.33
N ASN A 838 -8.37 -7.91 28.80
CA ASN A 838 -8.96 -9.23 29.02
C ASN A 838 -8.99 -10.06 27.72
N ASN A 839 -8.52 -11.30 27.76
CA ASN A 839 -8.42 -12.23 26.63
C ASN A 839 -7.90 -11.56 25.34
N THR A 840 -6.84 -10.77 25.45
CA THR A 840 -6.29 -9.95 24.37
C THR A 840 -4.97 -10.54 23.87
N GLU A 841 -4.69 -10.43 22.57
CA GLU A 841 -3.42 -10.83 21.96
C GLU A 841 -2.62 -9.58 21.58
N ILE A 842 -1.38 -9.46 22.09
CA ILE A 842 -0.47 -8.34 21.81
C ILE A 842 0.82 -8.91 21.23
N LYS A 843 1.28 -8.38 20.09
CA LYS A 843 2.48 -8.88 19.43
C LYS A 843 3.29 -7.78 18.76
N ASN A 844 4.63 -7.85 18.85
CA ASN A 844 5.53 -6.95 18.13
C ASN A 844 5.19 -5.46 18.40
N ALA A 845 5.31 -5.06 19.66
CA ALA A 845 5.00 -3.71 20.11
C ALA A 845 6.17 -3.11 20.90
N THR A 846 6.44 -1.82 20.67
CA THR A 846 7.40 -1.05 21.48
C THR A 846 6.66 0.00 22.29
N VAL A 847 7.01 0.20 23.57
CA VAL A 847 6.54 1.34 24.35
C VAL A 847 7.72 2.10 24.95
N THR A 848 7.77 3.42 24.73
CA THR A 848 8.77 4.30 25.35
C THR A 848 8.12 5.55 25.96
N GLY A 849 8.53 5.93 27.17
CA GLY A 849 8.06 7.18 27.78
C GLY A 849 8.01 7.23 29.32
N SER A 850 7.04 7.97 29.83
CA SER A 850 6.73 8.20 31.24
C SER A 850 5.33 7.64 31.53
N ILE A 851 5.22 6.70 32.47
CA ILE A 851 3.94 6.11 32.87
C ILE A 851 3.83 6.16 34.39
N LYS A 852 2.78 6.81 34.91
CA LYS A 852 2.58 7.05 36.32
C LYS A 852 1.17 6.70 36.80
N GLY A 853 1.06 5.73 37.70
CA GLY A 853 -0.17 5.43 38.44
C GLY A 853 -0.14 6.03 39.84
N THR A 854 -1.18 6.77 40.21
CA THR A 854 -1.31 7.34 41.56
C THR A 854 -1.85 6.33 42.59
N ASN A 855 -2.30 5.15 42.16
CA ASN A 855 -2.79 4.07 43.01
C ASN A 855 -2.31 2.68 42.53
N GLN A 856 -3.21 1.73 42.26
CA GLN A 856 -2.88 0.32 41.99
C GLN A 856 -2.80 -0.02 40.49
N TYR A 857 -2.07 -1.08 40.15
CA TYR A 857 -1.99 -1.65 38.80
C TYR A 857 -1.35 -0.67 37.79
N THR A 858 -0.04 -0.48 37.92
CA THR A 858 0.75 0.34 37.00
C THR A 858 1.73 -0.55 36.22
N GLY A 859 1.68 -0.49 34.90
CA GLY A 859 2.67 -1.14 34.05
C GLY A 859 3.07 -0.28 32.85
N GLY A 860 4.23 -0.54 32.25
CA GLY A 860 4.67 0.22 31.08
C GLY A 860 3.90 -0.15 29.80
N LEU A 861 3.46 -1.40 29.63
CA LEU A 861 2.55 -1.80 28.55
C LEU A 861 1.09 -1.84 29.04
N LEU A 862 0.84 -2.53 30.15
CA LEU A 862 -0.50 -2.83 30.67
C LEU A 862 -0.63 -2.52 32.17
N GLY A 863 -1.73 -1.90 32.58
CA GLY A 863 -2.04 -1.80 34.02
C GLY A 863 -2.33 -3.17 34.62
N GLU A 864 -3.32 -3.87 34.06
CA GLU A 864 -3.69 -5.24 34.41
C GLU A 864 -4.01 -6.09 33.17
N ALA A 865 -3.66 -7.38 33.23
CA ALA A 865 -3.87 -8.37 32.19
C ALA A 865 -4.55 -9.65 32.74
N GLU A 866 -5.57 -10.15 32.05
CA GLU A 866 -6.29 -11.39 32.41
C GLU A 866 -6.57 -12.25 31.17
N GLY A 867 -6.04 -13.48 31.12
CA GLY A 867 -6.20 -14.35 29.94
C GLY A 867 -5.46 -13.86 28.68
N THR A 868 -4.52 -12.93 28.84
CA THR A 868 -3.88 -12.17 27.75
C THR A 868 -2.56 -12.83 27.33
N ASN A 869 -2.24 -12.78 26.03
CA ASN A 869 -0.98 -13.30 25.48
C ASN A 869 -0.14 -12.14 24.92
N ILE A 870 1.15 -12.10 25.27
CA ILE A 870 2.08 -11.03 24.88
C ILE A 870 3.33 -11.65 24.28
N TYR A 871 3.66 -11.22 23.06
CA TYR A 871 4.79 -11.72 22.28
C TYR A 871 5.67 -10.59 21.76
N ASP A 872 6.97 -10.85 21.66
CA ASP A 872 7.93 -10.06 20.88
C ASP A 872 7.89 -8.55 21.22
N THR A 873 7.72 -8.20 22.49
CA THR A 873 7.40 -6.84 22.96
C THR A 873 8.58 -6.19 23.69
N THR A 874 8.75 -4.87 23.56
CA THR A 874 9.81 -4.12 24.24
C THR A 874 9.25 -2.89 24.96
N VAL A 875 9.61 -2.69 26.23
CA VAL A 875 9.21 -1.48 26.99
C VAL A 875 10.42 -0.81 27.64
N SER A 876 10.51 0.51 27.52
CA SER A 876 11.54 1.28 28.23
C SER A 876 11.06 2.65 28.69
N GLY A 877 11.64 3.17 29.77
CA GLY A 877 11.32 4.52 30.25
C GLY A 877 11.24 4.62 31.77
N SER A 878 10.35 5.48 32.26
CA SER A 878 10.12 5.67 33.69
C SER A 878 8.71 5.22 34.05
N ILE A 879 8.61 4.11 34.78
CA ILE A 879 7.34 3.57 35.30
C ILE A 879 7.29 3.83 36.80
N VAL A 880 6.27 4.56 37.25
CA VAL A 880 6.10 4.97 38.66
C VAL A 880 4.71 4.60 39.17
N GLY A 881 4.63 3.58 40.01
CA GLY A 881 3.44 3.25 40.80
C GLY A 881 3.55 3.80 42.22
N HIS A 882 2.42 4.10 42.85
CA HIS A 882 2.39 4.68 44.21
C HIS A 882 1.85 3.74 45.30
N ASP A 883 1.17 2.65 44.94
CA ASP A 883 0.64 1.65 45.88
C ASP A 883 1.07 0.22 45.46
N GLN A 884 0.11 -0.70 45.27
CA GLN A 884 0.36 -2.10 44.95
C GLN A 884 0.44 -2.36 43.44
N TYR A 885 1.27 -3.34 43.05
CA TYR A 885 1.37 -3.91 41.71
C TYR A 885 1.96 -2.93 40.67
N THR A 886 3.29 -2.87 40.64
CA THR A 886 4.06 -2.05 39.68
C THR A 886 5.00 -2.93 38.86
N GLY A 887 4.85 -2.97 37.54
CA GLY A 887 5.73 -3.72 36.64
C GLY A 887 6.32 -2.87 35.52
N GLY A 888 7.49 -3.21 35.00
CA GLY A 888 7.99 -2.54 33.78
C GLY A 888 7.13 -2.84 32.54
N LEU A 889 6.53 -4.04 32.47
CA LEU A 889 5.57 -4.45 31.44
C LEU A 889 4.13 -4.40 31.96
N ILE A 890 3.83 -5.12 33.06
CA ILE A 890 2.46 -5.30 33.58
C ILE A 890 2.40 -5.08 35.10
N GLY A 891 1.44 -4.30 35.59
CA GLY A 891 1.16 -4.19 37.02
C GLY A 891 0.75 -5.52 37.65
N ARG A 892 -0.39 -6.09 37.24
CA ARG A 892 -0.84 -7.44 37.62
C ARG A 892 -1.20 -8.31 36.41
N ALA A 893 -0.76 -9.56 36.43
CA ALA A 893 -0.99 -10.55 35.37
C ALA A 893 -1.67 -11.81 35.91
N ILE A 894 -2.85 -12.15 35.39
CA ILE A 894 -3.66 -13.32 35.77
C ILE A 894 -3.83 -14.22 34.54
N ASN A 895 -3.51 -15.51 34.64
CA ASN A 895 -3.63 -16.46 33.51
C ASN A 895 -3.05 -15.88 32.19
N THR A 896 -1.88 -15.25 32.30
CA THR A 896 -1.27 -14.43 31.24
C THR A 896 0.02 -15.09 30.77
N HIS A 897 0.23 -15.13 29.46
CA HIS A 897 1.42 -15.67 28.83
C HIS A 897 2.28 -14.54 28.28
N ILE A 898 3.57 -14.54 28.64
CA ILE A 898 4.56 -13.53 28.21
C ILE A 898 5.74 -14.28 27.59
N GLU A 899 6.01 -14.03 26.31
CA GLU A 899 7.11 -14.64 25.57
C GLU A 899 7.94 -13.57 24.82
N ASN A 900 9.25 -13.81 24.69
CA ASN A 900 10.21 -12.98 23.93
C ASN A 900 10.14 -11.47 24.26
N THR A 901 9.88 -11.12 25.51
CA THR A 901 9.58 -9.73 25.90
C THR A 901 10.69 -9.12 26.76
N THR A 902 11.04 -7.87 26.52
CA THR A 902 12.14 -7.17 27.23
C THR A 902 11.72 -5.86 27.87
N THR A 903 12.28 -5.54 29.05
CA THR A 903 12.05 -4.26 29.74
C THR A 903 13.34 -3.56 30.18
N ALA A 904 13.35 -2.23 30.10
CA ALA A 904 14.49 -1.38 30.46
C ALA A 904 14.06 -0.05 31.11
N GLY A 905 15.02 0.73 31.61
CA GLY A 905 14.77 2.03 32.25
C GLY A 905 14.64 1.92 33.78
N THR A 906 13.65 2.60 34.36
CA THR A 906 13.41 2.64 35.81
C THR A 906 11.98 2.23 36.16
N VAL A 907 11.85 1.34 37.16
CA VAL A 907 10.57 0.91 37.73
C VAL A 907 10.58 1.21 39.22
N SER A 908 9.73 2.11 39.67
CA SER A 908 9.59 2.51 41.07
C SER A 908 8.16 2.29 41.55
N GLY A 909 7.98 1.48 42.60
CA GLY A 909 6.68 1.19 43.20
C GLY A 909 6.75 1.13 44.73
N TYR A 910 5.65 0.79 45.39
CA TYR A 910 5.63 0.56 46.85
C TYR A 910 5.61 -0.93 47.20
N GLN A 911 4.60 -1.69 46.76
CA GLN A 911 4.50 -3.13 46.99
C GLN A 911 4.32 -3.92 45.68
N GLN A 912 4.90 -5.12 45.61
CA GLN A 912 4.84 -6.02 44.43
C GLN A 912 5.42 -5.30 43.21
N VAL A 913 6.74 -5.10 43.24
CA VAL A 913 7.46 -4.30 42.23
C VAL A 913 8.38 -5.20 41.43
N GLY A 914 8.14 -5.32 40.12
CA GLY A 914 8.92 -6.16 39.22
C GLY A 914 9.47 -5.39 38.02
N GLY A 915 10.67 -5.71 37.56
CA GLY A 915 11.18 -5.11 36.32
C GLY A 915 10.38 -5.52 35.07
N LEU A 916 9.71 -6.68 35.09
CA LEU A 916 8.74 -7.13 34.08
C LEU A 916 7.31 -7.08 34.64
N VAL A 917 7.00 -7.84 35.69
CA VAL A 917 5.63 -7.95 36.24
C VAL A 917 5.58 -7.67 37.74
N GLY A 918 4.66 -6.83 38.20
CA GLY A 918 4.48 -6.55 39.64
C GLY A 918 4.03 -7.79 40.43
N GLU A 919 2.85 -8.32 40.10
CA GLU A 919 2.37 -9.62 40.58
C GLU A 919 1.86 -10.48 39.43
N MET A 920 2.22 -11.77 39.44
CA MET A 920 1.77 -12.76 38.47
C MET A 920 1.10 -13.94 39.18
N MET A 921 -0.05 -14.37 38.68
CA MET A 921 -0.80 -15.49 39.25
C MET A 921 -1.53 -16.37 38.23
N ASP A 922 -1.89 -17.57 38.71
CA ASP A 922 -2.51 -18.71 38.01
C ASP A 922 -1.48 -19.75 37.52
N SER A 923 -1.90 -21.01 37.56
CA SER A 923 -1.22 -22.21 37.06
C SER A 923 -0.88 -22.22 35.57
N ALA A 924 -1.65 -21.50 34.75
CA ALA A 924 -1.41 -21.36 33.32
C ALA A 924 -0.56 -20.12 32.98
N ALA A 925 -0.36 -19.21 33.94
CA ALA A 925 0.43 -18.00 33.71
C ALA A 925 1.94 -18.33 33.63
N THR A 926 2.59 -17.83 32.58
CA THR A 926 3.94 -18.23 32.15
C THR A 926 4.75 -17.04 31.65
N VAL A 927 6.03 -16.98 32.04
CA VAL A 927 7.05 -16.11 31.43
C VAL A 927 8.12 -16.97 30.78
N LEU A 928 8.37 -16.74 29.50
CA LEU A 928 9.29 -17.52 28.66
C LEU A 928 10.21 -16.59 27.86
N ASN A 929 11.50 -16.95 27.73
CA ASN A 929 12.48 -16.25 26.87
C ASN A 929 12.51 -14.71 27.07
N SER A 930 12.23 -14.21 28.28
CA SER A 930 11.97 -12.79 28.54
C SER A 930 12.95 -12.19 29.54
N SER A 931 13.17 -10.88 29.49
CA SER A 931 14.20 -10.26 30.32
C SER A 931 13.89 -8.85 30.81
N SER A 932 14.64 -8.44 31.84
CA SER A 932 14.58 -7.10 32.42
C SER A 932 15.98 -6.58 32.72
N SER A 933 16.34 -5.44 32.13
CA SER A 933 17.50 -4.64 32.51
C SER A 933 17.10 -3.37 33.29
N ALA A 934 15.83 -3.25 33.69
CA ALA A 934 15.32 -2.08 34.41
C ALA A 934 15.89 -2.00 35.83
N ARG A 935 16.21 -0.79 36.30
CA ARG A 935 16.50 -0.55 37.74
C ARG A 935 15.18 -0.55 38.50
N VAL A 936 15.05 -1.46 39.46
CA VAL A 936 13.81 -1.69 40.22
C VAL A 936 13.97 -1.21 41.66
N SER A 937 13.02 -0.42 42.15
CA SER A 937 12.98 0.06 43.54
C SER A 937 11.59 -0.09 44.17
N GLY A 938 11.50 -0.72 45.34
CA GLY A 938 10.24 -0.86 46.08
C GLY A 938 10.44 -1.19 47.57
N SER A 939 9.35 -1.34 48.33
CA SER A 939 9.39 -1.60 49.77
C SER A 939 9.17 -3.06 50.16
N ASP A 940 8.33 -3.80 49.42
CA ASP A 940 8.01 -5.20 49.73
C ASP A 940 7.68 -6.02 48.49
N ASN A 941 8.20 -7.25 48.44
CA ASN A 941 8.16 -8.17 47.31
C ASN A 941 8.69 -7.49 46.02
N VAL A 942 10.00 -7.28 45.98
CA VAL A 942 10.69 -6.57 44.88
C VAL A 942 11.58 -7.55 44.12
N GLY A 943 11.42 -7.65 42.80
CA GLY A 943 12.18 -8.54 41.93
C GLY A 943 12.71 -7.85 40.68
N GLY A 944 13.90 -8.23 40.21
CA GLY A 944 14.43 -7.71 38.95
C GLY A 944 13.59 -8.11 37.73
N LEU A 945 12.90 -9.25 37.78
CA LEU A 945 11.91 -9.68 36.79
C LEU A 945 10.48 -9.59 37.37
N ILE A 946 10.19 -10.28 38.47
CA ILE A 946 8.82 -10.37 39.02
C ILE A 946 8.79 -10.02 40.52
N GLY A 947 7.94 -9.08 40.92
CA GLY A 947 7.79 -8.72 42.34
C GLY A 947 7.28 -9.90 43.17
N LYS A 948 6.16 -10.50 42.74
CA LYS A 948 5.53 -11.65 43.39
C LYS A 948 4.96 -12.66 42.39
N LEU A 949 5.29 -13.95 42.57
CA LEU A 949 4.96 -15.06 41.68
C LEU A 949 4.08 -16.08 42.42
N LEU A 950 2.86 -16.36 41.92
CA LEU A 950 1.85 -17.17 42.61
C LEU A 950 1.28 -18.27 41.71
N TYR A 951 1.62 -19.54 41.97
CA TYR A 951 1.20 -20.71 41.18
C TYR A 951 1.75 -20.75 39.74
N SER A 952 2.61 -19.80 39.36
CA SER A 952 3.00 -19.54 37.97
C SER A 952 4.42 -20.03 37.64
N LYS A 953 4.86 -19.84 36.40
CA LYS A 953 6.10 -20.42 35.87
C LYS A 953 7.00 -19.36 35.22
N ILE A 954 8.31 -19.43 35.47
CA ILE A 954 9.35 -18.67 34.77
C ILE A 954 10.33 -19.67 34.11
N GLU A 955 10.58 -19.51 32.81
CA GLU A 955 11.52 -20.31 32.02
C GLU A 955 12.39 -19.42 31.11
N ASN A 956 13.65 -19.81 30.90
CA ASN A 956 14.59 -19.18 29.97
C ASN A 956 14.68 -17.65 30.09
N SER A 957 14.54 -17.12 31.30
CA SER A 957 14.30 -15.69 31.54
C SER A 957 15.28 -15.12 32.55
N TYR A 958 15.57 -13.82 32.44
CA TYR A 958 16.67 -13.24 33.21
C TYR A 958 16.54 -11.77 33.59
N ALA A 959 17.21 -11.38 34.67
CA ALA A 959 17.25 -10.01 35.16
C ALA A 959 18.70 -9.51 35.36
N THR A 960 19.01 -8.34 34.80
CA THR A 960 20.35 -7.72 34.85
C THR A 960 20.36 -6.36 35.55
N GLY A 961 19.19 -5.74 35.71
CA GLY A 961 19.06 -4.43 36.35
C GLY A 961 19.20 -4.49 37.87
N LYS A 962 19.64 -3.38 38.48
CA LYS A 962 19.82 -3.28 39.94
C LYS A 962 18.47 -3.32 40.66
N VAL A 963 18.38 -4.08 41.76
CA VAL A 963 17.18 -4.21 42.61
C VAL A 963 17.45 -3.62 43.99
N GLU A 964 16.60 -2.70 44.46
CA GLU A 964 16.79 -2.00 45.74
C GLU A 964 15.52 -1.91 46.58
N SER A 965 15.64 -2.26 47.87
CA SER A 965 14.66 -1.95 48.90
C SER A 965 14.72 -0.47 49.30
N VAL A 966 13.57 0.19 49.36
CA VAL A 966 13.40 1.54 49.88
C VAL A 966 12.37 1.56 51.01
N ASN A 967 12.65 2.30 52.08
CA ASN A 967 11.71 2.60 53.17
C ASN A 967 11.09 1.39 53.90
N SER A 968 11.72 0.21 53.87
CA SER A 968 11.17 -1.03 54.45
C SER A 968 12.16 -1.76 55.35
N SER A 969 11.69 -2.26 56.50
CA SER A 969 12.46 -3.09 57.42
C SER A 969 12.15 -4.59 57.31
N ILE A 970 11.22 -5.00 56.44
CA ILE A 970 10.71 -6.38 56.33
C ILE A 970 10.49 -6.85 54.87
N GLY A 971 11.22 -6.28 53.91
CA GLY A 971 11.00 -6.56 52.49
C GLY A 971 11.66 -7.86 52.01
N ASN A 972 10.93 -8.64 51.20
CA ASN A 972 11.48 -9.76 50.41
C ASN A 972 12.01 -9.25 49.07
N ILE A 973 13.30 -9.41 48.81
CA ILE A 973 14.00 -8.77 47.70
C ILE A 973 14.85 -9.80 46.94
N GLY A 974 14.64 -9.95 45.63
CA GLY A 974 15.35 -10.92 44.81
C GLY A 974 15.88 -10.35 43.51
N GLY A 975 17.02 -10.85 43.03
CA GLY A 975 17.55 -10.44 41.72
C GLY A 975 16.63 -10.80 40.56
N LEU A 976 15.91 -11.92 40.63
CA LEU A 976 14.87 -12.32 39.68
C LEU A 976 13.46 -12.14 40.26
N VAL A 977 13.19 -12.73 41.44
CA VAL A 977 11.84 -12.75 42.04
C VAL A 977 11.85 -12.31 43.51
N GLY A 978 10.97 -11.37 43.90
CA GLY A 978 10.87 -10.94 45.30
C GLY A 978 10.34 -12.04 46.22
N TYR A 979 9.13 -12.54 45.93
CA TYR A 979 8.50 -13.65 46.65
C TYR A 979 7.82 -14.65 45.70
N ALA A 980 8.17 -15.94 45.83
CA ALA A 980 7.60 -17.01 45.01
C ALA A 980 6.78 -18.00 45.85
N THR A 981 5.58 -18.36 45.40
CA THR A 981 4.65 -19.27 46.09
C THR A 981 4.08 -20.32 45.14
N SER A 982 4.18 -21.61 45.48
CA SER A 982 3.62 -22.73 44.71
C SER A 982 4.01 -22.71 43.22
N SER A 983 5.18 -22.18 42.90
CA SER A 983 5.61 -21.78 41.54
C SER A 983 6.82 -22.59 41.07
N LEU A 984 7.18 -22.44 39.79
CA LEU A 984 8.38 -23.03 39.20
C LEU A 984 9.26 -21.94 38.56
N ILE A 985 10.55 -21.96 38.91
CA ILE A 985 11.60 -21.16 38.28
C ILE A 985 12.63 -22.13 37.70
N ASP A 986 12.75 -22.17 36.37
CA ASP A 986 13.62 -23.08 35.64
C ASP A 986 14.47 -22.32 34.61
N GLN A 987 15.69 -22.79 34.36
CA GLN A 987 16.57 -22.26 33.30
C GLN A 987 16.68 -20.73 33.29
N SER A 988 16.79 -20.10 34.45
CA SER A 988 16.67 -18.64 34.61
C SER A 988 17.78 -18.06 35.47
N TYR A 989 18.14 -16.78 35.29
CA TYR A 989 19.26 -16.18 36.02
C TYR A 989 19.10 -14.70 36.40
N ALA A 990 19.88 -14.28 37.40
CA ALA A 990 20.00 -12.87 37.78
C ALA A 990 21.46 -12.43 37.91
N SER A 991 21.81 -11.28 37.33
CA SER A 991 23.15 -10.69 37.42
C SER A 991 23.16 -9.24 37.94
N GLY A 992 22.00 -8.65 38.19
CA GLY A 992 21.89 -7.32 38.80
C GLY A 992 22.19 -7.35 40.30
N ASN A 993 22.81 -6.29 40.81
CA ASN A 993 23.10 -6.16 42.25
C ASN A 993 21.80 -5.97 43.05
N VAL A 994 21.70 -6.65 44.20
CA VAL A 994 20.51 -6.72 45.05
C VAL A 994 20.81 -6.10 46.41
N ASN A 995 20.07 -5.06 46.78
CA ASN A 995 20.16 -4.41 48.09
C ASN A 995 18.81 -4.55 48.81
N GLY A 996 18.70 -5.46 49.78
CA GLY A 996 17.47 -5.74 50.52
C GLY A 996 17.54 -5.42 52.01
N THR A 997 16.52 -5.86 52.76
CA THR A 997 16.47 -5.65 54.22
C THR A 997 16.17 -6.93 54.99
N ASP A 998 15.04 -7.60 54.79
CA ASP A 998 14.78 -8.88 55.47
C ASP A 998 15.35 -10.07 54.69
N SER A 999 14.54 -10.67 53.82
CA SER A 999 14.89 -11.86 53.06
C SER A 999 15.41 -11.46 51.68
N THR A 1000 16.73 -11.52 51.50
CA THR A 1000 17.45 -10.99 50.33
C THR A 1000 18.21 -12.11 49.61
N GLY A 1001 17.86 -12.36 48.35
CA GLY A 1001 18.48 -13.41 47.54
C GLY A 1001 19.01 -12.91 46.20
N GLY A 1002 20.15 -13.44 45.75
CA GLY A 1002 20.68 -13.12 44.42
C GLY A 1002 19.76 -13.55 43.28
N LEU A 1003 18.92 -14.58 43.48
CA LEU A 1003 17.86 -14.97 42.54
C LEU A 1003 16.46 -14.71 43.12
N VAL A 1004 16.16 -15.22 44.33
CA VAL A 1004 14.82 -15.14 44.93
C VAL A 1004 14.89 -14.67 46.39
N GLY A 1005 14.12 -13.65 46.76
CA GLY A 1005 14.10 -13.15 48.15
C GLY A 1005 13.59 -14.19 49.14
N LYS A 1006 12.36 -14.68 48.92
CA LYS A 1006 11.71 -15.69 49.77
C LYS A 1006 10.89 -16.68 48.93
N THR A 1007 10.78 -17.92 49.38
CA THR A 1007 9.94 -18.95 48.74
C THR A 1007 8.91 -19.59 49.68
N PHE A 1008 7.84 -20.13 49.10
CA PHE A 1008 6.94 -21.10 49.74
C PHE A 1008 6.49 -22.14 48.70
N ARG A 1009 6.66 -23.44 48.96
CA ARG A 1009 6.26 -24.53 48.03
C ARG A 1009 6.74 -24.35 46.58
N THR A 1010 7.91 -23.75 46.38
CA THR A 1010 8.40 -23.37 45.05
C THR A 1010 9.61 -24.20 44.67
N ASP A 1011 9.66 -24.65 43.42
CA ASP A 1011 10.80 -25.35 42.86
C ASP A 1011 11.68 -24.37 42.08
N ILE A 1012 12.96 -24.28 42.45
CA ILE A 1012 14.00 -23.56 41.71
C ILE A 1012 14.93 -24.62 41.13
N LYS A 1013 15.12 -24.61 39.81
CA LYS A 1013 16.04 -25.56 39.16
C LYS A 1013 16.78 -24.96 37.98
N ASN A 1014 17.92 -25.54 37.63
CA ASN A 1014 18.76 -25.12 36.49
C ASN A 1014 18.97 -23.60 36.44
N SER A 1015 19.21 -22.94 37.57
CA SER A 1015 19.19 -21.47 37.66
C SER A 1015 20.45 -20.93 38.35
N TYR A 1016 20.80 -19.67 38.11
CA TYR A 1016 22.01 -19.10 38.73
C TYR A 1016 21.93 -17.60 39.06
N ALA A 1017 22.81 -17.16 39.97
CA ALA A 1017 22.97 -15.75 40.30
C ALA A 1017 24.44 -15.30 40.26
N LYS A 1018 24.68 -14.06 39.83
CA LYS A 1018 26.03 -13.45 39.67
C LYS A 1018 26.18 -12.07 40.35
N GLY A 1019 25.09 -11.35 40.63
CA GLY A 1019 25.15 -10.01 41.20
C GLY A 1019 25.61 -9.97 42.66
N ASP A 1020 26.09 -8.81 43.12
CA ASP A 1020 26.35 -8.56 44.55
C ASP A 1020 25.04 -8.58 45.33
N VAL A 1021 25.06 -9.07 46.58
CA VAL A 1021 23.87 -9.18 47.42
C VAL A 1021 24.15 -8.64 48.81
N SER A 1022 23.43 -7.58 49.21
CA SER A 1022 23.49 -6.99 50.54
C SER A 1022 22.12 -6.94 51.20
N GLY A 1023 22.00 -7.34 52.47
CA GLY A 1023 20.75 -7.35 53.22
C GLY A 1023 20.95 -7.26 54.74
N SER A 1024 19.90 -7.36 55.55
CA SER A 1024 20.03 -7.33 57.03
C SER A 1024 19.84 -8.70 57.69
N PHE A 1025 18.80 -9.48 57.33
CA PHE A 1025 18.38 -10.66 58.13
C PHE A 1025 18.66 -12.04 57.54
N HIS A 1026 18.20 -12.34 56.32
CA HIS A 1026 18.46 -13.62 55.65
C HIS A 1026 19.05 -13.32 54.28
N VAL A 1027 20.35 -13.59 54.11
CA VAL A 1027 21.08 -13.17 52.90
C VAL A 1027 21.69 -14.40 52.23
N GLY A 1028 21.34 -14.67 50.97
CA GLY A 1028 21.81 -15.84 50.23
C GLY A 1028 22.11 -15.60 48.77
N GLY A 1029 23.10 -16.33 48.23
CA GLY A 1029 23.51 -16.22 46.82
C GLY A 1029 22.39 -16.55 45.82
N ILE A 1030 21.55 -17.55 46.10
CA ILE A 1030 20.33 -17.83 45.31
C ILE A 1030 19.08 -17.41 46.09
N VAL A 1031 18.89 -17.91 47.31
CA VAL A 1031 17.67 -17.68 48.10
C VAL A 1031 17.97 -17.05 49.45
N GLY A 1032 17.24 -15.99 49.80
CA GLY A 1032 17.26 -15.41 51.15
C GLY A 1032 16.65 -16.36 52.17
N ASP A 1033 15.35 -16.65 52.05
CA ASP A 1033 14.60 -17.58 52.91
C ASP A 1033 13.88 -18.68 52.10
N LEU A 1034 14.30 -19.93 52.30
CA LEU A 1034 13.80 -21.14 51.65
C LEU A 1034 12.86 -21.92 52.58
N SER A 1035 11.56 -22.02 52.27
CA SER A 1035 10.63 -22.83 53.07
C SER A 1035 10.96 -24.33 53.05
N SER A 1036 10.56 -25.08 54.08
CA SER A 1036 10.67 -26.55 54.14
C SER A 1036 10.10 -27.28 52.91
N ASP A 1037 9.03 -26.74 52.33
CA ASP A 1037 8.31 -27.34 51.21
C ASP A 1037 8.82 -26.84 49.83
N SER A 1038 9.86 -25.99 49.78
CA SER A 1038 10.47 -25.47 48.55
C SER A 1038 11.76 -26.21 48.24
N THR A 1039 12.11 -26.37 46.96
CA THR A 1039 13.33 -27.07 46.53
C THR A 1039 14.28 -26.18 45.73
N ILE A 1040 15.58 -26.49 45.80
CA ILE A 1040 16.61 -25.98 44.89
C ILE A 1040 17.36 -27.17 44.29
N SER A 1041 17.48 -27.24 42.97
CA SER A 1041 18.23 -28.29 42.27
C SER A 1041 19.08 -27.74 41.13
N ASN A 1042 20.21 -28.39 40.83
CA ASN A 1042 21.09 -28.06 39.69
C ASN A 1042 21.32 -26.54 39.48
N SER A 1043 21.62 -25.80 40.55
CA SER A 1043 21.69 -24.32 40.54
C SER A 1043 22.98 -23.81 41.19
N TYR A 1044 23.47 -22.62 40.83
CA TYR A 1044 24.70 -22.08 41.44
C TYR A 1044 24.71 -20.57 41.71
N ALA A 1045 25.50 -20.12 42.68
CA ALA A 1045 25.79 -18.70 42.95
C ALA A 1045 27.27 -18.35 42.72
N LEU A 1046 27.53 -17.23 42.03
CA LEU A 1046 28.84 -16.60 41.84
C LEU A 1046 28.84 -15.15 42.38
N THR A 1047 28.08 -14.91 43.45
CA THR A 1047 27.97 -13.59 44.09
C THR A 1047 29.32 -13.17 44.67
N GLN A 1048 29.89 -12.06 44.18
CA GLN A 1048 31.19 -11.56 44.62
C GLN A 1048 31.13 -10.93 46.02
N ASN A 1049 30.23 -9.98 46.25
CA ASN A 1049 30.08 -9.36 47.57
C ASN A 1049 28.76 -9.83 48.19
N LEU A 1050 28.83 -10.83 49.07
CA LEU A 1050 27.71 -11.24 49.92
C LEU A 1050 27.85 -10.57 51.29
N SER A 1051 26.84 -9.84 51.76
CA SER A 1051 26.96 -9.10 53.03
C SER A 1051 25.63 -8.95 53.79
N GLY A 1052 25.69 -9.07 55.11
CA GLY A 1052 24.54 -8.78 55.97
C GLY A 1052 24.83 -8.74 57.47
N SER A 1053 23.78 -8.56 58.27
CA SER A 1053 23.91 -8.40 59.73
C SER A 1053 23.50 -9.64 60.53
N MET A 1054 22.81 -10.59 59.90
CA MET A 1054 22.35 -11.86 60.46
C MET A 1054 22.24 -12.89 59.32
N MET A 1055 22.29 -14.19 59.67
CA MET A 1055 22.11 -15.37 58.80
C MET A 1055 22.46 -15.18 57.30
N ILE A 1056 23.77 -15.14 57.04
CA ILE A 1056 24.35 -15.16 55.69
C ILE A 1056 24.64 -16.61 55.30
N GLY A 1057 24.48 -16.96 54.02
CA GLY A 1057 24.92 -18.24 53.48
C GLY A 1057 25.21 -18.20 51.98
N GLY A 1058 26.32 -18.79 51.54
CA GLY A 1058 26.81 -18.66 50.16
C GLY A 1058 25.81 -19.03 49.07
N LEU A 1059 24.88 -19.98 49.34
CA LEU A 1059 23.76 -20.31 48.44
C LEU A 1059 22.40 -19.91 49.04
N VAL A 1060 22.18 -20.22 50.33
CA VAL A 1060 20.89 -20.05 51.03
C VAL A 1060 21.12 -19.43 52.42
N GLY A 1061 20.46 -18.32 52.72
CA GLY A 1061 20.57 -17.60 54.00
C GLY A 1061 19.85 -18.29 55.17
N MET A 1062 18.56 -18.60 54.98
CA MET A 1062 17.73 -19.38 55.89
C MET A 1062 17.03 -20.53 55.15
N ASN A 1063 16.91 -21.69 55.80
CA ASN A 1063 16.19 -22.85 55.28
C ASN A 1063 15.30 -23.45 56.38
N GLY A 1064 14.02 -23.66 56.07
CA GLY A 1064 13.03 -24.26 56.97
C GLY A 1064 13.18 -25.79 57.13
N ASP A 1065 13.84 -26.48 56.19
CA ASP A 1065 14.25 -27.87 56.36
C ASP A 1065 15.59 -27.92 57.12
N ASN A 1066 15.56 -28.31 58.38
CA ASN A 1066 16.75 -28.48 59.22
C ASN A 1066 17.68 -29.63 58.77
N THR A 1067 17.27 -30.45 57.79
CA THR A 1067 18.12 -31.49 57.17
C THR A 1067 18.77 -31.04 55.87
N PHE A 1068 18.35 -29.89 55.32
CA PHE A 1068 18.76 -29.33 54.02
C PHE A 1068 18.59 -30.29 52.83
N SER A 1069 17.73 -31.31 52.96
CA SER A 1069 17.45 -32.32 51.94
C SER A 1069 16.76 -31.76 50.70
N ASN A 1070 16.11 -30.60 50.87
CA ASN A 1070 15.46 -29.82 49.82
C ASN A 1070 16.43 -29.04 48.90
N VAL A 1071 17.74 -29.03 49.19
CA VAL A 1071 18.76 -28.42 48.31
C VAL A 1071 19.70 -29.50 47.78
N THR A 1072 19.63 -29.76 46.47
CA THR A 1072 20.35 -30.85 45.81
C THR A 1072 21.23 -30.32 44.67
N ASN A 1073 22.37 -30.97 44.42
CA ASN A 1073 23.23 -30.71 43.26
C ASN A 1073 23.54 -29.22 42.99
N SER A 1074 23.64 -28.38 44.03
CA SER A 1074 23.68 -26.92 43.90
C SER A 1074 24.83 -26.32 44.71
N TYR A 1075 25.46 -25.27 44.17
CA TYR A 1075 26.81 -24.86 44.58
C TYR A 1075 26.99 -23.35 44.73
N TRP A 1076 27.89 -22.92 45.60
CA TRP A 1076 28.36 -21.52 45.62
C TRP A 1076 29.88 -21.46 45.50
N ASP A 1077 30.38 -20.38 44.91
CA ASP A 1077 31.82 -20.14 44.78
C ASP A 1077 32.41 -19.57 46.09
N THR A 1078 33.20 -20.39 46.79
CA THR A 1078 33.83 -20.03 48.07
C THR A 1078 35.01 -19.06 47.91
N ASP A 1079 35.65 -19.03 46.74
CA ASP A 1079 36.80 -18.14 46.48
C ASP A 1079 36.31 -16.73 46.13
N ILE A 1080 35.13 -16.63 45.51
CA ILE A 1080 34.51 -15.37 45.08
C ILE A 1080 33.66 -14.73 46.18
N SER A 1081 32.89 -15.51 46.95
CA SER A 1081 31.96 -14.95 47.94
C SER A 1081 32.54 -14.78 49.36
N GLU A 1082 33.77 -15.26 49.59
CA GLU A 1082 34.46 -15.34 50.91
C GLU A 1082 33.67 -16.05 52.04
N GLU A 1083 32.60 -16.79 51.71
CA GLU A 1083 31.69 -17.42 52.69
C GLU A 1083 31.90 -18.93 52.81
N GLU A 1084 32.34 -19.38 53.98
CA GLU A 1084 32.65 -20.78 54.28
C GLU A 1084 31.39 -21.67 54.47
N SER A 1085 30.19 -21.11 54.55
CA SER A 1085 28.97 -21.88 54.90
C SER A 1085 27.69 -21.40 54.22
N SER A 1086 26.66 -22.26 54.22
CA SER A 1086 25.33 -22.02 53.64
C SER A 1086 24.28 -22.90 54.32
N LYS A 1087 22.98 -22.53 54.29
CA LYS A 1087 21.86 -23.37 54.79
C LYS A 1087 21.33 -24.34 53.72
N GLY A 1088 22.24 -24.91 52.95
CA GLY A 1088 21.97 -25.82 51.84
C GLY A 1088 22.98 -25.65 50.71
N GLY A 1089 23.13 -26.71 49.90
CA GLY A 1089 24.11 -26.77 48.81
C GLY A 1089 25.52 -27.15 49.27
N LEU A 1090 26.48 -27.10 48.35
CA LEU A 1090 27.89 -27.44 48.59
C LEU A 1090 28.82 -26.33 48.09
N GLY A 1091 29.71 -25.84 48.96
CA GLY A 1091 30.73 -24.87 48.59
C GLY A 1091 31.77 -25.48 47.65
N LYS A 1092 32.17 -24.71 46.64
CA LYS A 1092 33.16 -25.09 45.63
C LYS A 1092 34.09 -23.92 45.32
N THR A 1093 35.35 -24.23 45.06
CA THR A 1093 36.33 -23.22 44.59
C THR A 1093 36.01 -22.76 43.16
N SER A 1094 36.48 -21.57 42.78
CA SER A 1094 36.42 -21.07 41.39
C SER A 1094 37.11 -21.99 40.38
N ALA A 1095 38.02 -22.84 40.84
CA ALA A 1095 38.64 -23.87 40.03
C ALA A 1095 37.68 -25.06 39.80
N GLU A 1096 37.09 -25.61 40.86
CA GLU A 1096 36.13 -26.73 40.74
C GLU A 1096 34.90 -26.36 39.91
N LEU A 1097 34.37 -25.14 40.04
CA LEU A 1097 33.21 -24.71 39.26
C LEU A 1097 33.48 -24.54 37.76
N LYS A 1098 34.72 -24.75 37.30
CA LYS A 1098 35.12 -24.77 35.87
C LYS A 1098 35.40 -26.17 35.34
N GLU A 1099 35.29 -27.19 36.18
CA GLU A 1099 35.55 -28.58 35.81
C GLU A 1099 34.23 -29.31 35.52
N LEU A 1100 34.09 -29.89 34.32
CA LEU A 1100 32.89 -30.62 33.89
C LEU A 1100 32.44 -31.69 34.92
N VAL A 1101 33.40 -32.38 35.53
CA VAL A 1101 33.18 -33.47 36.50
C VAL A 1101 32.40 -33.02 37.73
N THR A 1102 32.50 -31.74 38.13
CA THR A 1102 31.75 -31.19 39.27
C THR A 1102 30.24 -31.24 39.06
N PHE A 1103 29.79 -31.22 37.80
CA PHE A 1103 28.38 -31.18 37.41
C PHE A 1103 27.91 -32.51 36.78
N SER A 1104 28.74 -33.18 35.99
CA SER A 1104 28.36 -34.45 35.33
C SER A 1104 28.08 -35.57 36.32
N ASP A 1105 28.88 -35.66 37.39
CA ASP A 1105 28.80 -36.77 38.36
C ASP A 1105 27.61 -36.65 39.31
N THR A 1106 27.00 -35.45 39.39
CA THR A 1106 25.79 -35.17 40.18
C THR A 1106 24.51 -35.18 39.33
N GLY A 1107 24.62 -35.44 38.02
CA GLY A 1107 23.47 -35.60 37.13
C GLY A 1107 22.93 -34.30 36.54
N TRP A 1108 23.75 -33.26 36.42
CA TRP A 1108 23.39 -32.09 35.62
C TRP A 1108 23.27 -32.46 34.14
N ASP A 1109 22.30 -31.85 33.46
CA ASP A 1109 22.13 -32.01 32.03
C ASP A 1109 23.06 -31.05 31.26
N ILE A 1110 24.36 -31.38 31.28
CA ILE A 1110 25.45 -30.50 30.85
C ILE A 1110 26.23 -31.04 29.62
N GLN A 1111 26.73 -30.12 28.79
CA GLN A 1111 27.59 -30.39 27.64
C GLN A 1111 28.91 -29.61 27.74
N GLU A 1112 30.01 -30.26 27.36
CA GLU A 1112 31.32 -29.64 27.17
C GLU A 1112 31.42 -28.95 25.79
N ASP A 1113 32.04 -27.77 25.73
CA ASP A 1113 32.33 -27.03 24.50
C ASP A 1113 33.81 -26.59 24.47
N ASP A 1114 34.62 -27.32 23.69
CA ASP A 1114 36.06 -27.10 23.57
C ASP A 1114 36.44 -25.85 22.74
N THR A 1115 35.44 -25.14 22.18
CA THR A 1115 35.64 -23.88 21.46
C THR A 1115 35.64 -22.66 22.40
N LEU A 1116 35.04 -22.81 23.59
CA LEU A 1116 34.85 -21.75 24.58
C LEU A 1116 35.91 -21.79 25.68
N ASP A 1117 36.42 -20.61 26.04
CA ASP A 1117 37.42 -20.44 27.09
C ASP A 1117 36.90 -20.95 28.45
N SER A 1118 37.80 -21.53 29.27
CA SER A 1118 37.43 -22.17 30.55
C SER A 1118 36.65 -21.25 31.49
N SER A 1119 35.36 -21.56 31.68
CA SER A 1119 34.38 -20.77 32.43
C SER A 1119 33.52 -21.67 33.33
N THR A 1120 32.74 -21.05 34.22
CA THR A 1120 31.63 -21.75 34.88
C THR A 1120 30.54 -22.10 33.85
N PRO A 1121 29.68 -23.11 34.11
CA PRO A 1121 28.57 -23.44 33.21
C PRO A 1121 27.63 -22.25 33.01
N PHE A 1122 27.06 -22.11 31.83
CA PHE A 1122 25.99 -21.15 31.54
C PHE A 1122 24.85 -21.85 30.82
N LEU A 1123 23.67 -21.23 30.75
CA LEU A 1123 22.49 -21.86 30.19
C LEU A 1123 22.58 -21.90 28.68
N ALA A 1124 22.25 -23.04 28.07
CA ALA A 1124 22.57 -23.29 26.67
C ALA A 1124 21.85 -22.34 25.68
N TRP A 1125 20.72 -21.76 26.10
CA TRP A 1125 19.99 -20.75 25.34
C TRP A 1125 20.68 -19.37 25.30
N GLU A 1126 21.67 -19.10 26.16
CA GLU A 1126 22.43 -17.84 26.18
C GLU A 1126 23.38 -17.67 24.97
N LYS A 1127 23.61 -18.72 24.16
CA LYS A 1127 24.63 -18.77 23.08
C LYS A 1127 24.05 -18.69 21.66
N ASP A 1128 22.92 -18.00 21.48
CA ASP A 1128 22.14 -17.89 20.25
C ASP A 1128 21.44 -19.20 19.79
N GLY A 1129 20.13 -19.29 20.02
CA GLY A 1129 19.22 -20.05 19.14
C GLY A 1129 19.19 -21.60 19.23
N ASN A 1130 19.15 -22.17 20.44
CA ASN A 1130 18.72 -23.58 20.68
C ASN A 1130 19.51 -24.71 19.96
N SER A 1131 20.77 -24.52 19.60
CA SER A 1131 21.58 -25.58 18.95
C SER A 1131 22.00 -26.75 19.88
N TYR A 1132 21.76 -26.64 21.19
CA TYR A 1132 22.14 -27.61 22.20
C TYR A 1132 20.92 -28.38 22.73
N THR A 1133 21.01 -29.71 22.79
CA THR A 1133 19.98 -30.58 23.41
C THR A 1133 20.19 -30.78 24.91
N LYS A 1134 21.08 -29.99 25.52
CA LYS A 1134 21.49 -30.04 26.93
C LYS A 1134 21.20 -28.69 27.58
N VAL A 1135 20.73 -28.69 28.82
CA VAL A 1135 20.37 -27.46 29.54
C VAL A 1135 21.56 -26.54 29.80
N TRP A 1136 22.72 -27.11 30.13
CA TRP A 1136 23.93 -26.37 30.50
C TRP A 1136 25.08 -26.58 29.51
N VAL A 1137 25.90 -25.55 29.30
CA VAL A 1137 27.14 -25.62 28.52
C VAL A 1137 28.32 -25.13 29.38
N ILE A 1138 29.46 -25.82 29.31
CA ILE A 1138 30.72 -25.41 29.97
C ILE A 1138 31.87 -25.37 28.97
N GLY A 1139 32.62 -24.26 28.96
CA GLY A 1139 33.81 -24.10 28.15
C GLY A 1139 35.04 -24.78 28.77
N THR A 1140 35.86 -25.46 27.98
CA THR A 1140 37.08 -26.15 28.47
C THR A 1140 38.36 -25.77 27.73
N LYS A 1141 38.30 -24.81 26.81
CA LYS A 1141 39.46 -24.33 26.07
C LYS A 1141 40.45 -23.65 27.01
N VAL A 1142 41.54 -24.35 27.29
CA VAL A 1142 42.68 -23.81 28.02
C VAL A 1142 43.36 -22.77 27.15
N ALA A 1143 43.33 -21.50 27.58
CA ALA A 1143 43.99 -20.41 26.88
C ALA A 1143 45.46 -20.76 26.60
N SER A 1144 45.85 -20.74 25.32
CA SER A 1144 47.21 -21.09 24.91
C SER A 1144 48.20 -20.08 25.50
N LYS A 1145 48.99 -20.50 26.50
CA LYS A 1145 50.03 -19.68 27.13
C LYS A 1145 51.12 -19.31 26.11
N GLY A 1146 50.93 -18.17 25.43
CA GLY A 1146 52.00 -17.45 24.76
C GLY A 1146 53.01 -16.99 25.80
N GLY A 1147 54.20 -17.60 25.82
CA GLY A 1147 55.22 -17.28 26.82
C GLY A 1147 55.79 -15.87 26.63
N GLY A 1148 55.64 -15.02 27.65
CA GLY A 1148 56.20 -13.67 27.70
C GLY A 1148 56.43 -13.24 29.15
N THR A 1149 57.68 -13.30 29.61
CA THR A 1149 58.07 -12.96 30.98
C THR A 1149 58.26 -11.46 31.19
N THR A 1150 57.58 -10.86 32.17
CA THR A 1150 58.12 -9.80 33.06
C THR A 1150 57.26 -9.68 34.31
N THR A 1151 57.91 -9.63 35.48
CA THR A 1151 57.31 -9.50 36.82
C THR A 1151 56.99 -8.03 37.20
N PRO A 1152 56.22 -7.78 38.29
CA PRO A 1152 55.40 -6.57 38.43
C PRO A 1152 56.05 -5.42 39.22
N THR A 1153 55.46 -4.22 39.08
CA THR A 1153 55.58 -3.12 40.06
C THR A 1153 54.24 -2.42 40.31
N ASN A 1154 53.84 -2.40 41.58
CA ASN A 1154 52.87 -1.50 42.23
C ASN A 1154 53.51 -1.16 43.60
N PRO A 1155 53.22 -0.05 44.32
CA PRO A 1155 51.93 0.64 44.38
C PRO A 1155 51.97 2.18 44.27
N THR A 1156 50.82 2.82 44.02
CA THR A 1156 50.24 3.85 44.93
C THR A 1156 48.83 4.26 44.48
N ASN A 1157 47.90 4.30 45.44
CA ASN A 1157 46.55 4.88 45.36
C ASN A 1157 46.49 5.96 46.48
N PRO A 1158 45.65 7.02 46.43
CA PRO A 1158 44.20 6.83 46.59
C PRO A 1158 43.25 7.88 45.93
N THR A 1159 41.97 7.49 45.75
CA THR A 1159 40.72 8.31 45.96
C THR A 1159 40.44 9.61 45.17
N THR A 1160 39.21 10.05 44.85
CA THR A 1160 37.86 9.46 44.57
C THR A 1160 36.95 10.62 44.07
N GLN A 1161 35.80 10.26 43.48
CA GLN A 1161 34.52 11.00 43.55
C GLN A 1161 34.16 12.13 42.55
N LYS A 1162 32.90 12.03 42.06
CA LYS A 1162 31.96 13.08 41.57
C LYS A 1162 32.14 13.69 40.17
N GLU A 1163 31.61 12.96 39.19
CA GLU A 1163 30.23 13.14 38.68
C GLU A 1163 29.40 14.36 39.18
N ILE A 1164 28.50 14.84 38.29
CA ILE A 1164 27.32 15.67 38.58
C ILE A 1164 27.62 17.12 39.04
N ASP A 1165 27.69 18.06 38.07
CA ASP A 1165 26.80 19.24 38.01
C ASP A 1165 27.21 20.25 36.91
N LYS A 1166 26.72 20.06 35.67
CA LYS A 1166 26.29 21.19 34.83
C LYS A 1166 25.29 20.82 33.73
N VAL A 1167 24.10 20.52 34.21
CA VAL A 1167 22.83 20.59 33.47
C VAL A 1167 22.63 21.99 32.85
N VAL A 1168 22.01 22.04 31.66
CA VAL A 1168 21.35 23.20 31.02
C VAL A 1168 22.22 24.43 30.66
N THR A 1169 22.64 24.48 29.39
CA THR A 1169 22.54 25.58 28.39
C THR A 1169 23.48 25.21 27.23
N THR A 1170 23.02 24.93 26.01
CA THR A 1170 22.11 25.74 25.19
C THR A 1170 21.31 24.87 24.21
N ILE A 1171 19.98 25.08 24.16
CA ILE A 1171 19.11 24.56 23.10
C ILE A 1171 18.96 25.66 22.02
N VAL A 1172 18.50 25.28 20.82
CA VAL A 1172 17.89 26.12 19.77
C VAL A 1172 18.84 26.77 18.74
N ASN A 1173 19.02 26.11 17.59
CA ASN A 1173 18.35 26.52 16.34
C ASN A 1173 18.55 25.55 15.15
N LYS A 1174 17.41 25.12 14.55
CA LYS A 1174 17.13 24.87 13.12
C LYS A 1174 17.99 23.85 12.33
N GLU A 1175 17.44 22.68 11.96
CA GLU A 1175 16.66 22.36 10.72
C GLU A 1175 17.55 22.05 9.49
N ALA A 1176 17.29 21.09 8.58
CA ALA A 1176 16.50 19.84 8.55
C ALA A 1176 16.81 19.07 7.22
N VAL A 1177 16.53 17.75 7.11
CA VAL A 1177 16.29 16.99 5.82
C VAL A 1177 17.52 16.79 4.85
N LYS A 1178 17.77 15.69 4.11
CA LYS A 1178 17.12 14.38 3.84
C LYS A 1178 18.14 13.21 3.56
N VAL A 1179 17.57 12.00 3.60
CA VAL A 1179 17.99 10.61 3.21
C VAL A 1179 18.48 10.57 1.72
N PRO A 1180 19.33 9.62 1.20
CA PRO A 1180 19.32 8.18 1.49
C PRO A 1180 20.65 7.39 1.57
N ASN A 1181 20.57 6.26 2.29
CA ASN A 1181 21.54 5.16 2.21
C ASN A 1181 20.90 3.85 2.70
N ILE A 1182 20.58 2.90 1.82
CA ILE A 1182 20.12 1.54 2.20
C ILE A 1182 20.73 0.53 1.22
N PRO A 1183 21.40 -0.51 1.73
CA PRO A 1183 21.04 -1.87 1.30
C PRO A 1183 20.93 -2.86 2.48
N LYS A 1184 19.78 -3.57 2.49
CA LYS A 1184 19.49 -4.88 3.10
C LYS A 1184 20.01 -5.22 4.50
N VAL A 1185 19.03 -5.50 5.39
CA VAL A 1185 19.18 -6.37 6.57
C VAL A 1185 18.29 -7.61 6.39
N THR A 1186 18.58 -8.60 7.22
CA THR A 1186 18.18 -10.01 7.21
C THR A 1186 16.78 -10.33 7.73
N LYS A 1187 16.31 -11.55 7.40
CA LYS A 1187 14.99 -12.16 7.70
C LYS A 1187 15.18 -13.46 8.55
N THR A 1188 14.20 -14.15 9.17
CA THR A 1188 12.72 -14.08 9.25
C THR A 1188 12.29 -14.66 10.61
N PRO A 1189 11.24 -14.18 11.34
CA PRO A 1189 10.71 -14.88 12.50
C PRO A 1189 9.89 -16.11 12.10
N ASN A 1190 10.09 -17.25 12.77
CA ASN A 1190 9.13 -18.35 12.77
C ASN A 1190 8.12 -18.19 13.90
N ASN A 1191 6.84 -18.46 13.61
CA ASN A 1191 5.94 -18.97 14.65
C ASN A 1191 4.97 -19.99 14.05
N ALA A 1192 4.55 -20.96 14.85
CA ALA A 1192 4.08 -22.26 14.36
C ALA A 1192 2.58 -22.32 14.01
N GLY A 1193 2.21 -23.29 13.16
CA GLY A 1193 0.93 -24.01 13.34
C GLY A 1193 -0.15 -23.93 12.25
N LYS A 1194 0.03 -23.19 11.14
CA LYS A 1194 -0.90 -23.24 10.00
C LYS A 1194 -0.19 -23.53 8.68
N ASN A 1195 -0.60 -24.61 8.01
CA ASN A 1195 -0.18 -24.89 6.64
C ASN A 1195 -0.83 -23.88 5.69
N VAL A 1196 -0.05 -22.94 5.17
CA VAL A 1196 -0.48 -22.06 4.07
C VAL A 1196 -0.24 -22.80 2.75
N ASN A 1197 -1.31 -23.24 2.10
CA ASN A 1197 -1.23 -23.73 0.73
C ASN A 1197 -1.08 -22.53 -0.22
N VAL A 1198 0.15 -22.26 -0.65
CA VAL A 1198 0.41 -21.31 -1.76
C VAL A 1198 0.31 -22.10 -3.07
N ALA A 1199 -0.77 -21.87 -3.81
CA ALA A 1199 -0.92 -22.36 -5.17
C ALA A 1199 -0.23 -21.41 -6.16
N PHE A 1200 0.50 -21.96 -7.13
CA PHE A 1200 1.14 -21.21 -8.20
C PHE A 1200 0.37 -21.44 -9.50
N ASN A 1201 -0.10 -20.37 -10.15
CA ASN A 1201 -0.74 -20.47 -11.47
C ASN A 1201 0.30 -20.77 -12.55
N ILE A 1202 -0.09 -21.57 -13.54
CA ILE A 1202 0.76 -21.92 -14.69
C ILE A 1202 0.90 -20.67 -15.58
N GLY A 1203 2.06 -20.01 -15.53
CA GLY A 1203 2.38 -18.88 -16.42
C GLY A 1203 3.50 -17.95 -15.94
N GLU A 1204 3.79 -17.85 -14.64
CA GLU A 1204 4.76 -16.88 -14.14
C GLU A 1204 6.24 -17.27 -14.36
N ASN A 1205 6.98 -16.41 -15.08
CA ASN A 1205 8.43 -16.54 -15.31
C ASN A 1205 9.26 -15.90 -14.18
N LYS A 1206 9.75 -16.66 -13.18
CA LYS A 1206 10.74 -16.18 -12.19
C LYS A 1206 11.94 -17.14 -12.00
N GLN A 1207 13.11 -16.58 -11.70
CA GLN A 1207 14.44 -17.18 -11.98
C GLN A 1207 15.17 -17.77 -10.76
N ILE A 1208 16.12 -18.70 -10.97
CA ILE A 1208 16.94 -19.36 -9.93
C ILE A 1208 18.43 -19.03 -10.14
N VAL A 1209 19.20 -18.87 -9.05
CA VAL A 1209 20.66 -18.56 -9.07
C VAL A 1209 21.48 -19.67 -8.39
N SER A 1210 22.60 -20.08 -8.98
CA SER A 1210 23.55 -21.04 -8.40
C SER A 1210 24.76 -20.36 -7.74
N LYS A 1211 25.30 -20.98 -6.69
CA LYS A 1211 26.45 -20.46 -5.92
C LYS A 1211 27.77 -20.63 -6.71
N PRO A 1212 28.61 -19.60 -6.87
CA PRO A 1212 29.88 -19.71 -7.58
C PRO A 1212 30.97 -20.39 -6.74
N ILE A 1213 31.95 -20.98 -7.44
CA ILE A 1213 33.19 -21.48 -6.85
C ILE A 1213 34.08 -20.30 -6.48
N GLU A 1214 34.76 -20.39 -5.33
CA GLU A 1214 35.64 -19.36 -4.78
C GLU A 1214 36.68 -18.87 -5.82
N GLY A 1215 36.67 -17.57 -6.11
CA GLY A 1215 37.54 -16.94 -7.11
C GLY A 1215 36.96 -16.75 -8.52
N GLN A 1216 35.69 -17.09 -8.77
CA GLN A 1216 34.99 -16.71 -10.02
C GLN A 1216 33.74 -15.86 -9.76
N ALA A 1217 33.42 -14.98 -10.73
CA ALA A 1217 32.25 -14.13 -10.68
C ALA A 1217 30.94 -14.92 -10.85
N THR A 1218 29.91 -14.52 -10.12
CA THR A 1218 28.56 -15.09 -10.20
C THR A 1218 28.00 -14.99 -11.62
N LYS A 1219 27.69 -16.13 -12.26
CA LYS A 1219 27.07 -16.17 -13.58
C LYS A 1219 25.59 -16.56 -13.44
N ARG A 1220 24.69 -15.83 -14.12
CA ARG A 1220 23.30 -16.26 -14.29
C ARG A 1220 23.25 -17.51 -15.17
N VAL A 1221 22.41 -18.48 -14.81
CA VAL A 1221 22.14 -19.70 -15.58
C VAL A 1221 20.64 -19.95 -15.61
N THR A 1222 20.12 -20.28 -16.78
CA THR A 1222 18.72 -20.68 -16.98
C THR A 1222 18.44 -22.04 -16.33
N LEU A 1223 17.17 -22.38 -16.10
CA LEU A 1223 16.78 -23.71 -15.59
C LEU A 1223 17.29 -24.84 -16.50
N SER A 1224 17.31 -24.60 -17.82
CA SER A 1224 17.88 -25.52 -18.82
C SER A 1224 19.39 -25.66 -18.70
N GLU A 1225 20.14 -24.57 -18.51
CA GLU A 1225 21.58 -24.63 -18.22
C GLU A 1225 21.87 -25.32 -16.88
N ALA A 1226 21.02 -25.13 -15.85
CA ALA A 1226 21.17 -25.83 -14.56
C ALA A 1226 20.89 -27.34 -14.67
N LYS A 1227 19.86 -27.75 -15.43
CA LYS A 1227 19.63 -29.16 -15.79
C LYS A 1227 20.80 -29.73 -16.58
N GLN A 1228 21.31 -29.01 -17.58
CA GLN A 1228 22.46 -29.43 -18.37
C GLN A 1228 23.72 -29.56 -17.50
N MET A 1229 24.03 -28.59 -16.64
CA MET A 1229 25.16 -28.68 -15.71
C MET A 1229 25.06 -29.87 -14.75
N GLN A 1230 23.87 -30.20 -14.27
CA GLN A 1230 23.66 -31.37 -13.41
C GLN A 1230 23.73 -32.69 -14.19
N GLN A 1231 23.24 -32.71 -15.44
CA GLN A 1231 23.33 -33.83 -16.36
C GLN A 1231 24.79 -34.10 -16.78
N ASP A 1232 25.57 -33.06 -17.03
CA ASP A 1232 27.00 -33.11 -17.33
C ASP A 1232 27.82 -33.55 -16.11
N ALA A 1233 27.44 -33.14 -14.90
CA ALA A 1233 28.11 -33.50 -13.66
C ALA A 1233 27.79 -34.91 -13.14
N THR A 1234 26.62 -35.47 -13.48
CA THR A 1234 26.15 -36.78 -12.97
C THR A 1234 26.08 -37.88 -14.03
N GLY A 1235 26.10 -37.53 -15.33
CA GLY A 1235 26.04 -38.47 -16.44
C GLY A 1235 24.67 -39.13 -16.66
N GLN A 1236 23.61 -38.63 -16.02
CA GLN A 1236 22.24 -39.16 -16.12
C GLN A 1236 21.25 -38.09 -16.58
N THR A 1237 20.16 -38.48 -17.26
CA THR A 1237 19.13 -37.54 -17.73
C THR A 1237 18.35 -36.94 -16.55
N VAL A 1238 18.38 -35.61 -16.39
CA VAL A 1238 17.88 -34.93 -15.18
C VAL A 1238 16.51 -34.28 -15.42
N GLY A 1239 15.47 -34.81 -14.77
CA GLY A 1239 14.12 -34.21 -14.78
C GLY A 1239 13.97 -33.02 -13.83
N GLU A 1240 14.42 -33.18 -12.58
CA GLU A 1240 14.41 -32.17 -11.51
C GLU A 1240 15.82 -31.66 -11.22
N VAL A 1241 16.01 -30.33 -11.09
CA VAL A 1241 17.29 -29.78 -10.61
C VAL A 1241 17.37 -29.92 -9.10
N ARG A 1242 18.41 -30.58 -8.59
CA ARG A 1242 18.64 -30.79 -7.14
C ARG A 1242 19.95 -30.15 -6.71
N VAL A 1243 19.87 -29.05 -5.96
CA VAL A 1243 21.04 -28.34 -5.41
C VAL A 1243 21.21 -28.70 -3.92
N PRO A 1244 22.34 -29.27 -3.48
CA PRO A 1244 22.52 -29.69 -2.10
C PRO A 1244 22.85 -28.52 -1.16
N LEU A 1245 22.05 -28.34 -0.11
CA LEU A 1245 22.29 -27.36 0.97
C LEU A 1245 22.74 -28.08 2.26
N SER A 1246 23.98 -28.56 2.25
CA SER A 1246 24.60 -29.33 3.34
C SER A 1246 23.87 -30.66 3.66
N ARG A 1247 24.22 -31.33 4.77
CA ARG A 1247 24.15 -32.80 4.88
C ARG A 1247 22.82 -33.42 5.35
N SER A 1248 21.80 -32.66 5.75
CA SER A 1248 20.74 -33.22 6.62
C SER A 1248 19.28 -32.79 6.33
N SER A 1249 18.90 -32.38 5.12
CA SER A 1249 17.48 -32.16 4.78
C SER A 1249 17.15 -32.46 3.32
N ILE A 1250 16.01 -33.10 3.08
CA ILE A 1250 15.44 -33.37 1.75
C ILE A 1250 14.07 -32.71 1.70
N ILE A 1251 13.84 -31.84 0.72
CA ILE A 1251 12.50 -31.37 0.36
C ILE A 1251 12.12 -32.04 -0.96
N GLN A 1252 10.88 -32.54 -1.04
CA GLN A 1252 10.30 -33.13 -2.23
C GLN A 1252 9.29 -32.14 -2.83
N LEU A 1253 9.45 -31.82 -4.11
CA LEU A 1253 8.48 -31.03 -4.85
C LEU A 1253 7.45 -31.97 -5.49
N VAL A 1254 6.18 -31.60 -5.43
CA VAL A 1254 5.06 -32.27 -6.12
C VAL A 1254 4.09 -31.17 -6.59
N ASP A 1255 3.40 -31.38 -7.70
CA ASP A 1255 2.43 -30.40 -8.23
C ASP A 1255 1.40 -30.01 -7.16
N GLY A 1256 1.28 -28.69 -6.91
CA GLY A 1256 0.23 -28.12 -6.06
C GLY A 1256 0.66 -27.46 -4.74
N GLY A 1257 1.95 -27.54 -4.33
CA GLY A 1257 2.43 -26.76 -3.18
C GLY A 1257 3.69 -27.31 -2.49
N VAL A 1258 4.33 -26.48 -1.66
CA VAL A 1258 5.54 -26.84 -0.88
C VAL A 1258 5.17 -26.99 0.59
N SER A 1259 5.45 -28.16 1.18
CA SER A 1259 5.38 -28.36 2.64
C SER A 1259 6.78 -28.28 3.24
N LEU A 1260 6.96 -27.42 4.25
CA LEU A 1260 8.19 -27.32 5.03
C LEU A 1260 8.10 -28.19 6.31
N PRO A 1261 9.21 -28.78 6.79
CA PRO A 1261 9.27 -29.35 8.14
C PRO A 1261 9.32 -28.25 9.21
N ASN A 1262 8.73 -28.50 10.38
CA ASN A 1262 8.83 -27.58 11.53
C ASN A 1262 10.29 -27.40 11.98
N GLY A 1263 10.68 -26.16 12.31
CA GLY A 1263 11.91 -25.86 13.04
C GLY A 1263 13.09 -25.31 12.22
N VAL A 1264 12.86 -24.67 11.08
CA VAL A 1264 13.91 -23.98 10.31
C VAL A 1264 13.53 -22.52 10.08
N GLU A 1265 14.24 -21.58 10.70
CA GLU A 1265 14.19 -20.15 10.32
C GLU A 1265 15.17 -19.91 9.17
N GLN A 1266 14.72 -19.26 8.09
CA GLN A 1266 15.60 -18.86 6.99
C GLN A 1266 15.04 -17.75 6.09
N GLU A 1267 15.93 -17.17 5.27
CA GLU A 1267 15.65 -16.16 4.25
C GLU A 1267 15.49 -16.78 2.85
N PHE A 1268 14.59 -16.33 1.96
CA PHE A 1268 13.44 -15.44 2.17
C PHE A 1268 13.59 -14.02 1.57
N TYR A 1269 14.69 -13.69 0.88
CA TYR A 1269 14.76 -12.46 0.07
C TYR A 1269 13.86 -12.58 -1.15
N VAL A 1270 12.74 -11.86 -1.14
CA VAL A 1270 12.07 -11.46 -2.38
C VAL A 1270 12.92 -10.35 -2.98
N ALA A 1271 13.51 -10.60 -4.14
CA ALA A 1271 13.89 -9.53 -5.05
C ALA A 1271 12.65 -9.30 -5.91
N ASP A 1272 11.85 -8.30 -5.54
CA ASP A 1272 10.71 -7.96 -6.36
C ASP A 1272 11.21 -7.34 -7.66
N ASN A 1273 10.40 -7.46 -8.70
CA ASN A 1273 10.60 -6.76 -9.95
C ASN A 1273 9.41 -5.79 -10.17
N LYS A 1274 9.08 -5.11 -9.07
CA LYS A 1274 8.43 -3.80 -8.98
C LYS A 1274 9.47 -2.86 -8.37
#